data_AF-A0A6I3XP71-F1
#
_entry.id   AF-A0A6I3XP71-F1
#
_cell.length_a   1.000
_cell.length_b   1.000
_cell.length_c   1.000
_cell.angle_alpha   90.00
_cell.angle_beta   90.00
_cell.angle_gamma   90.00
#
_symmetry.space_group_name_H-M   'P 1'
#
loop_
_entity.id
_entity.type
_entity.pdbx_description
1 polymer ?
#
loop_
_entity_poly.entity_id
_entity_poly.type
_entity_poly.pdbx_seq_one_letter_code
_entity_poly.pdbx_strand_id
1 'polypeptide(L)'
;MRIVIDLQGAQSESRFRGIGRYSLALALGVARNAGEHEVWLVLNAALGGAIEDIRQAFAGLVPPERICLFDIAGPTAELHAANGARARAGELLREYAIAQLRPDAVLVTSLFEGYVDDSVVSVGTFTDGADTAVVLYDLIPFLNPDAYLRQPEQRSYYERKIASLRKAGLLLAISDYSRQEAIDALGLAPEHVVAISTAVDDTFNAAAPDPASLHALRDRCGITRAALMYAPGGFDARKNVDGLITAYGLLPGPMRGAHQLVIAGRINDGERQRLEDVARRSGLAADELVLTGYLTDADLIDLYRSAALFVFPSLHEGFGLPALEAMACGALVIGADNTSIPEVIGNPEALFDARHPASIAATIEHVLGDEALQARLRVHGRAQARKFSWDNSARKAIAALEVHAATRDRAAQAAAAQAAPAPAERPRIAFLSPLPPERTGIADHSARVLPTLLPYFDVELIVHQLRLDLPAELAHLPQHPVAWLDEHPERYQHIVYQFGNSPYHSHMVPLLRRHPGVVVLHDFYLSSMLSYEQITGAMPGVWTQSMLHSHGYAAVQASAVPDGLELARQLYPSNLEILQDATHVIVHSDYARNLAGEWYGPRAGEDWSLGHLPRAVPAVNDRAAARRALGIPEDAFVVCNFGFIAPTKLCLELLQAWLASRLHADTTCHLVFVGANHGGDYGREMTNIIGAAGTDRIRITGWTSDDDYLNYLQAADVGVQLRTGSRGETSSTVPDCMIYGMPVILNANGAMAEFGPDATWMLPDVFSQEALVESLDTLRADAARRRALGTAGFDLMRRRNSPEEVGRMYREALAYDATKRRHGRDALLRALLSTPGLEADDAMLQRLARCVGHAPDPLQPRQILLDVTNIAQHDLKTGIERVVRNQLLELLQLRATGWRVEPVYLGSADGQPQYRYARNYAARLLGIDNLLQGADPVVDVQAGDVYYCPDHSPHAAIQAAGSGLYAAWRARGVSINFVIYDLLPVLRPEFFPSHADLTHGAFLDCVGAEADRLICISRAVQDDLATWLDGRDIRRRPGQQLTALHLGADLETDAPAAQAAAPVAQAPVVQQIAARPSFLMVGTIEPRKGHLQAIEAFERLWAAGVDVNLVIVGREGWKPLPQGERRTIPQIVQKLREHPELGKRLFWLEGIDDATLQQVYLASACLLSPSEGEGFGLPLIEGAQYGVPLLVRDLPVFREVAGDAAHYFRGMDGDALAGAVRDWLALHAAGSHPLPKGMRWMTWAENARALLDILTSSPGTARCPEREEHAIGRP
;
A
#
# COMPACT_ATOMS: atom_id res chain seq x y z
N MET A 1 -0.83 20.82 -1.12
CA MET A 1 -2.02 20.30 -1.80
C MET A 1 -1.78 18.88 -2.26
N ARG A 2 -2.83 18.07 -2.33
CA ARG A 2 -2.87 16.78 -3.00
C ARG A 2 -3.47 16.94 -4.40
N ILE A 3 -2.65 16.71 -5.42
CA ILE A 3 -3.00 16.80 -6.83
C ILE A 3 -3.18 15.38 -7.37
N VAL A 4 -4.41 15.01 -7.73
CA VAL A 4 -4.73 13.72 -8.35
C VAL A 4 -4.84 13.90 -9.86
N ILE A 5 -4.05 13.17 -10.63
CA ILE A 5 -4.04 13.23 -12.10
C ILE A 5 -4.71 11.98 -12.65
N ASP A 6 -5.80 12.15 -13.40
CA ASP A 6 -6.37 11.09 -14.23
C ASP A 6 -5.59 11.02 -15.54
N LEU A 7 -5.00 9.85 -15.78
CA LEU A 7 -4.11 9.62 -16.92
C LEU A 7 -4.66 8.64 -17.96
N GLN A 8 -5.99 8.46 -18.05
CA GLN A 8 -6.60 7.59 -19.06
C GLN A 8 -6.24 7.98 -20.50
N GLY A 9 -6.00 9.27 -20.78
CA GLY A 9 -5.51 9.71 -22.09
C GLY A 9 -4.16 9.11 -22.49
N ALA A 10 -3.29 8.78 -21.52
CA ALA A 10 -2.04 8.07 -21.76
C ALA A 10 -2.19 6.53 -21.77
N GLN A 11 -3.37 6.02 -21.42
CA GLN A 11 -3.69 4.59 -21.46
C GLN A 11 -4.46 4.17 -22.72
N SER A 12 -5.32 5.05 -23.23
CA SER A 12 -6.17 4.80 -24.39
C SER A 12 -5.37 4.72 -25.69
N GLU A 13 -6.04 4.45 -26.82
CA GLU A 13 -5.43 4.48 -28.15
C GLU A 13 -4.76 5.83 -28.49
N SER A 14 -5.13 6.90 -27.78
CA SER A 14 -4.49 8.21 -27.85
C SER A 14 -3.01 8.17 -27.45
N ARG A 15 -2.53 7.18 -26.68
CA ARG A 15 -1.14 7.09 -26.22
C ARG A 15 -0.10 7.08 -27.34
N PHE A 16 -0.48 6.60 -28.53
CA PHE A 16 0.45 6.51 -29.66
C PHE A 16 0.60 7.82 -30.44
N ARG A 17 -0.26 8.83 -30.23
CA ARG A 17 -0.28 10.08 -31.02
C ARG A 17 -0.94 11.26 -30.30
N GLY A 18 -0.42 12.47 -30.49
CA GLY A 18 -1.09 13.71 -30.04
C GLY A 18 -1.41 13.73 -28.55
N ILE A 19 -2.71 13.83 -28.21
CA ILE A 19 -3.27 14.06 -26.86
C ILE A 19 -2.75 13.07 -25.81
N GLY A 20 -2.55 11.79 -26.14
CA GLY A 20 -2.06 10.83 -25.14
C GLY A 20 -0.60 11.02 -24.77
N ARG A 21 0.27 11.36 -25.74
CA ARG A 21 1.66 11.75 -25.46
C ARG A 21 1.72 13.02 -24.62
N TYR A 22 0.84 13.98 -24.91
CA TYR A 22 0.76 15.25 -24.19
C TYR A 22 0.26 15.07 -22.75
N SER A 23 -0.71 14.20 -22.55
CA SER A 23 -1.20 13.82 -21.22
C SER A 23 -0.06 13.31 -20.35
N LEU A 24 0.74 12.36 -20.86
CA LEU A 24 1.89 11.81 -20.15
C LEU A 24 2.96 12.87 -19.89
N ALA A 25 3.32 13.66 -20.91
CA ALA A 25 4.36 14.67 -20.80
C ALA A 25 4.02 15.81 -19.82
N LEU A 26 2.78 16.28 -19.82
CA LEU A 26 2.28 17.26 -18.86
C LEU A 26 2.30 16.69 -17.44
N ALA A 27 1.80 15.46 -17.24
CA ALA A 27 1.77 14.83 -15.93
C ALA A 27 3.19 14.59 -15.37
N LEU A 28 4.15 14.16 -16.21
CA LEU A 28 5.57 14.09 -15.84
C LEU A 28 6.15 15.47 -15.51
N GLY A 29 5.75 16.51 -16.25
CA GLY A 29 6.09 17.90 -15.93
C GLY A 29 5.55 18.30 -14.55
N VAL A 30 4.29 17.99 -14.23
CA VAL A 30 3.69 18.28 -12.91
C VAL A 30 4.45 17.55 -11.81
N ALA A 31 4.75 16.25 -11.97
CA ALA A 31 5.50 15.48 -10.99
C ALA A 31 6.91 16.04 -10.75
N ARG A 32 7.64 16.43 -11.81
CA ARG A 32 8.98 17.05 -11.71
C ARG A 32 8.98 18.41 -11.01
N ASN A 33 7.86 19.14 -11.07
CA ASN A 33 7.75 20.51 -10.55
C ASN A 33 6.80 20.62 -9.34
N ALA A 34 6.46 19.51 -8.69
CA ALA A 34 5.43 19.46 -7.64
C ALA A 34 5.80 20.18 -6.32
N GLY A 35 7.09 20.38 -6.04
CA GLY A 35 7.53 21.00 -4.78
C GLY A 35 7.08 20.19 -3.56
N GLU A 36 6.34 20.82 -2.64
CA GLU A 36 5.76 20.19 -1.44
C GLU A 36 4.40 19.52 -1.70
N HIS A 37 3.87 19.58 -2.93
CA HIS A 37 2.60 18.94 -3.26
C HIS A 37 2.72 17.42 -3.35
N GLU A 38 1.66 16.72 -2.93
CA GLU A 38 1.53 15.29 -3.18
C GLU A 38 0.92 15.06 -4.56
N VAL A 39 1.66 14.39 -5.45
CA VAL A 39 1.13 13.95 -6.75
C VAL A 39 0.66 12.50 -6.65
N TRP A 40 -0.56 12.27 -7.12
CA TRP A 40 -1.20 10.96 -7.21
C TRP A 40 -1.64 10.72 -8.64
N LEU A 41 -1.52 9.48 -9.12
CA LEU A 41 -2.00 9.07 -10.44
C LEU A 41 -3.16 8.10 -10.25
N VAL A 42 -4.21 8.27 -11.05
CA VAL A 42 -5.34 7.35 -11.12
C VAL A 42 -5.43 6.77 -12.53
N LEU A 43 -5.38 5.43 -12.59
CA LEU A 43 -5.37 4.66 -13.83
C LEU A 43 -6.59 3.73 -13.91
N ASN A 44 -7.13 3.55 -15.10
CA ASN A 44 -8.22 2.62 -15.36
C ASN A 44 -7.66 1.20 -15.59
N ALA A 45 -8.03 0.24 -14.73
CA ALA A 45 -7.54 -1.13 -14.81
C ALA A 45 -7.99 -1.87 -16.08
N ALA A 46 -9.10 -1.46 -16.71
CA ALA A 46 -9.54 -2.03 -17.99
C ALA A 46 -8.60 -1.66 -19.16
N LEU A 47 -7.81 -0.58 -19.02
CA LEU A 47 -6.83 -0.13 -20.00
C LEU A 47 -5.41 -0.60 -19.59
N GLY A 48 -5.29 -1.89 -19.27
CA GLY A 48 -4.10 -2.48 -18.62
C GLY A 48 -2.80 -2.38 -19.43
N GLY A 49 -2.88 -2.31 -20.76
CA GLY A 49 -1.73 -2.42 -21.66
C GLY A 49 -0.71 -1.26 -21.59
N ALA A 50 -1.00 -0.18 -20.87
CA ALA A 50 -0.11 0.97 -20.70
C ALA A 50 0.38 1.17 -19.25
N ILE A 51 -0.16 0.41 -18.29
CA ILE A 51 0.02 0.69 -16.86
C ILE A 51 1.49 0.52 -16.45
N GLU A 52 2.15 -0.53 -16.94
CA GLU A 52 3.56 -0.77 -16.64
C GLU A 52 4.47 0.33 -17.19
N ASP A 53 4.25 0.73 -18.45
CA ASP A 53 5.02 1.82 -19.10
C ASP A 53 4.85 3.14 -18.33
N ILE A 54 3.63 3.43 -17.86
CA ILE A 54 3.34 4.61 -17.04
C ILE A 54 4.06 4.50 -15.69
N ARG A 55 3.94 3.38 -14.97
CA ARG A 55 4.65 3.17 -13.69
C ARG A 55 6.15 3.38 -13.85
N GLN A 56 6.74 2.83 -14.92
CA GLN A 56 8.15 3.02 -15.23
C GLN A 56 8.50 4.48 -15.51
N ALA A 57 7.68 5.19 -16.28
CA ALA A 57 7.91 6.60 -16.60
C ALA A 57 7.90 7.50 -15.34
N PHE A 58 7.12 7.15 -14.33
CA PHE A 58 7.01 7.89 -13.06
C PHE A 58 7.93 7.37 -11.94
N ALA A 59 8.73 6.33 -12.21
CA ALA A 59 9.66 5.78 -11.23
C ALA A 59 10.63 6.86 -10.72
N GLY A 60 10.72 7.02 -9.39
CA GLY A 60 11.54 8.04 -8.74
C GLY A 60 10.92 9.45 -8.71
N LEU A 61 9.77 9.67 -9.35
CA LEU A 61 9.02 10.93 -9.33
C LEU A 61 7.76 10.84 -8.46
N VAL A 62 7.04 9.71 -8.56
CA VAL A 62 5.84 9.43 -7.77
C VAL A 62 6.02 8.09 -7.05
N PRO A 63 5.81 8.02 -5.73
CA PRO A 63 5.87 6.76 -5.00
C PRO A 63 4.90 5.72 -5.58
N PRO A 64 5.28 4.43 -5.71
CA PRO A 64 4.44 3.39 -6.32
C PRO A 64 3.03 3.26 -5.71
N GLU A 65 2.92 3.49 -4.40
CA GLU A 65 1.67 3.48 -3.62
C GLU A 65 0.73 4.66 -3.93
N ARG A 66 1.24 5.69 -4.62
CA ARG A 66 0.44 6.85 -5.10
C ARG A 66 0.01 6.72 -6.55
N ILE A 67 0.27 5.57 -7.18
CA ILE A 67 -0.24 5.20 -8.51
C ILE A 67 -1.35 4.17 -8.30
N CYS A 68 -2.58 4.66 -8.20
CA CYS A 68 -3.75 3.88 -7.85
C CYS A 68 -4.51 3.44 -9.11
N LEU A 69 -5.14 2.27 -9.03
CA LEU A 69 -6.03 1.78 -10.08
C LEU A 69 -7.47 1.83 -9.58
N PHE A 70 -8.41 2.03 -10.52
CA PHE A 70 -9.82 1.76 -10.29
C PHE A 70 -10.33 0.76 -11.32
N ASP A 71 -11.35 0.00 -10.94
CA ASP A 71 -11.99 -0.99 -11.79
C ASP A 71 -13.35 -0.48 -12.31
N ILE A 72 -13.73 -1.02 -13.47
CA ILE A 72 -15.02 -0.74 -14.11
C ILE A 72 -15.71 -2.04 -14.51
N ALA A 73 -17.04 -2.02 -14.56
CA ALA A 73 -17.82 -3.11 -15.10
C ALA A 73 -17.85 -3.04 -16.64
N GLY A 74 -16.76 -3.44 -17.30
CA GLY A 74 -16.61 -3.43 -18.76
C GLY A 74 -17.44 -4.49 -19.52
N PRO A 75 -17.58 -4.35 -20.85
CA PRO A 75 -17.06 -3.25 -21.70
C PRO A 75 -17.92 -1.97 -21.60
N THR A 76 -17.30 -0.82 -21.85
CA THR A 76 -17.87 0.53 -21.70
C THR A 76 -17.79 1.41 -22.95
N ALA A 77 -17.06 1.03 -24.00
CA ALA A 77 -16.97 1.81 -25.24
C ALA A 77 -18.34 2.21 -25.83
N GLU A 78 -18.61 3.51 -25.95
CA GLU A 78 -19.93 4.05 -26.29
C GLU A 78 -20.29 4.03 -27.79
N LEU A 79 -19.33 3.68 -28.66
CA LEU A 79 -19.60 3.31 -30.04
C LEU A 79 -20.64 2.20 -30.12
N HIS A 80 -20.70 1.34 -29.09
CA HIS A 80 -21.74 0.33 -28.93
C HIS A 80 -22.79 0.82 -27.92
N ALA A 81 -23.99 1.16 -28.40
CA ALA A 81 -25.07 1.70 -27.57
C ALA A 81 -25.42 0.83 -26.34
N ALA A 82 -25.27 -0.49 -26.42
CA ALA A 82 -25.51 -1.42 -25.31
C ALA A 82 -24.55 -1.24 -24.11
N ASN A 83 -23.44 -0.53 -24.30
CA ASN A 83 -22.47 -0.24 -23.24
C ASN A 83 -22.81 1.04 -22.47
N GLY A 84 -23.75 1.86 -22.93
CA GLY A 84 -24.02 3.19 -22.38
C GLY A 84 -24.24 3.19 -20.86
N ALA A 85 -25.09 2.29 -20.34
CA ALA A 85 -25.35 2.17 -18.91
C ALA A 85 -24.11 1.74 -18.10
N ARG A 86 -23.30 0.82 -18.64
CA ARG A 86 -22.02 0.42 -18.04
C ARG A 86 -21.01 1.57 -18.02
N ALA A 87 -20.96 2.38 -19.09
CA ALA A 87 -20.12 3.58 -19.13
C ALA A 87 -20.53 4.60 -18.07
N ARG A 88 -21.85 4.81 -17.87
CA ARG A 88 -22.36 5.69 -16.80
C ARG A 88 -21.98 5.17 -15.41
N ALA A 89 -22.12 3.87 -15.19
CA ALA A 89 -21.69 3.23 -13.93
C ALA A 89 -20.17 3.35 -13.72
N GLY A 90 -19.38 3.18 -14.78
CA GLY A 90 -17.92 3.34 -14.74
C GLY A 90 -17.48 4.76 -14.40
N GLU A 91 -18.19 5.79 -14.89
CA GLU A 91 -17.94 7.18 -14.50
C GLU A 91 -18.20 7.44 -13.01
N LEU A 92 -19.27 6.86 -12.45
CA LEU A 92 -19.56 6.92 -11.01
C LEU A 92 -18.44 6.24 -10.19
N LEU A 93 -18.05 5.02 -10.58
CA LEU A 93 -16.98 4.26 -9.93
C LEU A 93 -15.64 5.01 -9.95
N ARG A 94 -15.33 5.62 -11.09
CA ARG A 94 -14.13 6.45 -11.25
C ARG A 94 -14.12 7.65 -10.32
N GLU A 95 -15.18 8.47 -10.35
CA GLU A 95 -15.23 9.67 -9.51
C GLU A 95 -15.26 9.30 -8.02
N TYR A 96 -15.87 8.18 -7.65
CA TYR A 96 -15.79 7.63 -6.29
C TYR A 96 -14.36 7.26 -5.89
N ALA A 97 -13.62 6.53 -6.75
CA ALA A 97 -12.24 6.15 -6.48
C ALA A 97 -11.32 7.37 -6.32
N ILE A 98 -11.52 8.41 -7.15
CA ILE A 98 -10.81 9.69 -7.02
C ILE A 98 -11.18 10.37 -5.69
N ALA A 99 -12.47 10.41 -5.32
CA ALA A 99 -12.91 11.01 -4.07
C ALA A 99 -12.31 10.34 -2.82
N GLN A 100 -12.08 9.02 -2.85
CA GLN A 100 -11.44 8.31 -1.73
C GLN A 100 -9.99 8.76 -1.50
N LEU A 101 -9.33 9.31 -2.53
CA LEU A 101 -7.99 9.90 -2.38
C LEU A 101 -8.02 11.28 -1.71
N ARG A 102 -9.18 11.88 -1.50
CA ARG A 102 -9.37 13.22 -0.90
C ARG A 102 -8.51 14.30 -1.60
N PRO A 103 -8.67 14.52 -2.92
CA PRO A 103 -7.90 15.51 -3.67
C PRO A 103 -8.21 16.94 -3.18
N ASP A 104 -7.19 17.80 -3.19
CA ASP A 104 -7.40 19.26 -3.18
C ASP A 104 -7.71 19.75 -4.61
N ALA A 105 -7.14 19.07 -5.60
CA ALA A 105 -7.34 19.29 -7.02
C ALA A 105 -7.28 17.99 -7.82
N VAL A 106 -8.16 17.85 -8.81
CA VAL A 106 -8.16 16.76 -9.80
C VAL A 106 -7.77 17.31 -11.16
N LEU A 107 -6.79 16.72 -11.83
CA LEU A 107 -6.39 17.08 -13.19
C LEU A 107 -6.79 15.97 -14.17
N VAL A 108 -7.75 16.26 -15.04
CA VAL A 108 -8.16 15.38 -16.14
C VAL A 108 -7.43 15.79 -17.41
N THR A 109 -6.50 14.96 -17.89
CA THR A 109 -5.65 15.31 -19.03
C THR A 109 -6.31 15.11 -20.40
N SER A 110 -7.38 14.31 -20.47
CA SER A 110 -8.20 14.09 -21.67
C SER A 110 -9.64 13.71 -21.32
N LEU A 111 -10.60 14.63 -21.51
CA LEU A 111 -12.00 14.39 -21.17
C LEU A 111 -12.78 13.62 -22.25
N PHE A 112 -12.36 13.75 -23.52
CA PHE A 112 -13.10 13.24 -24.69
C PHE A 112 -12.71 11.80 -25.09
N GLU A 113 -12.27 10.99 -24.12
CA GLU A 113 -12.02 9.55 -24.28
C GLU A 113 -13.28 8.71 -24.03
N GLY A 114 -13.30 7.45 -24.47
CA GLY A 114 -14.36 6.46 -24.16
C GLY A 114 -15.39 6.21 -25.26
N TYR A 115 -15.26 6.84 -26.43
CA TYR A 115 -16.14 6.52 -27.56
C TYR A 115 -15.79 5.17 -28.17
N VAL A 116 -14.51 4.90 -28.41
CA VAL A 116 -14.03 3.69 -29.11
C VAL A 116 -13.35 2.67 -28.19
N ASP A 117 -13.16 3.00 -26.92
CA ASP A 117 -12.44 2.20 -25.93
C ASP A 117 -13.13 2.26 -24.56
N ASP A 118 -12.57 1.53 -23.59
CA ASP A 118 -13.14 1.40 -22.25
C ASP A 118 -12.76 2.55 -21.29
N SER A 119 -12.34 3.70 -21.82
CA SER A 119 -12.13 4.88 -20.99
C SER A 119 -13.47 5.41 -20.47
N VAL A 120 -13.53 5.73 -19.18
CA VAL A 120 -14.69 6.38 -18.57
C VAL A 120 -14.22 7.68 -17.97
N VAL A 121 -14.63 8.82 -18.52
CA VAL A 121 -14.17 10.13 -18.06
C VAL A 121 -15.36 11.06 -17.93
N SER A 122 -15.46 11.70 -16.78
CA SER A 122 -16.52 12.65 -16.46
C SER A 122 -16.05 13.68 -15.45
N VAL A 123 -16.86 14.71 -15.29
CA VAL A 123 -16.73 15.75 -14.30
C VAL A 123 -18.11 16.02 -13.73
N GLY A 124 -18.22 15.94 -12.41
CA GLY A 124 -19.44 16.26 -11.68
C GLY A 124 -20.60 15.30 -11.96
N THR A 125 -20.31 14.02 -12.20
CA THR A 125 -21.34 12.96 -12.31
C THR A 125 -21.67 12.39 -10.92
N PHE A 126 -20.67 12.24 -10.06
CA PHE A 126 -20.81 11.77 -8.67
C PHE A 126 -20.40 12.85 -7.66
N THR A 127 -19.35 13.59 -7.98
CA THR A 127 -18.87 14.76 -7.22
C THR A 127 -19.49 16.05 -7.77
N ASP A 128 -19.17 17.22 -7.21
CA ASP A 128 -19.64 18.51 -7.74
C ASP A 128 -18.77 19.06 -8.89
N GLY A 129 -17.56 18.53 -9.09
CA GLY A 129 -16.61 18.93 -10.13
C GLY A 129 -15.85 20.24 -9.84
N ALA A 130 -16.08 20.88 -8.69
CA ALA A 130 -15.52 22.20 -8.38
C ALA A 130 -14.00 22.17 -8.16
N ASP A 131 -13.45 21.04 -7.76
CA ASP A 131 -12.03 20.76 -7.59
C ASP A 131 -11.35 20.22 -8.87
N THR A 132 -12.12 19.99 -9.93
CA THR A 132 -11.67 19.31 -11.13
C THR A 132 -11.26 20.32 -12.20
N ALA A 133 -9.99 20.24 -12.59
CA ALA A 133 -9.40 20.91 -13.72
C ALA A 133 -9.35 19.98 -14.94
N VAL A 134 -9.68 20.50 -16.12
CA VAL A 134 -9.64 19.74 -17.38
C VAL A 134 -8.71 20.43 -18.38
N VAL A 135 -7.81 19.66 -19.00
CA VAL A 135 -7.02 20.18 -20.14
C VAL A 135 -7.94 20.35 -21.35
N LEU A 136 -8.02 21.58 -21.85
CA LEU A 136 -8.79 21.92 -23.05
C LEU A 136 -7.84 22.07 -24.24
N TYR A 137 -7.96 21.15 -25.20
CA TYR A 137 -7.21 21.20 -26.44
C TYR A 137 -7.86 22.17 -27.45
N ASP A 138 -9.08 21.88 -27.87
CA ASP A 138 -9.87 22.71 -28.78
C ASP A 138 -11.38 22.41 -28.67
N LEU A 139 -12.21 23.27 -29.28
CA LEU A 139 -13.65 23.05 -29.43
C LEU A 139 -14.06 22.89 -30.90
N ILE A 140 -13.14 22.45 -31.78
CA ILE A 140 -13.37 22.42 -33.23
C ILE A 140 -14.58 21.54 -33.60
N PRO A 141 -14.75 20.31 -33.06
CA PRO A 141 -15.93 19.50 -33.36
C PRO A 141 -17.23 20.11 -32.80
N PHE A 142 -17.17 20.78 -31.65
CA PHE A 142 -18.32 21.47 -31.05
C PHE A 142 -18.82 22.63 -31.92
N LEU A 143 -17.88 23.42 -32.46
CA LEU A 143 -18.18 24.60 -33.29
C LEU A 143 -18.55 24.23 -34.72
N ASN A 144 -18.14 23.05 -35.21
CA ASN A 144 -18.38 22.59 -36.57
C ASN A 144 -19.06 21.20 -36.61
N PRO A 145 -20.23 21.02 -35.98
CA PRO A 145 -20.84 19.70 -35.80
C PRO A 145 -21.17 19.01 -37.12
N ASP A 146 -21.55 19.75 -38.17
CA ASP A 146 -21.87 19.17 -39.49
C ASP A 146 -20.63 18.59 -40.20
N ALA A 147 -19.43 19.05 -39.83
CA ALA A 147 -18.18 18.53 -40.36
C ALA A 147 -17.70 17.28 -39.60
N TYR A 148 -17.87 17.25 -38.27
CA TYR A 148 -17.22 16.24 -37.41
C TYR A 148 -18.16 15.27 -36.68
N LEU A 149 -19.42 15.66 -36.45
CA LEU A 149 -20.39 14.96 -35.60
C LEU A 149 -21.64 14.57 -36.40
N ARG A 150 -21.44 13.94 -37.57
CA ARG A 150 -22.52 13.56 -38.49
C ARG A 150 -23.36 12.37 -38.00
N GLN A 151 -22.76 11.48 -37.21
CA GLN A 151 -23.45 10.33 -36.64
C GLN A 151 -24.19 10.73 -35.36
N PRO A 152 -25.50 10.45 -35.23
CA PRO A 152 -26.28 10.85 -34.06
C PRO A 152 -25.72 10.36 -32.71
N GLU A 153 -25.18 9.15 -32.67
CA GLU A 153 -24.61 8.52 -31.48
C GLU A 153 -23.33 9.24 -31.06
N GLN A 154 -22.42 9.50 -32.01
CA GLN A 154 -21.19 10.25 -31.78
C GLN A 154 -21.48 11.68 -31.33
N ARG A 155 -22.49 12.33 -31.93
CA ARG A 155 -22.94 13.66 -31.55
C ARG A 155 -23.49 13.68 -30.12
N SER A 156 -24.36 12.74 -29.77
CA SER A 156 -24.92 12.63 -28.42
C SER A 156 -23.83 12.39 -27.36
N TYR A 157 -22.88 11.50 -27.64
CA TYR A 157 -21.70 11.30 -26.80
C TYR A 157 -20.93 12.61 -26.59
N TYR A 158 -20.61 13.32 -27.67
CA TYR A 158 -19.80 14.53 -27.61
C TYR A 158 -20.53 15.68 -26.90
N GLU A 159 -21.83 15.86 -27.13
CA GLU A 159 -22.65 16.86 -26.43
C GLU A 159 -22.69 16.61 -24.91
N ARG A 160 -22.75 15.35 -24.47
CA ARG A 160 -22.62 15.02 -23.04
C ARG A 160 -21.22 15.34 -22.50
N LYS A 161 -20.16 15.09 -23.26
CA LYS A 161 -18.79 15.46 -22.85
C LYS A 161 -18.62 16.97 -22.73
N ILE A 162 -19.25 17.75 -23.61
CA ILE A 162 -19.33 19.22 -23.48
C ILE A 162 -20.11 19.63 -22.22
N ALA A 163 -21.23 18.97 -21.92
CA ALA A 163 -21.96 19.21 -20.68
C ALA A 163 -21.12 18.88 -19.43
N SER A 164 -20.31 17.83 -19.48
CA SER A 164 -19.33 17.49 -18.45
C SER A 164 -18.22 18.54 -18.35
N LEU A 165 -17.67 19.00 -19.47
CA LEU A 165 -16.61 20.03 -19.52
C LEU A 165 -17.06 21.32 -18.83
N ARG A 166 -18.32 21.72 -19.02
CA ARG A 166 -18.92 22.92 -18.37
C ARG A 166 -19.03 22.83 -16.86
N LYS A 167 -18.98 21.62 -16.28
CA LYS A 167 -19.02 21.40 -14.82
C LYS A 167 -17.65 21.51 -14.17
N ALA A 168 -16.57 21.53 -14.94
CA ALA A 168 -15.23 21.66 -14.40
C ALA A 168 -15.04 23.01 -13.69
N GLY A 169 -14.44 22.98 -12.50
CA GLY A 169 -14.08 24.20 -11.78
C GLY A 169 -13.03 25.04 -12.52
N LEU A 170 -12.17 24.39 -13.31
CA LEU A 170 -11.10 25.05 -14.05
C LEU A 170 -10.85 24.38 -15.41
N LEU A 171 -10.64 25.18 -16.45
CA LEU A 171 -10.16 24.71 -17.76
C LEU A 171 -8.73 25.19 -17.98
N LEU A 172 -7.86 24.27 -18.37
CA LEU A 172 -6.46 24.54 -18.71
C LEU A 172 -6.29 24.49 -20.22
N ALA A 173 -6.41 25.65 -20.87
CA ALA A 173 -6.33 25.76 -22.32
C ALA A 173 -4.89 25.69 -22.82
N ILE A 174 -4.69 25.04 -23.97
CA ILE A 174 -3.35 24.92 -24.58
C ILE A 174 -2.87 26.19 -25.32
N SER A 175 -3.71 27.21 -25.48
CA SER A 175 -3.38 28.52 -26.07
C SER A 175 -4.28 29.63 -25.49
N ASP A 176 -3.89 30.89 -25.68
CA ASP A 176 -4.73 32.03 -25.34
C ASP A 176 -5.97 32.08 -26.26
N TYR A 177 -5.83 31.68 -27.52
CA TYR A 177 -6.95 31.52 -28.45
C TYR A 177 -7.96 30.46 -27.96
N SER A 178 -7.52 29.23 -27.64
CA SER A 178 -8.42 28.18 -27.11
C SER A 178 -9.07 28.61 -25.80
N ARG A 179 -8.36 29.39 -24.97
CA ARG A 179 -8.94 30.00 -23.77
C ARG A 179 -10.11 30.93 -24.13
N GLN A 180 -9.90 31.85 -25.06
CA GLN A 180 -10.93 32.80 -25.49
C GLN A 180 -12.11 32.08 -26.17
N GLU A 181 -11.81 31.09 -27.01
CA GLU A 181 -12.82 30.25 -27.68
C GLU A 181 -13.71 29.53 -26.66
N ALA A 182 -13.14 29.01 -25.57
CA ALA A 182 -13.93 28.38 -24.50
C ALA A 182 -14.82 29.37 -23.76
N ILE A 183 -14.29 30.56 -23.43
CA ILE A 183 -15.05 31.62 -22.76
C ILE A 183 -16.27 31.98 -23.62
N ASP A 184 -16.07 32.20 -24.91
CA ASP A 184 -17.12 32.65 -25.82
C ASP A 184 -18.12 31.53 -26.16
N ALA A 185 -17.64 30.32 -26.47
CA ALA A 185 -18.50 29.22 -26.92
C ALA A 185 -19.21 28.48 -25.78
N LEU A 186 -18.62 28.45 -24.58
CA LEU A 186 -19.18 27.76 -23.42
C LEU A 186 -19.82 28.71 -22.40
N GLY A 187 -19.60 30.03 -22.52
CA GLY A 187 -20.14 31.03 -21.60
C GLY A 187 -19.51 30.99 -20.21
N LEU A 188 -18.21 30.66 -20.13
CA LEU A 188 -17.48 30.50 -18.88
C LEU A 188 -16.86 31.82 -18.42
N ALA A 189 -16.74 32.00 -17.10
CA ALA A 189 -16.08 33.16 -16.53
C ALA A 189 -14.57 33.14 -16.86
N PRO A 190 -13.93 34.27 -17.21
CA PRO A 190 -12.52 34.31 -17.61
C PRO A 190 -11.53 33.75 -16.58
N GLU A 191 -11.88 33.81 -15.30
CA GLU A 191 -11.12 33.25 -14.18
C GLU A 191 -11.13 31.71 -14.13
N HIS A 192 -12.12 31.06 -14.75
CA HIS A 192 -12.22 29.60 -14.83
C HIS A 192 -11.51 28.99 -16.04
N VAL A 193 -10.82 29.80 -16.86
CA VAL A 193 -10.08 29.32 -18.02
C VAL A 193 -8.70 29.94 -18.01
N VAL A 194 -7.65 29.13 -17.91
CA VAL A 194 -6.25 29.57 -17.85
C VAL A 194 -5.47 28.95 -18.99
N ALA A 195 -4.71 29.78 -19.73
CA ALA A 195 -3.84 29.30 -20.79
C ALA A 195 -2.52 28.79 -20.20
N ILE A 196 -2.31 27.49 -20.27
CA ILE A 196 -1.10 26.83 -19.77
C ILE A 196 -0.08 26.57 -20.88
N SER A 197 -0.44 26.76 -22.14
CA SER A 197 0.38 26.41 -23.30
C SER A 197 0.60 24.89 -23.44
N THR A 198 1.32 24.47 -24.48
CA THR A 198 1.76 23.08 -24.72
C THR A 198 3.22 23.09 -25.21
N ALA A 199 3.79 21.92 -25.44
CA ALA A 199 5.16 21.78 -25.95
C ALA A 199 5.30 20.59 -26.91
N VAL A 200 6.46 20.53 -27.58
CA VAL A 200 6.87 19.40 -28.42
C VAL A 200 7.72 18.43 -27.61
N ASP A 201 7.90 17.23 -28.15
CA ASP A 201 8.82 16.24 -27.61
C ASP A 201 10.29 16.65 -27.87
N ASP A 202 11.21 16.32 -26.97
CA ASP A 202 12.63 16.69 -27.06
C ASP A 202 13.36 16.07 -28.28
N THR A 203 12.77 15.04 -28.89
CA THR A 203 13.23 14.46 -30.17
C THR A 203 13.20 15.49 -31.32
N PHE A 204 12.29 16.48 -31.28
CA PHE A 204 12.25 17.58 -32.23
C PHE A 204 13.32 18.62 -31.88
N ASN A 205 14.50 18.46 -32.46
CA ASN A 205 15.63 19.35 -32.21
C ASN A 205 16.45 19.64 -33.47
N ALA A 206 17.21 20.73 -33.44
CA ALA A 206 17.98 21.24 -34.57
C ALA A 206 19.31 20.50 -34.84
N ALA A 207 19.43 19.22 -34.48
CA ALA A 207 20.58 18.40 -34.87
C ALA A 207 20.68 18.26 -36.40
N ALA A 208 21.89 18.05 -36.92
CA ALA A 208 22.07 17.79 -38.34
C ALA A 208 21.48 16.40 -38.70
N PRO A 209 20.69 16.28 -39.78
CA PRO A 209 20.18 14.99 -40.24
C PRO A 209 21.34 14.12 -40.76
N ASP A 210 21.20 12.80 -40.64
CA ASP A 210 22.14 11.87 -41.27
C ASP A 210 22.02 11.95 -42.81
N PRO A 211 23.10 12.29 -43.53
CA PRO A 211 23.03 12.46 -44.98
C PRO A 211 22.55 11.20 -45.73
N ALA A 212 22.89 10.01 -45.25
CA ALA A 212 22.50 8.75 -45.90
C ALA A 212 21.00 8.46 -45.70
N SER A 213 20.51 8.57 -44.46
CA SER A 213 19.08 8.48 -44.12
C SER A 213 18.24 9.48 -44.92
N LEU A 214 18.65 10.74 -44.94
CA LEU A 214 17.92 11.80 -45.64
C LEU A 214 17.90 11.57 -47.15
N HIS A 215 19.00 11.11 -47.75
CA HIS A 215 19.04 10.79 -49.18
C HIS A 215 18.07 9.63 -49.52
N ALA A 216 18.10 8.55 -48.74
CA ALA A 216 17.20 7.42 -48.92
C ALA A 216 15.72 7.82 -48.74
N LEU A 217 15.42 8.69 -47.77
CA LEU A 217 14.08 9.23 -47.56
C LEU A 217 13.62 10.06 -48.76
N ARG A 218 14.48 10.95 -49.27
CA ARG A 218 14.18 11.78 -50.44
C ARG A 218 13.92 10.95 -51.68
N ASP A 219 14.73 9.92 -51.94
CA ASP A 219 14.53 9.00 -53.06
C ASP A 219 13.21 8.23 -52.91
N ARG A 220 12.93 7.70 -51.71
CA ARG A 220 11.68 6.98 -51.40
C ARG A 220 10.45 7.86 -51.61
N CYS A 221 10.53 9.14 -51.28
CA CYS A 221 9.41 10.07 -51.39
C CYS A 221 9.34 10.82 -52.73
N GLY A 222 10.36 10.75 -53.60
CA GLY A 222 10.42 11.51 -54.85
C GLY A 222 10.79 12.99 -54.70
N ILE A 223 11.56 13.33 -53.66
CA ILE A 223 11.96 14.72 -53.33
C ILE A 223 13.33 15.03 -53.98
N THR A 224 13.28 15.60 -55.17
CA THR A 224 14.45 15.94 -56.00
C THR A 224 14.91 17.40 -55.86
N ARG A 225 14.07 18.28 -55.31
CA ARG A 225 14.34 19.72 -55.13
C ARG A 225 14.28 20.14 -53.66
N ALA A 226 14.52 21.42 -53.37
CA ALA A 226 14.38 21.93 -52.01
C ALA A 226 12.90 21.89 -51.58
N ALA A 227 12.60 21.38 -50.39
CA ALA A 227 11.22 21.11 -49.98
C ALA A 227 10.55 22.35 -49.37
N LEU A 228 9.43 22.79 -49.97
CA LEU A 228 8.40 23.59 -49.31
C LEU A 228 7.44 22.63 -48.62
N MET A 229 7.49 22.56 -47.30
CA MET A 229 6.90 21.47 -46.55
C MET A 229 5.63 21.88 -45.82
N TYR A 230 4.63 21.00 -45.81
CA TYR A 230 3.52 21.04 -44.88
C TYR A 230 3.26 19.63 -44.35
N ALA A 231 3.06 19.49 -43.03
CA ALA A 231 2.78 18.22 -42.37
C ALA A 231 1.39 18.28 -41.70
N PRO A 232 0.29 18.14 -42.47
CA PRO A 232 -1.03 18.15 -41.90
C PRO A 232 -1.30 16.88 -41.07
N GLY A 233 -1.83 17.06 -39.85
CA GLY A 233 -2.32 15.95 -39.01
C GLY A 233 -3.62 15.28 -39.51
N GLY A 234 -4.10 15.64 -40.70
CA GLY A 234 -5.31 15.16 -41.36
C GLY A 234 -5.64 16.04 -42.59
N PHE A 235 -6.51 15.59 -43.49
CA PHE A 235 -6.81 16.32 -44.74
C PHE A 235 -8.19 17.01 -44.72
N ASP A 236 -8.70 17.33 -43.53
CA ASP A 236 -9.96 18.06 -43.37
C ASP A 236 -9.85 19.51 -43.90
N ALA A 237 -10.98 20.11 -44.25
CA ALA A 237 -11.01 21.40 -44.93
C ALA A 237 -10.30 22.53 -44.15
N ARG A 238 -10.27 22.47 -42.82
CA ARG A 238 -9.62 23.50 -42.00
C ARG A 238 -8.10 23.50 -42.17
N LYS A 239 -7.51 22.38 -42.59
CA LYS A 239 -6.06 22.25 -42.81
C LYS A 239 -5.60 22.97 -44.07
N ASN A 240 -6.55 23.41 -44.91
CA ASN A 240 -6.35 24.31 -46.04
C ASN A 240 -5.27 23.85 -47.04
N VAL A 241 -5.17 22.54 -47.24
CA VAL A 241 -4.19 21.92 -48.14
C VAL A 241 -4.40 22.43 -49.58
N ASP A 242 -5.66 22.56 -50.00
CA ASP A 242 -6.04 23.09 -51.31
C ASP A 242 -5.54 24.53 -51.50
N GLY A 243 -5.74 25.38 -50.49
CA GLY A 243 -5.29 26.77 -50.51
C GLY A 243 -3.78 26.89 -50.66
N LEU A 244 -3.02 26.00 -50.00
CA LEU A 244 -1.56 25.92 -50.14
C LEU A 244 -1.12 25.45 -51.53
N ILE A 245 -1.78 24.43 -52.10
CA ILE A 245 -1.48 23.97 -53.47
C ILE A 245 -1.75 25.08 -54.48
N THR A 246 -2.89 25.78 -54.35
CA THR A 246 -3.21 26.93 -55.20
C THR A 246 -2.20 28.06 -55.03
N ALA A 247 -1.77 28.35 -53.80
CA ALA A 247 -0.74 29.36 -53.53
C ALA A 247 0.60 29.00 -54.19
N TYR A 248 1.02 27.74 -54.11
CA TYR A 248 2.24 27.27 -54.76
C TYR A 248 2.18 27.48 -56.27
N GLY A 249 1.03 27.23 -56.91
CA GLY A 249 0.83 27.47 -58.34
C GLY A 249 0.95 28.94 -58.77
N LEU A 250 0.77 29.89 -57.84
CA LEU A 250 0.94 31.33 -58.08
C LEU A 250 2.41 31.79 -58.01
N LEU A 251 3.33 30.94 -57.55
CA LEU A 251 4.74 31.31 -57.42
C LEU A 251 5.42 31.48 -58.81
N PRO A 252 6.41 32.39 -58.92
CA PRO A 252 7.18 32.55 -60.15
C PRO A 252 7.84 31.26 -60.62
N GLY A 253 7.91 31.04 -61.94
CA GLY A 253 8.50 29.85 -62.55
C GLY A 253 9.90 29.47 -62.03
N PRO A 254 10.84 30.43 -61.84
CA PRO A 254 12.16 30.14 -61.25
C PRO A 254 12.09 29.57 -59.82
N MET A 255 11.17 30.07 -58.99
CA MET A 255 10.99 29.56 -57.62
C MET A 255 10.42 28.15 -57.61
N ARG A 256 9.41 27.89 -58.47
CA ARG A 256 8.84 26.55 -58.67
C ARG A 256 9.84 25.55 -59.26
N GLY A 257 10.77 26.02 -60.09
CA GLY A 257 11.86 25.19 -60.63
C GLY A 257 12.93 24.82 -59.59
N ALA A 258 13.09 25.62 -58.54
CA ALA A 258 14.05 25.38 -57.46
C ALA A 258 13.48 24.57 -56.28
N HIS A 259 12.15 24.49 -56.16
CA HIS A 259 11.46 23.88 -55.02
C HIS A 259 10.45 22.80 -55.44
N GLN A 260 10.03 21.97 -54.50
CA GLN A 260 8.87 21.08 -54.60
C GLN A 260 7.95 21.31 -53.41
N LEU A 261 6.63 21.28 -53.63
CA LEU A 261 5.66 21.27 -52.55
C LEU A 261 5.56 19.84 -51.99
N VAL A 262 6.00 19.64 -50.75
CA VAL A 262 5.99 18.34 -50.06
C VAL A 262 4.92 18.35 -48.97
N ILE A 263 3.92 17.49 -49.11
CA ILE A 263 2.84 17.32 -48.13
C ILE A 263 2.99 15.97 -47.44
N ALA A 264 3.34 16.03 -46.16
CA ALA A 264 3.67 14.87 -45.35
C ALA A 264 2.48 14.45 -44.46
N GLY A 265 1.89 13.30 -44.73
CA GLY A 265 0.75 12.81 -43.96
C GLY A 265 0.14 11.53 -44.52
N ARG A 266 -0.54 10.78 -43.64
CA ARG A 266 -1.29 9.58 -44.03
C ARG A 266 -2.48 10.00 -44.88
N ILE A 267 -2.43 9.66 -46.17
CA ILE A 267 -3.41 10.04 -47.18
C ILE A 267 -4.08 8.80 -47.77
N ASN A 268 -5.39 8.84 -47.95
CA ASN A 268 -6.11 7.78 -48.68
C ASN A 268 -6.19 8.10 -50.18
N ASP A 269 -6.55 7.10 -51.00
CA ASP A 269 -6.56 7.24 -52.47
C ASP A 269 -7.51 8.36 -52.96
N GLY A 270 -8.66 8.54 -52.29
CA GLY A 270 -9.62 9.59 -52.63
C GLY A 270 -9.10 11.00 -52.33
N GLU A 271 -8.45 11.18 -51.17
CA GLU A 271 -7.77 12.42 -50.81
C GLU A 271 -6.62 12.73 -51.76
N ARG A 272 -5.81 11.71 -52.11
CA ARG A 272 -4.71 11.84 -53.06
C ARG A 272 -5.21 12.35 -54.40
N GLN A 273 -6.23 11.70 -54.97
CA GLN A 273 -6.82 12.10 -56.24
C GLN A 273 -7.36 13.54 -56.17
N ARG A 274 -8.05 13.89 -55.07
CA ARG A 274 -8.58 15.25 -54.85
C ARG A 274 -7.47 16.31 -54.87
N LEU A 275 -6.36 16.08 -54.18
CA LEU A 275 -5.23 17.02 -54.13
C LEU A 275 -4.50 17.13 -55.47
N GLU A 276 -4.30 16.01 -56.17
CA GLU A 276 -3.73 15.99 -57.52
C GLU A 276 -4.62 16.75 -58.52
N ASP A 277 -5.95 16.67 -58.38
CA ASP A 277 -6.90 17.46 -59.17
C ASP A 277 -6.80 18.97 -58.88
N VAL A 278 -6.57 19.36 -57.62
CA VAL A 278 -6.33 20.77 -57.26
C VAL A 278 -5.00 21.24 -57.85
N ALA A 279 -3.96 20.41 -57.80
CA ALA A 279 -2.65 20.71 -58.38
C ALA A 279 -2.74 20.94 -59.90
N ARG A 280 -3.42 20.05 -60.62
CA ARG A 280 -3.66 20.20 -62.07
C ARG A 280 -4.43 21.48 -62.41
N ARG A 281 -5.48 21.78 -61.65
CA ARG A 281 -6.26 23.03 -61.82
C ARG A 281 -5.46 24.29 -61.50
N SER A 282 -4.47 24.17 -60.62
CA SER A 282 -3.56 25.25 -60.24
C SER A 282 -2.34 25.37 -61.15
N GLY A 283 -2.25 24.54 -62.22
CA GLY A 283 -1.19 24.62 -63.23
C GLY A 283 0.15 23.98 -62.85
N LEU A 284 0.16 23.06 -61.88
CA LEU A 284 1.37 22.33 -61.46
C LEU A 284 1.66 21.15 -62.41
N ALA A 285 2.92 20.95 -62.72
CA ALA A 285 3.45 19.73 -63.35
C ALA A 285 3.48 18.56 -62.35
N ALA A 286 3.54 17.34 -62.88
CA ALA A 286 3.43 16.11 -62.08
C ALA A 286 4.55 15.92 -61.05
N ASP A 287 5.71 16.55 -61.25
CA ASP A 287 6.87 16.49 -60.37
C ASP A 287 6.96 17.66 -59.37
N GLU A 288 6.00 18.59 -59.38
CA GLU A 288 6.01 19.77 -58.48
C GLU A 288 5.35 19.52 -57.12
N LEU A 289 4.39 18.58 -57.04
CA LEU A 289 3.71 18.18 -55.81
C LEU A 289 4.14 16.76 -55.39
N VAL A 290 4.64 16.63 -54.16
CA VAL A 290 5.01 15.35 -53.55
C VAL A 290 4.08 15.06 -52.37
N LEU A 291 3.36 13.95 -52.47
CA LEU A 291 2.49 13.43 -51.39
C LEU A 291 3.16 12.18 -50.80
N THR A 292 3.87 12.34 -49.69
CA THR A 292 4.81 11.32 -49.17
C THR A 292 4.13 10.08 -48.63
N GLY A 293 2.86 10.19 -48.22
CA GLY A 293 2.19 9.18 -47.40
C GLY A 293 2.66 9.21 -45.95
N TYR A 294 2.45 8.11 -45.23
CA TYR A 294 2.83 7.99 -43.81
C TYR A 294 4.36 8.07 -43.64
N LEU A 295 4.81 8.89 -42.70
CA LEU A 295 6.20 9.01 -42.29
C LEU A 295 6.35 8.58 -40.84
N THR A 296 7.49 7.99 -40.50
CA THR A 296 7.87 7.80 -39.10
C THR A 296 8.25 9.14 -38.46
N ASP A 297 8.22 9.24 -37.13
CA ASP A 297 8.66 10.47 -36.44
C ASP A 297 10.11 10.85 -36.81
N ALA A 298 10.99 9.85 -36.97
CA ALA A 298 12.37 10.06 -37.43
C ALA A 298 12.43 10.65 -38.85
N ASP A 299 11.65 10.09 -39.79
CA ASP A 299 11.57 10.61 -41.16
C ASP A 299 11.02 12.05 -41.18
N LEU A 300 9.99 12.33 -40.37
CA LEU A 300 9.37 13.64 -40.28
C LEU A 300 10.35 14.69 -39.72
N ILE A 301 11.11 14.33 -38.69
CA ILE A 301 12.16 15.18 -38.10
C ILE A 301 13.26 15.49 -39.13
N ASP A 302 13.72 14.50 -39.89
CA ASP A 302 14.74 14.71 -40.93
C ASP A 302 14.22 15.61 -42.07
N LEU A 303 12.94 15.49 -42.44
CA LEU A 303 12.33 16.44 -43.38
C LEU A 303 12.22 17.85 -42.79
N TYR A 304 11.82 18.01 -41.53
CA TYR A 304 11.79 19.32 -40.89
C TYR A 304 13.17 20.00 -40.90
N ARG A 305 14.23 19.26 -40.54
CA ARG A 305 15.61 19.76 -40.50
C ARG A 305 16.16 20.16 -41.88
N SER A 306 15.63 19.57 -42.95
CA SER A 306 16.09 19.79 -44.32
C SER A 306 15.13 20.62 -45.19
N ALA A 307 13.97 21.02 -44.65
CA ALA A 307 13.00 21.84 -45.34
C ALA A 307 13.57 23.23 -45.66
N ALA A 308 13.33 23.70 -46.88
CA ALA A 308 13.67 25.07 -47.27
C ALA A 308 12.79 26.08 -46.52
N LEU A 309 11.51 25.74 -46.37
CA LEU A 309 10.50 26.50 -45.64
C LEU A 309 9.35 25.56 -45.30
N PHE A 310 8.88 25.62 -44.06
CA PHE A 310 7.66 24.98 -43.60
C PHE A 310 6.51 26.01 -43.63
N VAL A 311 5.40 25.63 -44.22
CA VAL A 311 4.21 26.48 -44.38
C VAL A 311 3.05 25.86 -43.62
N PHE A 312 2.45 26.63 -42.70
CA PHE A 312 1.35 26.17 -41.86
C PHE A 312 0.04 26.94 -42.19
N PRO A 313 -0.73 26.50 -43.22
CA PRO A 313 -1.82 27.27 -43.79
C PRO A 313 -3.19 27.06 -43.13
N SER A 314 -3.25 26.39 -41.98
CA SER A 314 -4.50 26.00 -41.33
C SER A 314 -5.41 27.21 -41.04
N LEU A 315 -6.70 27.05 -41.30
CA LEU A 315 -7.75 28.04 -41.04
C LEU A 315 -8.24 28.01 -39.59
N HIS A 316 -8.07 26.90 -38.88
CA HIS A 316 -8.47 26.76 -37.48
C HIS A 316 -7.61 25.71 -36.76
N GLU A 317 -6.85 26.13 -35.73
CA GLU A 317 -6.11 25.25 -34.81
C GLU A 317 -6.27 25.68 -33.35
N GLY A 318 -6.29 24.70 -32.43
CA GLY A 318 -6.18 24.96 -30.99
C GLY A 318 -4.78 25.34 -30.51
N PHE A 319 -3.72 24.99 -31.27
CA PHE A 319 -2.36 25.47 -30.99
C PHE A 319 -1.48 25.68 -32.23
N GLY A 320 -1.21 24.62 -33.00
CA GLY A 320 -0.25 24.66 -34.12
C GLY A 320 1.07 23.94 -33.87
N LEU A 321 1.00 22.74 -33.28
CA LEU A 321 2.16 21.90 -32.97
C LEU A 321 3.11 21.65 -34.16
N PRO A 322 2.65 21.37 -35.39
CA PRO A 322 3.57 21.18 -36.53
C PRO A 322 4.46 22.39 -36.83
N ALA A 323 3.97 23.61 -36.56
CA ALA A 323 4.79 24.82 -36.69
C ALA A 323 5.86 24.87 -35.60
N LEU A 324 5.50 24.53 -34.35
CA LEU A 324 6.45 24.45 -33.24
C LEU A 324 7.50 23.35 -33.45
N GLU A 325 7.10 22.17 -33.94
CA GLU A 325 7.98 21.03 -34.28
C GLU A 325 9.02 21.46 -35.33
N ALA A 326 8.56 22.11 -36.42
CA ALA A 326 9.43 22.63 -37.46
C ALA A 326 10.41 23.69 -36.91
N MET A 327 9.95 24.62 -36.07
CA MET A 327 10.80 25.63 -35.43
C MET A 327 11.85 25.00 -34.50
N ALA A 328 11.48 23.98 -33.73
CA ALA A 328 12.37 23.25 -32.83
C ALA A 328 13.46 22.47 -33.60
N CYS A 329 13.11 21.91 -34.75
CA CYS A 329 14.04 21.31 -35.72
C CYS A 329 14.89 22.36 -36.47
N GLY A 330 14.63 23.65 -36.30
CA GLY A 330 15.41 24.74 -36.89
C GLY A 330 15.02 25.11 -38.33
N ALA A 331 13.85 24.67 -38.81
CA ALA A 331 13.31 25.03 -40.11
C ALA A 331 12.92 26.52 -40.15
N LEU A 332 12.86 27.11 -41.34
CA LEU A 332 12.10 28.35 -41.52
C LEU A 332 10.61 28.02 -41.45
N VAL A 333 9.84 28.84 -40.75
CA VAL A 333 8.41 28.63 -40.58
C VAL A 333 7.65 29.90 -40.91
N ILE A 334 6.61 29.77 -41.73
CA ILE A 334 5.55 30.75 -41.92
C ILE A 334 4.19 30.11 -41.68
N GLY A 335 3.18 30.86 -41.27
CA GLY A 335 1.87 30.32 -40.98
C GLY A 335 0.74 31.33 -41.08
N ALA A 336 -0.48 30.85 -40.88
CA ALA A 336 -1.67 31.69 -40.92
C ALA A 336 -1.69 32.73 -39.78
N ASP A 337 -2.27 33.90 -40.04
CA ASP A 337 -2.43 35.02 -39.09
C ASP A 337 -3.65 34.88 -38.16
N ASN A 338 -4.23 33.69 -38.06
CA ASN A 338 -5.48 33.45 -37.35
C ASN A 338 -5.34 32.34 -36.29
N THR A 339 -6.33 32.30 -35.39
CA THR A 339 -6.37 31.35 -34.26
C THR A 339 -5.12 31.41 -33.39
N SER A 340 -4.60 30.26 -32.95
CA SER A 340 -3.44 30.13 -32.06
C SER A 340 -2.08 30.22 -32.77
N ILE A 341 -2.06 30.18 -34.11
CA ILE A 341 -0.83 30.14 -34.92
C ILE A 341 0.08 31.36 -34.70
N PRO A 342 -0.44 32.61 -34.59
CA PRO A 342 0.36 33.78 -34.25
C PRO A 342 1.07 33.67 -32.90
N GLU A 343 0.47 33.01 -31.91
CA GLU A 343 1.07 32.81 -30.58
C GLU A 343 2.30 31.89 -30.65
N VAL A 344 2.21 30.84 -31.47
CA VAL A 344 3.30 29.87 -31.68
C VAL A 344 4.44 30.50 -32.45
N ILE A 345 4.17 31.10 -33.62
CA ILE A 345 5.20 31.68 -34.50
C ILE A 345 5.82 32.92 -33.86
N GLY A 346 5.02 33.78 -33.22
CA GLY A 346 5.51 34.94 -32.46
C GLY A 346 6.25 36.00 -33.30
N ASN A 347 6.03 36.04 -34.62
CA ASN A 347 6.62 37.03 -35.52
C ASN A 347 5.64 37.40 -36.65
N PRO A 348 5.15 38.66 -36.70
CA PRO A 348 4.23 39.11 -37.75
C PRO A 348 4.77 39.04 -39.19
N GLU A 349 6.10 39.15 -39.39
CA GLU A 349 6.71 39.04 -40.73
C GLU A 349 6.62 37.62 -41.30
N ALA A 350 6.28 36.62 -40.48
CA ALA A 350 6.12 35.22 -40.86
C ALA A 350 4.65 34.78 -40.95
N LEU A 351 3.69 35.72 -40.93
CA LEU A 351 2.26 35.44 -40.95
C LEU A 351 1.60 35.86 -42.27
N PHE A 352 0.53 35.14 -42.66
CA PHE A 352 -0.26 35.42 -43.86
C PHE A 352 -1.75 35.16 -43.65
N ASP A 353 -2.61 35.78 -44.47
CA ASP A 353 -4.05 35.45 -44.46
C ASP A 353 -4.31 34.15 -45.23
N ALA A 354 -4.57 33.07 -44.49
CA ALA A 354 -4.79 31.74 -45.05
C ALA A 354 -6.02 31.61 -45.95
N ARG A 355 -6.98 32.55 -45.90
CA ARG A 355 -8.17 32.54 -46.76
C ARG A 355 -7.86 32.97 -48.19
N HIS A 356 -6.70 33.57 -48.42
CA HIS A 356 -6.30 34.14 -49.70
C HIS A 356 -4.99 33.48 -50.19
N PRO A 357 -5.05 32.51 -51.15
CA PRO A 357 -3.85 31.85 -51.67
C PRO A 357 -2.76 32.80 -52.18
N ALA A 358 -3.14 33.98 -52.69
CA ALA A 358 -2.20 35.01 -53.10
C ALA A 358 -1.37 35.58 -51.92
N SER A 359 -1.95 35.69 -50.73
CA SER A 359 -1.24 36.11 -49.51
C SER A 359 -0.20 35.07 -49.08
N ILE A 360 -0.55 33.79 -49.18
CA ILE A 360 0.37 32.67 -48.89
C ILE A 360 1.55 32.72 -49.87
N ALA A 361 1.26 32.83 -51.17
CA ALA A 361 2.28 32.89 -52.23
C ALA A 361 3.23 34.09 -52.06
N ALA A 362 2.69 35.28 -51.80
CA ALA A 362 3.49 36.50 -51.59
C ALA A 362 4.42 36.37 -50.38
N THR A 363 3.98 35.69 -49.32
CA THR A 363 4.81 35.48 -48.12
C THR A 363 5.91 34.45 -48.37
N ILE A 364 5.61 33.37 -49.12
CA ILE A 364 6.62 32.41 -49.58
C ILE A 364 7.68 33.11 -50.44
N GLU A 365 7.26 33.94 -51.41
CA GLU A 365 8.15 34.71 -52.28
C GLU A 365 9.03 35.67 -51.48
N HIS A 366 8.44 36.42 -50.55
CA HIS A 366 9.16 37.36 -49.71
C HIS A 366 10.23 36.67 -48.84
N VAL A 367 9.86 35.59 -48.15
CA VAL A 367 10.77 34.88 -47.24
C VAL A 367 11.88 34.16 -47.98
N LEU A 368 11.57 33.48 -49.09
CA LEU A 368 12.61 32.78 -49.87
C LEU A 368 13.50 33.74 -50.68
N GLY A 369 13.02 34.95 -50.99
CA GLY A 369 13.77 35.98 -51.73
C GLY A 369 14.72 36.84 -50.88
N ASP A 370 14.61 36.82 -49.54
CA ASP A 370 15.39 37.67 -48.64
C ASP A 370 16.22 36.84 -47.63
N GLU A 371 17.50 36.63 -47.92
CA GLU A 371 18.42 35.87 -47.06
C GLU A 371 18.56 36.46 -45.65
N ALA A 372 18.46 37.79 -45.49
CA ALA A 372 18.57 38.44 -44.20
C ALA A 372 17.31 38.16 -43.34
N LEU A 373 16.13 38.19 -43.96
CA LEU A 373 14.88 37.75 -43.32
C LEU A 373 14.96 36.27 -42.94
N GLN A 374 15.46 35.39 -43.82
CA GLN A 374 15.63 33.96 -43.49
C GLN A 374 16.51 33.74 -42.25
N ALA A 375 17.65 34.45 -42.18
CA ALA A 375 18.55 34.36 -41.03
C ALA A 375 17.86 34.83 -39.74
N ARG A 376 17.13 35.95 -39.79
CA ARG A 376 16.34 36.44 -38.64
C ARG A 376 15.27 35.45 -38.22
N LEU A 377 14.52 34.87 -39.16
CA LEU A 377 13.45 33.90 -38.87
C LEU A 377 13.98 32.59 -38.29
N ARG A 378 15.15 32.09 -38.72
CA ARG A 378 15.78 30.91 -38.09
C ARG A 378 16.19 31.18 -36.64
N VAL A 379 16.80 32.33 -36.38
CA VAL A 379 17.21 32.73 -35.02
C VAL A 379 15.97 32.90 -34.14
N HIS A 380 14.95 33.59 -34.64
CA HIS A 380 13.67 33.78 -33.96
C HIS A 380 12.99 32.44 -33.68
N GLY A 381 12.87 31.56 -34.67
CA GLY A 381 12.22 30.25 -34.55
C GLY A 381 12.81 29.41 -33.42
N ARG A 382 14.14 29.33 -33.35
CA ARG A 382 14.84 28.62 -32.26
C ARG A 382 14.63 29.27 -30.89
N ALA A 383 14.67 30.59 -30.82
CA ALA A 383 14.46 31.32 -29.56
C ALA A 383 13.00 31.20 -29.07
N GLN A 384 12.05 31.23 -30.00
CA GLN A 384 10.63 31.13 -29.75
C GLN A 384 10.25 29.70 -29.34
N ALA A 385 10.75 28.67 -30.03
CA ALA A 385 10.50 27.27 -29.68
C ALA A 385 10.91 26.94 -28.23
N ARG A 386 12.03 27.51 -27.74
CA ARG A 386 12.50 27.33 -26.35
C ARG A 386 11.58 27.90 -25.27
N LYS A 387 10.60 28.75 -25.62
CA LYS A 387 9.62 29.25 -24.65
C LYS A 387 8.55 28.19 -24.30
N PHE A 388 8.43 27.16 -25.13
CA PHE A 388 7.47 26.07 -24.98
C PHE A 388 8.19 24.87 -24.38
N SER A 389 7.79 24.48 -23.18
CA SER A 389 8.27 23.26 -22.52
C SER A 389 7.17 22.72 -21.60
N TRP A 390 7.14 21.40 -21.45
CA TRP A 390 6.21 20.75 -20.53
C TRP A 390 6.40 21.19 -19.08
N ASP A 391 7.63 21.54 -18.68
CA ASP A 391 7.91 22.10 -17.35
C ASP A 391 7.28 23.48 -17.15
N ASN A 392 7.29 24.34 -18.17
CA ASN A 392 6.62 25.65 -18.11
C ASN A 392 5.09 25.47 -18.05
N SER A 393 4.53 24.59 -18.88
CA SER A 393 3.09 24.27 -18.86
C SER A 393 2.66 23.70 -17.51
N ALA A 394 3.46 22.79 -16.94
CA ALA A 394 3.20 22.21 -15.63
C ALA A 394 3.23 23.25 -14.51
N ARG A 395 4.22 24.16 -14.49
CA ARG A 395 4.29 25.25 -13.50
C ARG A 395 3.08 26.17 -13.59
N LYS A 396 2.64 26.51 -14.81
CA LYS A 396 1.41 27.30 -15.01
C LYS A 396 0.17 26.55 -14.54
N ALA A 397 0.08 25.25 -14.84
CA ALA A 397 -1.02 24.41 -14.38
C ALA A 397 -1.07 24.36 -12.84
N ILE A 398 0.04 24.06 -12.17
CA ILE A 398 0.13 24.04 -10.71
C ILE A 398 -0.29 25.39 -10.12
N ALA A 399 0.25 26.50 -10.63
CA ALA A 399 -0.13 27.83 -10.16
C ALA A 399 -1.63 28.13 -10.34
N ALA A 400 -2.22 27.68 -11.45
CA ALA A 400 -3.65 27.82 -11.70
C ALA A 400 -4.49 26.98 -10.70
N LEU A 401 -4.05 25.75 -10.40
CA LEU A 401 -4.67 24.90 -9.39
C LEU A 401 -4.60 25.53 -7.99
N GLU A 402 -3.44 26.09 -7.61
CA GLU A 402 -3.25 26.78 -6.32
C GLU A 402 -4.20 27.98 -6.18
N VAL A 403 -4.26 28.85 -7.20
CA VAL A 403 -5.14 30.03 -7.19
C VAL A 403 -6.61 29.62 -7.14
N HIS A 404 -6.99 28.57 -7.88
CA HIS A 404 -8.35 28.05 -7.91
C HIS A 404 -8.76 27.48 -6.55
N ALA A 405 -7.94 26.59 -5.97
CA ALA A 405 -8.16 26.01 -4.65
C ALA A 405 -8.27 27.09 -3.57
N ALA A 406 -7.33 28.05 -3.53
CA ALA A 406 -7.37 29.14 -2.56
C ALA A 406 -8.58 30.08 -2.73
N THR A 407 -9.10 30.23 -3.95
CA THR A 407 -10.30 31.04 -4.22
C THR A 407 -11.56 30.30 -3.79
N ARG A 408 -11.65 29.00 -4.09
CA ARG A 408 -12.72 28.12 -3.63
C ARG A 408 -12.78 28.07 -2.11
N ASP A 409 -11.65 27.90 -1.45
CA ASP A 409 -11.60 27.79 0.02
C ASP A 409 -12.02 29.12 0.68
N ARG A 410 -11.59 30.26 0.11
CA ARG A 410 -12.07 31.59 0.55
C ARG A 410 -13.56 31.79 0.30
N ALA A 411 -14.08 31.32 -0.84
CA ALA A 411 -15.51 31.40 -1.16
C ALA A 411 -16.33 30.51 -0.22
N ALA A 412 -15.85 29.30 0.09
CA ALA A 412 -16.46 28.39 1.06
C ALA A 412 -16.47 28.99 2.48
N GLN A 413 -15.34 29.59 2.91
CA GLN A 413 -15.25 30.30 4.19
C GLN A 413 -16.17 31.53 4.24
N ALA A 414 -16.23 32.32 3.16
CA ALA A 414 -17.10 33.49 3.07
C ALA A 414 -18.58 33.07 3.05
N ALA A 415 -18.95 32.00 2.34
CA ALA A 415 -20.29 31.44 2.35
C ALA A 415 -20.66 30.90 3.74
N ALA A 416 -19.74 30.22 4.42
CA ALA A 416 -19.95 29.76 5.80
C ALA A 416 -20.08 30.93 6.79
N ALA A 417 -19.38 32.05 6.58
CA ALA A 417 -19.46 33.25 7.41
C ALA A 417 -20.70 34.12 7.11
N GLN A 418 -21.17 34.14 5.85
CA GLN A 418 -22.34 34.91 5.40
C GLN A 418 -23.66 34.13 5.48
N ALA A 419 -23.60 32.82 5.64
CA ALA A 419 -24.74 32.02 6.06
C ALA A 419 -25.16 32.48 7.46
N ALA A 420 -25.96 33.55 7.52
CA ALA A 420 -26.83 33.79 8.66
C ALA A 420 -27.59 32.48 8.91
N PRO A 421 -27.81 32.07 10.17
CA PRO A 421 -28.65 30.91 10.42
C PRO A 421 -30.04 31.27 9.92
N ALA A 422 -30.37 30.87 8.70
CA ALA A 422 -31.76 30.66 8.35
C ALA A 422 -32.30 29.71 9.41
N PRO A 423 -33.51 29.90 9.94
CA PRO A 423 -34.17 28.87 10.72
C PRO A 423 -34.55 27.74 9.76
N ALA A 424 -33.54 27.02 9.27
CA ALA A 424 -33.71 25.67 8.78
C ALA A 424 -34.01 24.83 10.02
N GLU A 425 -34.98 23.94 9.92
CA GLU A 425 -35.19 22.87 10.89
C GLU A 425 -33.82 22.32 11.35
N ARG A 426 -33.62 22.21 12.67
CA ARG A 426 -32.38 21.65 13.19
C ARG A 426 -32.21 20.24 12.60
N PRO A 427 -31.01 19.86 12.11
CA PRO A 427 -30.82 18.53 11.57
C PRO A 427 -31.17 17.50 12.64
N ARG A 428 -31.93 16.50 12.25
CA ARG A 428 -32.34 15.40 13.12
C ARG A 428 -31.21 14.38 13.21
N ILE A 429 -30.87 14.00 14.42
CA ILE A 429 -29.84 12.99 14.67
C ILE A 429 -30.44 11.79 15.41
N ALA A 430 -30.11 10.59 14.95
CA ALA A 430 -30.31 9.36 15.72
C ALA A 430 -29.08 9.18 16.61
N PHE A 431 -29.27 9.28 17.93
CA PHE A 431 -28.19 9.13 18.90
C PHE A 431 -28.27 7.75 19.56
N LEU A 432 -27.29 6.89 19.27
CA LEU A 432 -27.19 5.53 19.77
C LEU A 432 -26.14 5.46 20.88
N SER A 433 -26.58 5.17 22.09
CA SER A 433 -25.70 5.03 23.25
C SER A 433 -26.38 4.20 24.33
N PRO A 434 -25.64 3.44 25.16
CA PRO A 434 -26.12 3.17 26.51
C PRO A 434 -26.32 4.51 27.23
N LEU A 435 -27.38 4.59 28.04
CA LEU A 435 -27.73 5.77 28.83
C LEU A 435 -27.98 5.34 30.29
N PRO A 436 -27.99 6.27 31.26
CA PRO A 436 -28.31 5.91 32.63
C PRO A 436 -29.70 5.24 32.69
N PRO A 437 -29.92 4.21 33.54
CA PRO A 437 -29.06 3.77 34.65
C PRO A 437 -28.03 2.68 34.30
N GLU A 438 -27.70 2.46 33.02
CA GLU A 438 -26.67 1.49 32.65
C GLU A 438 -25.32 1.85 33.27
N ARG A 439 -24.65 0.86 33.87
CA ARG A 439 -23.46 1.08 34.69
C ARG A 439 -22.19 1.09 33.84
N THR A 440 -22.09 2.09 32.97
CA THR A 440 -20.91 2.35 32.14
C THR A 440 -20.58 3.83 32.14
N GLY A 441 -19.29 4.19 32.18
CA GLY A 441 -18.86 5.60 32.14
C GLY A 441 -19.30 6.33 30.87
N ILE A 442 -19.62 5.58 29.81
CA ILE A 442 -20.13 6.14 28.55
C ILE A 442 -21.60 6.56 28.70
N ALA A 443 -22.39 5.89 29.53
CA ALA A 443 -23.77 6.30 29.79
C ALA A 443 -23.80 7.70 30.44
N ASP A 444 -22.97 7.92 31.47
CA ASP A 444 -22.82 9.22 32.11
C ASP A 444 -22.25 10.26 31.15
N HIS A 445 -21.31 9.87 30.29
CA HIS A 445 -20.72 10.77 29.32
C HIS A 445 -21.74 11.21 28.26
N SER A 446 -22.49 10.27 27.69
CA SER A 446 -23.54 10.54 26.72
C SER A 446 -24.61 11.46 27.29
N ALA A 447 -25.00 11.26 28.56
CA ALA A 447 -25.90 12.17 29.25
C ALA A 447 -25.34 13.61 29.38
N ARG A 448 -24.02 13.79 29.47
CA ARG A 448 -23.37 15.12 29.49
C ARG A 448 -23.17 15.72 28.11
N VAL A 449 -23.05 14.90 27.06
CA VAL A 449 -22.92 15.37 25.66
C VAL A 449 -24.26 15.82 25.12
N LEU A 450 -25.34 15.10 25.39
CA LEU A 450 -26.67 15.40 24.84
C LEU A 450 -27.08 16.88 24.97
N PRO A 451 -26.97 17.54 26.14
CA PRO A 451 -27.28 18.96 26.29
C PRO A 451 -26.48 19.89 25.37
N THR A 452 -25.23 19.54 25.07
CA THR A 452 -24.34 20.31 24.18
C THR A 452 -24.77 20.27 22.71
N LEU A 453 -25.56 19.25 22.33
CA LEU A 453 -26.04 19.03 20.97
C LEU A 453 -27.39 19.73 20.71
N LEU A 454 -28.24 19.88 21.74
CA LEU A 454 -29.58 20.47 21.62
C LEU A 454 -29.64 21.87 21.00
N PRO A 455 -28.62 22.76 21.13
CA PRO A 455 -28.62 24.04 20.42
C PRO A 455 -28.58 23.89 18.89
N TYR A 456 -27.99 22.80 18.41
CA TYR A 456 -27.65 22.58 17.00
C TYR A 456 -28.52 21.53 16.31
N PHE A 457 -29.08 20.57 17.05
CA PHE A 457 -29.72 19.36 16.49
C PHE A 457 -31.07 19.02 17.14
N ASP A 458 -31.95 18.39 16.37
CA ASP A 458 -33.14 17.71 16.88
C ASP A 458 -32.77 16.26 17.20
N VAL A 459 -32.56 15.96 18.48
CA VAL A 459 -32.01 14.67 18.91
C VAL A 459 -33.14 13.68 19.20
N GLU A 460 -33.08 12.49 18.59
CA GLU A 460 -33.89 11.34 18.97
C GLU A 460 -32.97 10.22 19.48
N LEU A 461 -33.36 9.57 20.56
CA LEU A 461 -32.58 8.51 21.22
C LEU A 461 -32.99 7.15 20.66
N ILE A 462 -32.03 6.39 20.14
CA ILE A 462 -32.25 4.98 19.77
C ILE A 462 -31.60 4.12 20.84
N VAL A 463 -32.41 3.40 21.60
CA VAL A 463 -31.98 2.71 22.82
C VAL A 463 -32.34 1.24 22.78
N HIS A 464 -31.42 0.39 23.27
CA HIS A 464 -31.66 -1.04 23.45
C HIS A 464 -32.26 -1.37 24.83
N GLN A 465 -31.96 -0.56 25.84
CA GLN A 465 -32.36 -0.77 27.24
C GLN A 465 -33.85 -0.45 27.49
N LEU A 466 -34.44 -1.15 28.46
CA LEU A 466 -35.87 -1.08 28.77
C LEU A 466 -36.28 0.17 29.57
N ARG A 467 -35.34 0.81 30.27
CA ARG A 467 -35.58 1.97 31.14
C ARG A 467 -34.46 2.99 31.01
N LEU A 468 -34.82 4.27 31.04
CA LEU A 468 -33.91 5.40 31.07
C LEU A 468 -34.10 6.20 32.37
N ASP A 469 -33.00 6.66 32.93
CA ASP A 469 -32.95 7.56 34.10
C ASP A 469 -32.21 8.84 33.70
N LEU A 470 -32.88 9.67 32.91
CA LEU A 470 -32.27 10.87 32.33
C LEU A 470 -32.52 12.10 33.21
N PRO A 471 -31.58 13.06 33.23
CA PRO A 471 -31.81 14.38 33.79
C PRO A 471 -33.10 15.01 33.24
N ALA A 472 -33.78 15.83 34.06
CA ALA A 472 -35.07 16.42 33.70
C ALA A 472 -35.04 17.20 32.36
N GLU A 473 -33.91 17.83 32.05
CA GLU A 473 -33.68 18.54 30.80
C GLU A 473 -33.63 17.64 29.55
N LEU A 474 -33.39 16.33 29.70
CA LEU A 474 -33.35 15.36 28.59
C LEU A 474 -34.58 14.45 28.54
N ALA A 475 -35.43 14.48 29.57
CA ALA A 475 -36.61 13.60 29.68
C ALA A 475 -37.64 13.78 28.55
N HIS A 476 -37.59 14.90 27.83
CA HIS A 476 -38.48 15.22 26.72
C HIS A 476 -38.04 14.67 25.36
N LEU A 477 -36.83 14.12 25.25
CA LEU A 477 -36.31 13.62 23.97
C LEU A 477 -37.09 12.36 23.52
N PRO A 478 -37.48 12.27 22.23
CA PRO A 478 -38.10 11.06 21.69
C PRO A 478 -37.19 9.84 21.84
N GLN A 479 -37.79 8.70 22.19
CA GLN A 479 -37.08 7.44 22.43
C GLN A 479 -37.67 6.36 21.53
N HIS A 480 -36.78 5.64 20.84
CA HIS A 480 -37.16 4.58 19.92
C HIS A 480 -36.34 3.31 20.19
N PRO A 481 -36.94 2.11 20.00
CA PRO A 481 -36.18 0.87 20.06
C PRO A 481 -35.22 0.77 18.87
N VAL A 482 -34.18 -0.05 18.99
CA VAL A 482 -33.22 -0.32 17.91
C VAL A 482 -33.87 -0.64 16.55
N ALA A 483 -34.93 -1.45 16.54
CA ALA A 483 -35.63 -1.84 15.30
C ALA A 483 -36.26 -0.66 14.54
N TRP A 484 -36.53 0.45 15.23
CA TRP A 484 -37.06 1.66 14.60
C TRP A 484 -36.13 2.22 13.53
N LEU A 485 -34.81 2.16 13.77
CA LEU A 485 -33.82 2.68 12.83
C LEU A 485 -33.82 1.88 11.52
N ASP A 486 -34.16 0.59 11.57
CA ASP A 486 -34.30 -0.23 10.37
C ASP A 486 -35.51 0.17 9.51
N GLU A 487 -36.57 0.67 10.14
CA GLU A 487 -37.81 1.07 9.48
C GLU A 487 -37.79 2.54 9.01
N HIS A 488 -36.94 3.39 9.62
CA HIS A 488 -36.92 4.83 9.38
C HIS A 488 -35.49 5.42 9.22
N PRO A 489 -34.54 4.77 8.52
CA PRO A 489 -33.17 5.27 8.44
C PRO A 489 -33.08 6.63 7.72
N GLU A 490 -33.93 6.89 6.73
CA GLU A 490 -33.96 8.13 5.94
C GLU A 490 -34.46 9.36 6.71
N ARG A 491 -35.04 9.16 7.91
CA ARG A 491 -35.52 10.24 8.77
C ARG A 491 -34.38 11.09 9.35
N TYR A 492 -33.18 10.51 9.45
CA TYR A 492 -32.05 11.10 10.15
C TYR A 492 -31.01 11.66 9.17
N GLN A 493 -30.55 12.89 9.42
CA GLN A 493 -29.41 13.46 8.69
C GLN A 493 -28.09 12.91 9.20
N HIS A 494 -28.00 12.55 10.48
CA HIS A 494 -26.85 11.86 11.06
C HIS A 494 -27.28 10.74 11.98
N ILE A 495 -26.54 9.64 11.91
CA ILE A 495 -26.65 8.51 12.83
C ILE A 495 -25.34 8.51 13.63
N VAL A 496 -25.41 8.61 14.95
CA VAL A 496 -24.23 8.76 15.83
C VAL A 496 -24.17 7.59 16.80
N TYR A 497 -23.12 6.78 16.69
CA TYR A 497 -22.88 5.59 17.49
C TYR A 497 -21.83 5.87 18.56
N GLN A 498 -22.17 5.70 19.84
CA GLN A 498 -21.24 5.78 20.95
C GLN A 498 -20.68 4.39 21.25
N PHE A 499 -19.47 4.10 20.78
CA PHE A 499 -18.80 2.80 20.95
C PHE A 499 -17.81 2.83 22.10
N GLY A 500 -17.94 1.86 23.00
CA GLY A 500 -16.95 1.55 24.03
C GLY A 500 -16.74 0.06 24.18
N ASN A 501 -15.81 -0.31 25.06
CA ASN A 501 -15.35 -1.68 25.19
C ASN A 501 -16.19 -2.54 26.17
N SER A 502 -17.53 -2.50 26.03
CA SER A 502 -18.44 -3.27 26.88
C SER A 502 -19.63 -3.86 26.10
N PRO A 503 -20.28 -4.93 26.59
CA PRO A 503 -21.42 -5.56 25.91
C PRO A 503 -22.61 -4.63 25.66
N TYR A 504 -22.71 -3.52 26.40
CA TYR A 504 -23.77 -2.53 26.21
C TYR A 504 -23.78 -1.89 24.81
N HIS A 505 -22.67 -1.97 24.07
CA HIS A 505 -22.53 -1.39 22.74
C HIS A 505 -22.67 -2.44 21.61
N SER A 506 -22.70 -3.74 21.92
CA SER A 506 -22.55 -4.80 20.91
C SER A 506 -23.65 -4.79 19.85
N HIS A 507 -24.89 -4.51 20.25
CA HIS A 507 -26.04 -4.38 19.34
C HIS A 507 -25.83 -3.34 18.22
N MET A 508 -24.91 -2.37 18.41
CA MET A 508 -24.58 -1.36 17.42
C MET A 508 -23.73 -1.90 16.26
N VAL A 509 -22.97 -2.98 16.46
CA VAL A 509 -22.11 -3.58 15.41
C VAL A 509 -22.91 -4.02 14.16
N PRO A 510 -23.96 -4.86 14.28
CA PRO A 510 -24.78 -5.22 13.12
C PRO A 510 -25.69 -4.07 12.62
N LEU A 511 -25.96 -3.06 13.44
CA LEU A 511 -26.67 -1.86 12.98
C LEU A 511 -25.78 -1.01 12.08
N LEU A 512 -24.53 -0.75 12.48
CA LEU A 512 -23.59 0.07 11.74
C LEU A 512 -23.34 -0.48 10.33
N ARG A 513 -23.23 -1.81 10.19
CA ARG A 513 -23.12 -2.48 8.88
C ARG A 513 -24.29 -2.21 7.93
N ARG A 514 -25.50 -2.07 8.49
CA ARG A 514 -26.73 -1.86 7.72
C ARG A 514 -27.03 -0.38 7.51
N HIS A 515 -26.69 0.44 8.50
CA HIS A 515 -26.88 1.89 8.53
C HIS A 515 -25.57 2.58 8.94
N PRO A 516 -24.65 2.78 7.99
CA PRO A 516 -23.40 3.48 8.26
C PRO A 516 -23.63 4.86 8.88
N GLY A 517 -22.87 5.18 9.93
CA GLY A 517 -23.01 6.42 10.69
C GLY A 517 -21.69 6.92 11.26
N VAL A 518 -21.74 8.00 12.03
CA VAL A 518 -20.56 8.53 12.73
C VAL A 518 -20.30 7.68 13.95
N VAL A 519 -19.08 7.17 14.10
CA VAL A 519 -18.64 6.42 15.28
C VAL A 519 -17.88 7.36 16.19
N VAL A 520 -18.39 7.54 17.41
CA VAL A 520 -17.64 8.13 18.52
C VAL A 520 -16.97 6.99 19.26
N LEU A 521 -15.66 6.92 19.19
CA LEU A 521 -14.85 5.84 19.73
C LEU A 521 -14.29 6.25 21.10
N HIS A 522 -14.88 5.72 22.17
CA HIS A 522 -14.48 6.00 23.57
C HIS A 522 -13.23 5.23 23.98
N ASP A 523 -13.13 4.00 23.51
CA ASP A 523 -12.02 3.09 23.70
C ASP A 523 -11.51 2.67 22.33
N PHE A 524 -10.21 2.80 22.07
CA PHE A 524 -9.66 2.29 20.82
C PHE A 524 -9.76 0.76 20.77
N TYR A 525 -9.52 0.07 21.89
CA TYR A 525 -9.60 -1.39 21.94
C TYR A 525 -11.04 -1.82 22.23
N LEU A 526 -11.67 -2.55 21.30
CA LEU A 526 -13.04 -3.08 21.43
C LEU A 526 -13.10 -4.61 21.61
N SER A 527 -11.95 -5.23 21.81
CA SER A 527 -11.77 -6.69 21.93
C SER A 527 -12.51 -7.30 23.12
N SER A 528 -12.76 -6.56 24.21
CA SER A 528 -13.50 -7.12 25.37
C SER A 528 -15.00 -7.22 25.10
N MET A 529 -15.56 -6.25 24.37
CA MET A 529 -16.94 -6.34 23.89
C MET A 529 -17.10 -7.55 22.97
N LEU A 530 -16.25 -7.66 21.93
CA LEU A 530 -16.36 -8.74 20.95
C LEU A 530 -16.06 -10.12 21.56
N SER A 531 -15.07 -10.22 22.45
CA SER A 531 -14.76 -11.48 23.13
C SER A 531 -15.93 -11.94 23.99
N TYR A 532 -16.58 -11.03 24.71
CA TYR A 532 -17.74 -11.35 25.54
C TYR A 532 -18.89 -11.92 24.69
N GLU A 533 -19.27 -11.25 23.60
CA GLU A 533 -20.35 -11.71 22.71
C GLU A 533 -20.04 -13.05 22.03
N GLN A 534 -18.78 -13.32 21.74
CA GLN A 534 -18.34 -14.62 21.23
C GLN A 534 -18.45 -15.71 22.30
N ILE A 535 -18.01 -15.44 23.53
CA ILE A 535 -18.04 -16.41 24.65
C ILE A 535 -19.47 -16.73 25.09
N THR A 536 -20.36 -15.73 25.11
CA THR A 536 -21.78 -15.95 25.44
C THR A 536 -22.56 -16.61 24.31
N GLY A 537 -21.98 -16.70 23.10
CA GLY A 537 -22.61 -17.27 21.92
C GLY A 537 -23.59 -16.35 21.20
N ALA A 538 -23.67 -15.07 21.60
CA ALA A 538 -24.55 -14.08 20.98
C ALA A 538 -24.05 -13.64 19.59
N MET A 539 -22.73 -13.58 19.38
CA MET A 539 -22.11 -13.35 18.07
C MET A 539 -20.98 -14.37 17.82
N PRO A 540 -21.30 -15.59 17.38
CA PRO A 540 -20.30 -16.63 17.17
C PRO A 540 -19.20 -16.22 16.19
N GLY A 541 -17.94 -16.38 16.59
CA GLY A 541 -16.77 -16.15 15.74
C GLY A 541 -16.41 -14.68 15.47
N VAL A 542 -17.19 -13.71 15.95
CA VAL A 542 -17.00 -12.27 15.62
C VAL A 542 -15.62 -11.75 16.03
N TRP A 543 -15.13 -12.15 17.20
CA TRP A 543 -13.85 -11.67 17.70
C TRP A 543 -12.68 -12.36 17.02
N THR A 544 -12.79 -13.67 16.79
CA THR A 544 -11.79 -14.43 16.03
C THR A 544 -11.64 -13.88 14.62
N GLN A 545 -12.74 -13.58 13.93
CA GLN A 545 -12.71 -12.98 12.60
C GLN A 545 -12.06 -11.59 12.62
N SER A 546 -12.41 -10.74 13.58
CA SER A 546 -11.83 -9.40 13.71
C SER A 546 -10.33 -9.45 14.01
N MET A 547 -9.87 -10.36 14.86
CA MET A 547 -8.44 -10.58 15.11
C MET A 547 -7.70 -11.04 13.84
N LEU A 548 -8.25 -12.01 13.10
CA LEU A 548 -7.65 -12.48 11.85
C LEU A 548 -7.56 -11.34 10.83
N HIS A 549 -8.66 -10.61 10.63
CA HIS A 549 -8.73 -9.52 9.66
C HIS A 549 -7.75 -8.39 10.00
N SER A 550 -7.71 -7.97 11.26
CA SER A 550 -6.93 -6.83 11.73
C SER A 550 -5.45 -7.15 11.97
N HIS A 551 -5.13 -8.36 12.43
CA HIS A 551 -3.83 -8.68 13.03
C HIS A 551 -3.25 -10.03 12.59
N GLY A 552 -3.95 -10.79 11.75
CA GLY A 552 -3.48 -12.07 11.23
C GLY A 552 -3.53 -13.22 12.25
N TYR A 553 -2.79 -14.28 11.94
CA TYR A 553 -2.88 -15.57 12.62
C TYR A 553 -2.29 -15.58 14.03
N ALA A 554 -1.19 -14.85 14.27
CA ALA A 554 -0.58 -14.75 15.60
C ALA A 554 -1.59 -14.28 16.66
N ALA A 555 -2.47 -13.33 16.32
CA ALA A 555 -3.48 -12.82 17.23
C ALA A 555 -4.52 -13.89 17.60
N VAL A 556 -4.96 -14.67 16.60
CA VAL A 556 -5.90 -15.78 16.83
C VAL A 556 -5.25 -16.87 17.68
N GLN A 557 -4.00 -17.25 17.36
CA GLN A 557 -3.27 -18.27 18.11
C GLN A 557 -2.99 -17.84 19.55
N ALA A 558 -2.67 -16.56 19.78
CA ALA A 558 -2.49 -16.01 21.13
C ALA A 558 -3.74 -16.19 21.99
N SER A 559 -4.95 -16.21 21.42
CA SER A 559 -6.19 -16.47 22.15
C SER A 559 -6.43 -17.96 22.47
N ALA A 560 -5.73 -18.88 21.80
CA ALA A 560 -5.95 -20.32 21.88
C ALA A 560 -5.07 -21.04 22.93
N VAL A 561 -4.00 -20.40 23.42
CA VAL A 561 -3.11 -20.97 24.44
C VAL A 561 -3.71 -20.84 25.85
N PRO A 562 -3.29 -21.66 26.83
CA PRO A 562 -3.69 -21.51 28.24
C PRO A 562 -3.44 -20.08 28.74
N ASP A 563 -4.45 -19.46 29.37
CA ASP A 563 -4.47 -18.06 29.81
C ASP A 563 -4.32 -17.00 28.69
N GLY A 564 -4.24 -17.43 27.43
CA GLY A 564 -4.01 -16.57 26.26
C GLY A 564 -5.19 -15.68 25.87
N LEU A 565 -6.42 -16.06 26.24
CA LEU A 565 -7.62 -15.29 25.95
C LEU A 565 -7.56 -13.88 26.54
N GLU A 566 -7.09 -13.76 27.79
CA GLU A 566 -6.95 -12.46 28.45
C GLU A 566 -5.83 -11.63 27.83
N LEU A 567 -4.71 -12.27 27.49
CA LEU A 567 -3.58 -11.62 26.83
C LEU A 567 -3.97 -11.06 25.46
N ALA A 568 -4.64 -11.87 24.62
CA ALA A 568 -5.10 -11.44 23.30
C ALA A 568 -6.09 -10.26 23.40
N ARG A 569 -7.00 -10.31 24.38
CA ARG A 569 -7.96 -9.23 24.67
C ARG A 569 -7.29 -7.92 25.08
N GLN A 570 -6.12 -7.98 25.70
CA GLN A 570 -5.34 -6.81 26.08
C GLN A 570 -4.49 -6.25 24.93
N LEU A 571 -3.95 -7.11 24.08
CA LEU A 571 -2.98 -6.73 23.04
C LEU A 571 -3.58 -6.23 21.73
N TYR A 572 -4.77 -6.71 21.34
CA TYR A 572 -5.29 -6.52 19.98
C TYR A 572 -6.59 -5.70 19.94
N PRO A 573 -6.63 -4.52 19.28
CA PRO A 573 -7.76 -3.58 19.36
C PRO A 573 -9.08 -4.02 18.70
N SER A 574 -9.10 -4.99 17.79
CA SER A 574 -10.32 -5.61 17.21
C SER A 574 -11.45 -4.63 16.85
N ASN A 575 -11.12 -3.50 16.21
CA ASN A 575 -12.09 -2.45 15.86
C ASN A 575 -12.16 -2.16 14.34
N LEU A 576 -11.30 -2.80 13.52
CA LEU A 576 -11.09 -2.43 12.12
C LEU A 576 -12.40 -2.42 11.31
N GLU A 577 -13.24 -3.45 11.45
CA GLU A 577 -14.52 -3.52 10.75
C GLU A 577 -15.46 -2.37 11.13
N ILE A 578 -15.47 -1.97 12.40
CA ILE A 578 -16.27 -0.84 12.89
C ILE A 578 -15.78 0.46 12.27
N LEU A 579 -14.46 0.61 12.12
CA LEU A 579 -13.86 1.78 11.48
C LEU A 579 -14.16 1.82 9.97
N GLN A 580 -14.13 0.68 9.28
CA GLN A 580 -14.44 0.57 7.85
C GLN A 580 -15.92 0.79 7.52
N ASP A 581 -16.82 0.44 8.43
CA ASP A 581 -18.26 0.69 8.28
C ASP A 581 -18.68 2.08 8.77
N ALA A 582 -17.80 2.83 9.45
CA ALA A 582 -18.06 4.19 9.88
C ALA A 582 -18.03 5.17 8.69
N THR A 583 -19.02 6.07 8.64
CA THR A 583 -18.99 7.20 7.70
C THR A 583 -17.99 8.27 8.12
N HIS A 584 -17.76 8.39 9.43
CA HIS A 584 -16.78 9.28 10.04
C HIS A 584 -16.45 8.81 11.45
N VAL A 585 -15.28 9.16 11.98
CA VAL A 585 -14.85 8.77 13.33
C VAL A 585 -14.51 10.00 14.17
N ILE A 586 -15.01 10.01 15.40
CA ILE A 586 -14.71 11.00 16.44
C ILE A 586 -13.99 10.28 17.56
N VAL A 587 -12.84 10.80 17.98
CA VAL A 587 -12.09 10.33 19.15
C VAL A 587 -11.90 11.46 20.18
N HIS A 588 -11.56 11.11 21.41
CA HIS A 588 -11.42 12.08 22.49
C HIS A 588 -9.99 12.63 22.66
N SER A 589 -9.01 12.01 22.01
CA SER A 589 -7.56 12.26 22.16
C SER A 589 -6.83 12.04 20.84
N ASP A 590 -5.75 12.79 20.61
CA ASP A 590 -4.82 12.57 19.50
C ASP A 590 -4.05 11.25 19.69
N TYR A 591 -3.82 10.81 20.94
CA TYR A 591 -3.27 9.48 21.21
C TYR A 591 -4.10 8.36 20.56
N ALA A 592 -5.43 8.38 20.74
CA ALA A 592 -6.31 7.39 20.10
C ALA A 592 -6.29 7.48 18.56
N ARG A 593 -6.13 8.68 18.01
CA ARG A 593 -5.95 8.87 16.56
C ARG A 593 -4.63 8.23 16.08
N ASN A 594 -3.53 8.44 16.81
CA ASN A 594 -2.21 7.92 16.45
C ASN A 594 -2.14 6.40 16.53
N LEU A 595 -2.88 5.77 17.46
CA LEU A 595 -3.02 4.31 17.51
C LEU A 595 -3.58 3.73 16.19
N ALA A 596 -4.44 4.46 15.48
CA ALA A 596 -4.90 4.02 14.15
C ALA A 596 -3.71 3.92 13.18
N GLY A 597 -2.83 4.92 13.18
CA GLY A 597 -1.59 4.95 12.41
C GLY A 597 -0.66 3.77 12.69
N GLU A 598 -0.49 3.43 13.97
CA GLU A 598 0.35 2.32 14.44
C GLU A 598 -0.18 0.95 14.04
N TRP A 599 -1.51 0.73 14.15
CA TRP A 599 -2.12 -0.57 13.94
C TRP A 599 -2.54 -0.83 12.49
N TYR A 600 -3.02 0.19 11.78
CA TYR A 600 -3.65 0.06 10.46
C TYR A 600 -2.86 0.74 9.33
N GLY A 601 -1.78 1.45 9.67
CA GLY A 601 -0.88 2.08 8.71
C GLY A 601 -0.92 3.61 8.78
N PRO A 602 0.10 4.30 8.25
CA PRO A 602 0.41 5.71 8.58
C PRO A 602 -0.68 6.72 8.22
N ARG A 603 -1.61 6.37 7.32
CA ARG A 603 -2.71 7.25 6.90
C ARG A 603 -4.01 7.02 7.69
N ALA A 604 -4.07 5.98 8.50
CA ALA A 604 -5.22 5.67 9.32
C ALA A 604 -5.38 6.74 10.42
N GLY A 605 -6.59 7.29 10.55
CA GLY A 605 -6.91 8.31 11.55
C GLY A 605 -6.67 9.76 11.13
N GLU A 606 -6.01 10.03 10.01
CA GLU A 606 -5.72 11.41 9.54
C GLU A 606 -6.97 12.30 9.40
N ASP A 607 -8.11 11.72 9.02
CA ASP A 607 -9.37 12.44 8.82
C ASP A 607 -10.29 12.43 10.05
N TRP A 608 -9.90 11.82 11.17
CA TRP A 608 -10.77 11.70 12.34
C TRP A 608 -10.90 13.03 13.07
N SER A 609 -12.10 13.34 13.56
CA SER A 609 -12.32 14.55 14.36
C SER A 609 -12.04 14.31 15.85
N LEU A 610 -11.61 15.37 16.54
CA LEU A 610 -11.62 15.37 18.00
C LEU A 610 -13.00 15.78 18.51
N GLY A 611 -13.46 15.17 19.58
CA GLY A 611 -14.59 15.64 20.37
C GLY A 611 -14.28 15.44 21.85
N HIS A 612 -14.00 16.49 22.61
CA HIS A 612 -13.62 16.31 24.02
C HIS A 612 -14.81 16.00 24.92
N LEU A 613 -14.56 15.47 26.12
CA LEU A 613 -15.61 15.21 27.10
C LEU A 613 -16.06 16.54 27.74
N PRO A 614 -17.35 16.90 27.73
CA PRO A 614 -17.80 18.21 28.19
C PRO A 614 -17.74 18.34 29.72
N ARG A 615 -17.32 19.51 30.20
CA ARG A 615 -17.20 19.89 31.61
C ARG A 615 -17.77 21.29 31.82
N ALA A 616 -18.94 21.34 32.43
CA ALA A 616 -19.52 22.60 32.89
C ALA A 616 -18.77 23.12 34.11
N VAL A 617 -18.66 24.44 34.23
CA VAL A 617 -18.13 25.08 35.44
C VAL A 617 -19.07 24.75 36.61
N PRO A 618 -18.56 24.25 37.75
CA PRO A 618 -19.39 23.92 38.90
C PRO A 618 -20.21 25.12 39.39
N ALA A 619 -21.51 24.91 39.64
CA ALA A 619 -22.42 25.96 40.09
C ALA A 619 -22.12 26.46 41.52
N VAL A 620 -21.54 25.59 42.35
CA VAL A 620 -21.11 25.87 43.72
C VAL A 620 -19.70 25.33 43.90
N ASN A 621 -18.80 26.16 44.45
CA ASN A 621 -17.45 25.76 44.85
C ASN A 621 -17.21 26.21 46.29
N ASP A 622 -17.83 25.51 47.24
CA ASP A 622 -17.70 25.77 48.69
C ASP A 622 -16.94 24.63 49.35
N ARG A 623 -15.61 24.74 49.32
CA ARG A 623 -14.69 23.77 49.95
C ARG A 623 -15.01 23.52 51.43
N ALA A 624 -15.40 24.56 52.18
CA ALA A 624 -15.65 24.42 53.61
C ALA A 624 -16.94 23.62 53.87
N ALA A 625 -18.00 23.86 53.09
CA ALA A 625 -19.23 23.06 53.15
C ALA A 625 -18.98 21.60 52.73
N ALA A 626 -18.24 21.37 51.65
CA ALA A 626 -17.90 20.03 51.20
C ALA A 626 -17.09 19.25 52.25
N ARG A 627 -16.12 19.90 52.91
CA ARG A 627 -15.35 19.31 54.01
C ARG A 627 -16.25 18.96 55.20
N ARG A 628 -17.18 19.83 55.60
CA ARG A 628 -18.16 19.54 56.66
C ARG A 628 -19.06 18.35 56.31
N ALA A 629 -19.55 18.27 55.07
CA ALA A 629 -20.38 17.15 54.61
C ALA A 629 -19.64 15.80 54.67
N LEU A 630 -18.35 15.80 54.33
CA LEU A 630 -17.50 14.61 54.31
C LEU A 630 -16.81 14.29 55.65
N GLY A 631 -17.00 15.12 56.68
CA GLY A 631 -16.32 15.01 57.97
C GLY A 631 -14.81 15.23 57.89
N ILE A 632 -14.32 16.02 56.94
CA ILE A 632 -12.90 16.35 56.75
C ILE A 632 -12.57 17.61 57.57
N PRO A 633 -11.51 17.61 58.42
CA PRO A 633 -11.10 18.81 59.16
C PRO A 633 -10.76 20.00 58.25
N GLU A 634 -11.02 21.22 58.70
CA GLU A 634 -10.77 22.42 57.88
C GLU A 634 -9.28 22.67 57.62
N ASP A 635 -8.40 22.24 58.52
CA ASP A 635 -6.93 22.34 58.42
C ASP A 635 -6.28 21.12 57.72
N ALA A 636 -7.07 20.09 57.37
CA ALA A 636 -6.55 18.90 56.73
C ALA A 636 -6.02 19.18 55.31
N PHE A 637 -4.93 18.50 54.96
CA PHE A 637 -4.42 18.42 53.60
C PHE A 637 -4.81 17.07 52.98
N VAL A 638 -5.70 17.10 51.98
CA VAL A 638 -6.32 15.89 51.43
C VAL A 638 -5.83 15.60 50.02
N VAL A 639 -5.20 14.46 49.82
CA VAL A 639 -4.84 13.91 48.51
C VAL A 639 -5.88 12.88 48.11
N CYS A 640 -6.45 13.02 46.92
CA CYS A 640 -7.48 12.11 46.41
C CYS A 640 -7.04 11.42 45.12
N ASN A 641 -7.37 10.14 45.02
CA ASN A 641 -7.43 9.40 43.75
C ASN A 641 -8.90 9.09 43.47
N PHE A 642 -9.38 9.34 42.24
CA PHE A 642 -10.81 9.18 41.91
C PHE A 642 -11.04 8.05 40.89
N GLY A 643 -12.12 7.31 41.10
CA GLY A 643 -12.62 6.24 40.24
C GLY A 643 -12.30 4.84 40.76
N PHE A 644 -12.74 3.81 40.03
CA PHE A 644 -12.51 2.41 40.39
C PHE A 644 -11.01 2.10 40.58
N ILE A 645 -10.64 1.48 41.70
CA ILE A 645 -9.25 1.13 42.02
C ILE A 645 -8.85 -0.09 41.19
N ALA A 646 -7.80 0.03 40.38
CA ALA A 646 -7.34 -1.03 39.49
C ALA A 646 -5.82 -0.95 39.23
N PRO A 647 -5.17 -2.07 38.86
CA PRO A 647 -3.74 -2.08 38.53
C PRO A 647 -3.35 -1.06 37.46
N THR A 648 -4.18 -0.88 36.43
CA THR A 648 -3.95 0.08 35.34
C THR A 648 -3.98 1.55 35.78
N LYS A 649 -4.39 1.83 37.03
CA LYS A 649 -4.44 3.18 37.62
C LYS A 649 -3.33 3.45 38.64
N LEU A 650 -2.39 2.51 38.78
CA LEU A 650 -1.21 2.62 39.64
C LEU A 650 -1.53 3.11 41.08
N CYS A 651 -2.65 2.63 41.64
CA CYS A 651 -3.12 3.03 42.97
C CYS A 651 -2.19 2.54 44.07
N LEU A 652 -1.54 1.39 43.87
CA LEU A 652 -0.58 0.79 44.79
C LEU A 652 0.71 1.60 44.85
N GLU A 653 1.20 2.07 43.70
CA GLU A 653 2.36 2.94 43.55
C GLU A 653 2.12 4.27 44.26
N LEU A 654 0.92 4.85 44.11
CA LEU A 654 0.50 6.01 44.90
C LEU A 654 0.49 5.71 46.40
N LEU A 655 -0.07 4.58 46.83
CA LEU A 655 -0.10 4.19 48.24
C LEU A 655 1.31 4.03 48.80
N GLN A 656 2.22 3.39 48.07
CA GLN A 656 3.60 3.21 48.47
C GLN A 656 4.38 4.54 48.50
N ALA A 657 4.20 5.39 47.49
CA ALA A 657 4.79 6.74 47.48
C ALA A 657 4.28 7.60 48.64
N TRP A 658 2.98 7.51 48.96
CA TRP A 658 2.41 8.17 50.13
C TRP A 658 3.12 7.73 51.42
N LEU A 659 3.23 6.42 51.66
CA LEU A 659 3.89 5.88 52.85
C LEU A 659 5.37 6.27 52.95
N ALA A 660 6.05 6.47 51.82
CA ALA A 660 7.43 6.94 51.76
C ALA A 660 7.59 8.47 51.88
N SER A 661 6.51 9.23 51.68
CA SER A 661 6.52 10.70 51.67
C SER A 661 6.46 11.32 53.07
N ARG A 662 6.81 12.61 53.18
CA ARG A 662 6.66 13.37 54.44
C ARG A 662 5.20 13.55 54.85
N LEU A 663 4.26 13.42 53.91
CA LEU A 663 2.82 13.53 54.17
C LEU A 663 2.33 12.40 55.09
N HIS A 664 2.89 11.19 55.00
CA HIS A 664 2.48 10.11 55.91
C HIS A 664 2.85 10.42 57.37
N ALA A 665 4.00 11.08 57.61
CA ALA A 665 4.42 11.50 58.94
C ALA A 665 3.64 12.71 59.49
N ASP A 666 3.03 13.54 58.62
CA ASP A 666 2.20 14.69 59.01
C ASP A 666 0.77 14.24 59.33
N THR A 667 0.36 14.34 60.60
CA THR A 667 -0.96 13.89 61.07
C THR A 667 -2.12 14.71 60.49
N THR A 668 -1.86 15.85 59.87
CA THR A 668 -2.88 16.68 59.19
C THR A 668 -3.15 16.25 57.75
N CYS A 669 -2.37 15.30 57.21
CA CYS A 669 -2.47 14.84 55.83
C CYS A 669 -3.30 13.55 55.72
N HIS A 670 -4.20 13.50 54.74
CA HIS A 670 -5.08 12.35 54.45
C HIS A 670 -4.96 11.91 52.98
N LEU A 671 -4.98 10.60 52.76
CA LEU A 671 -5.07 9.99 51.42
C LEU A 671 -6.42 9.28 51.28
N VAL A 672 -7.19 9.65 50.27
CA VAL A 672 -8.52 9.09 50.02
C VAL A 672 -8.59 8.52 48.61
N PHE A 673 -8.89 7.22 48.51
CA PHE A 673 -9.29 6.60 47.26
C PHE A 673 -10.81 6.65 47.14
N VAL A 674 -11.31 7.57 46.30
CA VAL A 674 -12.72 7.84 46.06
C VAL A 674 -13.22 6.91 44.95
N GLY A 675 -13.64 5.72 45.35
CA GLY A 675 -14.14 4.70 44.43
C GLY A 675 -14.17 3.29 45.03
N ALA A 676 -14.80 2.36 44.32
CA ALA A 676 -14.85 0.96 44.72
C ALA A 676 -13.48 0.27 44.59
N ASN A 677 -13.18 -0.62 45.54
CA ASN A 677 -11.95 -1.40 45.55
C ASN A 677 -12.00 -2.56 44.54
N HIS A 678 -10.84 -2.95 44.02
CA HIS A 678 -10.70 -4.13 43.18
C HIS A 678 -11.09 -5.40 43.98
N GLY A 679 -11.97 -6.25 43.44
CA GLY A 679 -12.44 -7.44 44.16
C GLY A 679 -11.41 -8.58 44.30
N GLY A 680 -10.35 -8.56 43.48
CA GLY A 680 -9.30 -9.59 43.45
C GLY A 680 -8.07 -9.29 44.32
N ASP A 681 -6.96 -9.97 44.03
CA ASP A 681 -5.72 -9.96 44.81
C ASP A 681 -5.16 -8.55 45.03
N TYR A 682 -5.17 -7.72 43.98
CA TYR A 682 -4.74 -6.32 44.04
C TYR A 682 -5.48 -5.50 45.11
N GLY A 683 -6.80 -5.65 45.22
CA GLY A 683 -7.56 -4.90 46.21
C GLY A 683 -7.39 -5.44 47.64
N ARG A 684 -7.11 -6.75 47.77
CA ARG A 684 -6.71 -7.34 49.06
C ARG A 684 -5.35 -6.81 49.50
N GLU A 685 -4.39 -6.71 48.58
CA GLU A 685 -3.08 -6.12 48.83
C GLU A 685 -3.19 -4.65 49.26
N MET A 686 -3.98 -3.84 48.54
CA MET A 686 -4.29 -2.46 48.94
C MET A 686 -4.85 -2.39 50.37
N THR A 687 -5.83 -3.23 50.69
CA THR A 687 -6.46 -3.27 52.03
C THR A 687 -5.46 -3.70 53.10
N ASN A 688 -4.59 -4.67 52.81
CA ASN A 688 -3.58 -5.16 53.73
C ASN A 688 -2.52 -4.10 54.04
N ILE A 689 -2.03 -3.38 53.01
CA ILE A 689 -1.05 -2.30 53.20
C ILE A 689 -1.66 -1.15 54.01
N ILE A 690 -2.90 -0.75 53.69
CA ILE A 690 -3.63 0.27 54.47
C ILE A 690 -3.81 -0.18 55.93
N GLY A 691 -4.20 -1.43 56.15
CA GLY A 691 -4.32 -2.01 57.50
C GLY A 691 -3.00 -2.04 58.26
N ALA A 692 -1.90 -2.41 57.59
CA ALA A 692 -0.56 -2.44 58.17
C ALA A 692 -0.02 -1.05 58.51
N ALA A 693 -0.44 0.00 57.79
CA ALA A 693 -0.08 1.39 58.10
C ALA A 693 -0.71 1.88 59.42
N GLY A 694 -1.73 1.20 59.96
CA GLY A 694 -2.26 1.43 61.30
C GLY A 694 -2.87 2.82 61.53
N THR A 695 -3.36 3.47 60.47
CA THR A 695 -3.94 4.83 60.54
C THR A 695 -5.26 4.92 59.77
N ASP A 696 -6.21 5.69 60.29
CA ASP A 696 -7.49 6.04 59.66
C ASP A 696 -7.37 7.15 58.60
N ARG A 697 -6.16 7.72 58.42
CA ARG A 697 -5.86 8.78 57.46
C ARG A 697 -5.75 8.30 56.01
N ILE A 698 -5.71 6.98 55.79
CA ILE A 698 -5.73 6.37 54.46
C ILE A 698 -7.02 5.56 54.34
N ARG A 699 -7.91 5.93 53.42
CA ARG A 699 -9.23 5.27 53.29
C ARG A 699 -9.63 5.02 51.84
N ILE A 700 -10.37 3.94 51.64
CA ILE A 700 -11.10 3.62 50.41
C ILE A 700 -12.58 3.82 50.69
N THR A 701 -13.26 4.66 49.91
CA THR A 701 -14.66 5.03 50.19
C THR A 701 -15.67 3.93 49.81
N GLY A 702 -15.31 3.03 48.90
CA GLY A 702 -16.28 2.19 48.22
C GLY A 702 -17.06 2.99 47.17
N TRP A 703 -18.20 2.45 46.72
CA TRP A 703 -19.11 3.17 45.82
C TRP A 703 -19.74 4.36 46.55
N THR A 704 -19.46 5.58 46.09
CA THR A 704 -19.98 6.83 46.66
C THR A 704 -21.22 7.31 45.94
N SER A 705 -22.06 8.10 46.60
CA SER A 705 -23.11 8.87 45.92
C SER A 705 -22.49 9.95 45.03
N ASP A 706 -23.25 10.45 44.05
CA ASP A 706 -22.82 11.57 43.21
C ASP A 706 -22.53 12.82 44.04
N ASP A 707 -23.35 13.09 45.07
CA ASP A 707 -23.14 14.21 45.99
C ASP A 707 -21.80 14.11 46.74
N ASP A 708 -21.47 12.92 47.26
CA ASP A 708 -20.20 12.71 47.95
C ASP A 708 -19.01 12.81 46.99
N TYR A 709 -19.14 12.28 45.76
CA TYR A 709 -18.12 12.41 44.72
C TYR A 709 -17.83 13.89 44.40
N LEU A 710 -18.87 14.70 44.21
CA LEU A 710 -18.74 16.14 43.97
C LEU A 710 -18.17 16.88 45.19
N ASN A 711 -18.53 16.46 46.41
CA ASN A 711 -17.93 17.01 47.63
C ASN A 711 -16.43 16.70 47.70
N TYR A 712 -15.99 15.50 47.30
CA TYR A 712 -14.57 15.16 47.30
C TYR A 712 -13.76 16.00 46.30
N LEU A 713 -14.32 16.26 45.11
CA LEU A 713 -13.69 17.13 44.11
C LEU A 713 -13.49 18.57 44.63
N GLN A 714 -14.43 19.09 45.44
CA GLN A 714 -14.30 20.41 46.07
C GLN A 714 -13.37 20.41 47.29
N ALA A 715 -13.37 19.33 48.08
CA ALA A 715 -12.69 19.26 49.38
C ALA A 715 -11.18 18.97 49.28
N ALA A 716 -10.73 18.29 48.21
CA ALA A 716 -9.37 17.80 48.04
C ALA A 716 -8.35 18.91 47.71
N ASP A 717 -7.12 18.78 48.18
CA ASP A 717 -6.00 19.71 47.89
C ASP A 717 -5.21 19.32 46.64
N VAL A 718 -5.08 18.02 46.38
CA VAL A 718 -4.35 17.48 45.22
C VAL A 718 -5.07 16.23 44.73
N GLY A 719 -5.24 16.13 43.41
CA GLY A 719 -5.66 14.91 42.74
C GLY A 719 -4.45 14.13 42.23
N VAL A 720 -4.45 12.80 42.36
CA VAL A 720 -3.43 11.95 41.74
C VAL A 720 -4.12 10.95 40.84
N GLN A 721 -3.81 10.98 39.54
CA GLN A 721 -4.41 10.13 38.53
C GLN A 721 -3.33 9.55 37.62
N LEU A 722 -2.80 8.41 38.02
CA LEU A 722 -1.73 7.71 37.33
C LEU A 722 -2.32 6.61 36.42
N ARG A 723 -1.59 6.26 35.37
CA ARG A 723 -2.01 5.27 34.38
C ARG A 723 -0.84 4.43 33.86
N THR A 724 -1.14 3.20 33.47
CA THR A 724 -0.23 2.37 32.67
C THR A 724 -1.05 1.57 31.65
N GLY A 725 -0.43 1.26 30.51
CA GLY A 725 -1.04 0.44 29.47
C GLY A 725 -2.31 1.03 28.86
N SER A 726 -2.38 2.36 28.66
CA SER A 726 -3.55 2.99 28.01
C SER A 726 -3.78 2.41 26.62
N ARG A 727 -5.05 2.10 26.36
CA ARG A 727 -5.62 1.51 25.14
C ARG A 727 -6.44 2.53 24.36
N GLY A 728 -6.04 3.80 24.40
CA GLY A 728 -6.73 4.90 23.72
C GLY A 728 -7.95 5.43 24.47
N GLU A 729 -8.23 4.95 25.68
CA GLU A 729 -9.32 5.44 26.51
C GLU A 729 -9.00 6.80 27.13
N THR A 730 -10.02 7.65 27.32
CA THR A 730 -9.86 8.94 27.99
C THR A 730 -10.43 8.90 29.40
N SER A 731 -9.63 9.29 30.41
CA SER A 731 -10.09 9.31 31.80
C SER A 731 -11.09 10.44 32.03
N SER A 732 -12.30 10.12 32.47
CA SER A 732 -13.31 11.13 32.86
C SER A 732 -12.91 11.89 34.13
N THR A 733 -12.14 11.27 35.02
CA THR A 733 -11.82 11.80 36.34
C THR A 733 -10.78 12.92 36.33
N VAL A 734 -9.91 12.99 35.32
CA VAL A 734 -8.88 14.05 35.23
C VAL A 734 -9.52 15.40 34.89
N PRO A 735 -10.35 15.51 33.83
CA PRO A 735 -11.14 16.71 33.60
C PRO A 735 -12.05 17.09 34.77
N ASP A 736 -12.61 16.12 35.50
CA ASP A 736 -13.37 16.39 36.72
C ASP A 736 -12.49 17.09 37.77
N CYS A 737 -11.27 16.59 38.01
CA CYS A 737 -10.35 17.23 38.96
C CYS A 737 -10.02 18.68 38.54
N MET A 738 -9.65 18.85 37.27
CA MET A 738 -9.16 20.13 36.76
C MET A 738 -10.25 21.21 36.70
N ILE A 739 -11.51 20.87 36.35
CA ILE A 739 -12.61 21.85 36.30
C ILE A 739 -13.03 22.36 37.68
N TYR A 740 -12.68 21.66 38.77
CA TYR A 740 -12.84 22.15 40.14
C TYR A 740 -11.64 22.99 40.63
N GLY A 741 -10.63 23.21 39.76
CA GLY A 741 -9.41 23.96 40.09
C GLY A 741 -8.45 23.20 41.00
N MET A 742 -8.59 21.88 41.07
CA MET A 742 -7.68 21.03 41.84
C MET A 742 -6.39 20.78 41.04
N PRO A 743 -5.19 21.01 41.62
CA PRO A 743 -3.94 20.60 40.98
C PRO A 743 -3.86 19.07 40.89
N VAL A 744 -3.43 18.56 39.75
CA VAL A 744 -3.41 17.11 39.45
C VAL A 744 -2.00 16.63 39.14
N ILE A 745 -1.59 15.52 39.76
CA ILE A 745 -0.39 14.76 39.40
C ILE A 745 -0.80 13.64 38.43
N LEU A 746 -0.14 13.60 37.27
CA LEU A 746 -0.33 12.62 36.20
C LEU A 746 1.01 12.02 35.80
N ASN A 747 1.02 10.92 35.06
CA ASN A 747 2.15 10.49 34.24
C ASN A 747 1.78 10.55 32.76
N ALA A 748 2.79 10.72 31.90
CA ALA A 748 2.63 10.92 30.46
C ALA A 748 2.25 9.63 29.69
N ASN A 749 1.22 8.91 30.17
CA ASN A 749 0.72 7.69 29.58
C ASN A 749 -0.55 7.94 28.76
N GLY A 750 -0.53 7.55 27.48
CA GLY A 750 -1.66 7.69 26.56
C GLY A 750 -2.23 9.10 26.51
N ALA A 751 -3.57 9.21 26.54
CA ALA A 751 -4.28 10.49 26.50
C ALA A 751 -3.93 11.46 27.65
N MET A 752 -3.34 10.99 28.76
CA MET A 752 -2.94 11.86 29.87
C MET A 752 -1.82 12.82 29.48
N ALA A 753 -0.95 12.44 28.54
CA ALA A 753 0.17 13.28 28.08
C ALA A 753 -0.30 14.61 27.48
N GLU A 754 -1.52 14.66 26.93
CA GLU A 754 -2.07 15.82 26.23
C GLU A 754 -2.48 16.99 27.14
N PHE A 755 -2.56 16.79 28.46
CA PHE A 755 -2.87 17.89 29.38
C PHE A 755 -1.67 18.82 29.63
N GLY A 756 -0.45 18.34 29.35
CA GLY A 756 0.79 19.11 29.39
C GLY A 756 1.28 19.48 30.81
N PRO A 757 2.57 19.82 30.94
CA PRO A 757 3.20 20.15 32.22
C PRO A 757 2.82 21.54 32.77
N ASP A 758 2.23 22.41 31.95
CA ASP A 758 1.83 23.76 32.38
C ASP A 758 0.53 23.74 33.20
N ALA A 759 -0.34 22.75 32.98
CA ALA A 759 -1.64 22.62 33.62
C ALA A 759 -1.69 21.50 34.66
N THR A 760 -0.66 20.65 34.74
CA THR A 760 -0.60 19.47 35.61
C THR A 760 0.84 19.25 36.10
N TRP A 761 1.00 18.50 37.19
CA TRP A 761 2.32 17.95 37.50
C TRP A 761 2.51 16.67 36.67
N MET A 762 3.19 16.79 35.54
CA MET A 762 3.41 15.68 34.61
C MET A 762 4.68 14.90 34.95
N LEU A 763 4.53 13.66 35.38
CA LEU A 763 5.60 12.68 35.50
C LEU A 763 5.90 12.07 34.11
N PRO A 764 7.12 11.55 33.88
CA PRO A 764 7.39 10.72 32.70
C PRO A 764 6.46 9.50 32.65
N ASP A 765 6.26 8.90 31.47
CA ASP A 765 5.38 7.72 31.30
C ASP A 765 5.77 6.59 32.28
N VAL A 766 7.04 6.21 32.26
CA VAL A 766 7.68 5.39 33.29
C VAL A 766 8.40 6.31 34.27
N PHE A 767 7.93 6.35 35.52
CA PHE A 767 8.45 7.22 36.57
C PHE A 767 8.97 6.41 37.76
N SER A 768 9.91 7.01 38.52
CA SER A 768 10.42 6.40 39.74
C SER A 768 9.53 6.75 40.95
N GLN A 769 9.59 5.92 41.98
CA GLN A 769 8.86 6.18 43.22
C GLN A 769 9.29 7.50 43.85
N GLU A 770 10.57 7.86 43.78
CA GLU A 770 11.12 9.11 44.30
C GLU A 770 10.52 10.34 43.61
N ALA A 771 10.30 10.28 42.29
CA ALA A 771 9.69 11.37 41.54
C ALA A 771 8.24 11.62 41.97
N LEU A 772 7.48 10.55 42.23
CA LEU A 772 6.12 10.65 42.75
C LEU A 772 6.11 11.20 44.19
N VAL A 773 7.03 10.74 45.05
CA VAL A 773 7.22 11.28 46.41
C VAL A 773 7.55 12.77 46.37
N GLU A 774 8.49 13.18 45.52
CA GLU A 774 8.89 14.58 45.36
C GLU A 774 7.71 15.45 44.93
N SER A 775 6.86 14.97 44.02
CA SER A 775 5.66 15.70 43.59
C SER A 775 4.67 15.92 44.75
N LEU A 776 4.43 14.90 45.58
CA LEU A 776 3.54 14.98 46.73
C LEU A 776 4.10 15.95 47.79
N ASP A 777 5.37 15.80 48.16
CA ASP A 777 6.04 16.63 49.15
C ASP A 777 6.10 18.10 48.69
N THR A 778 6.42 18.33 47.41
CA THR A 778 6.49 19.68 46.84
C THR A 778 5.12 20.33 46.82
N LEU A 779 4.09 19.63 46.34
CA LEU A 779 2.75 20.19 46.35
C LEU A 779 2.28 20.44 47.78
N ARG A 780 2.61 19.64 48.80
CA ARG A 780 2.28 19.97 50.20
C ARG A 780 3.00 21.24 50.69
N ALA A 781 4.27 21.40 50.37
CA ALA A 781 5.12 22.50 50.85
C ALA A 781 4.87 23.83 50.13
N ASP A 782 4.57 23.81 48.84
CA ASP A 782 4.46 25.01 48.00
C ASP A 782 3.01 25.30 47.60
N ALA A 783 2.35 26.15 48.40
CA ALA A 783 0.97 26.58 48.13
C ALA A 783 0.83 27.47 46.90
N ALA A 784 1.88 28.20 46.49
CA ALA A 784 1.84 29.02 45.30
C ALA A 784 1.84 28.15 44.05
N ARG A 785 2.71 27.14 44.00
CA ARG A 785 2.76 26.17 42.90
C ARG A 785 1.47 25.34 42.79
N ARG A 786 0.90 24.87 43.91
CA ARG A 786 -0.43 24.23 43.89
C ARG A 786 -1.50 25.10 43.26
N ARG A 787 -1.61 26.36 43.68
CA ARG A 787 -2.59 27.30 43.13
C ARG A 787 -2.37 27.57 41.65
N ALA A 788 -1.11 27.77 41.24
CA ALA A 788 -0.76 27.99 39.84
C ALA A 788 -1.22 26.82 38.95
N LEU A 789 -0.91 25.57 39.34
CA LEU A 789 -1.34 24.38 38.62
C LEU A 789 -2.87 24.23 38.61
N GLY A 790 -3.54 24.44 39.74
CA GLY A 790 -5.00 24.38 39.83
C GLY A 790 -5.69 25.41 38.92
N THR A 791 -5.20 26.65 38.89
CA THR A 791 -5.70 27.71 38.00
C THR A 791 -5.45 27.38 36.54
N ALA A 792 -4.23 26.95 36.19
CA ALA A 792 -3.89 26.57 34.82
C ALA A 792 -4.74 25.39 34.31
N GLY A 793 -4.97 24.38 35.16
CA GLY A 793 -5.85 23.25 34.87
C GLY A 793 -7.31 23.66 34.67
N PHE A 794 -7.84 24.52 35.55
CA PHE A 794 -9.18 25.08 35.41
C PHE A 794 -9.35 25.86 34.11
N ASP A 795 -8.40 26.74 33.80
CA ASP A 795 -8.43 27.56 32.58
C ASP A 795 -8.30 26.71 31.32
N LEU A 796 -7.51 25.62 31.36
CA LEU A 796 -7.44 24.67 30.26
C LEU A 796 -8.80 24.00 30.04
N MET A 797 -9.45 23.47 31.08
CA MET A 797 -10.77 22.82 30.94
C MET A 797 -11.85 23.79 30.48
N ARG A 798 -11.85 25.04 30.97
CA ARG A 798 -12.80 26.07 30.55
C ARG A 798 -12.65 26.44 29.07
N ARG A 799 -11.44 26.33 28.51
CA ARG A 799 -11.20 26.59 27.07
C ARG A 799 -11.44 25.36 26.20
N ARG A 800 -10.95 24.19 26.61
CA ARG A 800 -10.91 22.96 25.80
C ARG A 800 -12.17 22.09 25.94
N ASN A 801 -12.77 22.06 27.12
CA ASN A 801 -13.82 21.10 27.49
C ASN A 801 -15.16 21.76 27.83
N SER A 802 -15.36 23.07 27.56
CA SER A 802 -16.64 23.71 27.86
C SER A 802 -17.78 23.06 27.06
N PRO A 803 -19.02 23.01 27.59
CA PRO A 803 -20.17 22.49 26.86
C PRO A 803 -20.35 23.13 25.48
N GLU A 804 -20.12 24.45 25.37
CA GLU A 804 -20.23 25.19 24.11
C GLU A 804 -19.18 24.76 23.09
N GLU A 805 -17.93 24.61 23.53
CA GLU A 805 -16.81 24.20 22.68
C GLU A 805 -16.99 22.76 22.20
N VAL A 806 -17.36 21.84 23.10
CA VAL A 806 -17.63 20.45 22.72
C VAL A 806 -18.80 20.36 21.74
N GLY A 807 -19.89 21.09 21.99
CA GLY A 807 -21.02 21.15 21.05
C GLY A 807 -20.61 21.68 19.67
N ARG A 808 -19.71 22.67 19.63
CA ARG A 808 -19.11 23.19 18.39
C ARG A 808 -18.29 22.14 17.65
N MET A 809 -17.43 21.39 18.37
CA MET A 809 -16.61 20.31 17.80
C MET A 809 -17.49 19.22 17.17
N TYR A 810 -18.54 18.77 17.88
CA TYR A 810 -19.48 17.78 17.34
C TYR A 810 -20.23 18.32 16.11
N ARG A 811 -20.67 19.58 16.13
CA ARG A 811 -21.32 20.21 14.97
C ARG A 811 -20.40 20.21 13.75
N GLU A 812 -19.14 20.57 13.93
CA GLU A 812 -18.14 20.59 12.85
C GLU A 812 -17.84 19.18 12.32
N ALA A 813 -17.69 18.20 13.22
CA ALA A 813 -17.48 16.81 12.84
C ALA A 813 -18.66 16.24 12.04
N LEU A 814 -19.91 16.50 12.48
CA LEU A 814 -21.11 16.06 11.77
C LEU A 814 -21.29 16.79 10.43
N ALA A 815 -20.98 18.08 10.35
CA ALA A 815 -21.01 18.82 9.08
C ALA A 815 -19.97 18.28 8.06
N TYR A 816 -18.77 17.92 8.56
CA TYR A 816 -17.74 17.29 7.74
C TYR A 816 -18.18 15.91 7.23
N ASP A 817 -18.72 15.08 8.12
CA ASP A 817 -19.34 13.79 7.80
C ASP A 817 -20.44 13.90 6.72
N ALA A 818 -21.36 14.85 6.83
CA ALA A 818 -22.39 15.07 5.82
C ALA A 818 -21.81 15.37 4.43
N THR A 819 -20.64 16.01 4.37
CA THR A 819 -19.93 16.27 3.12
C THR A 819 -19.30 14.98 2.58
N LYS A 820 -18.64 14.20 3.45
CA LYS A 820 -18.04 12.91 3.10
C LYS A 820 -19.07 11.89 2.61
N ARG A 821 -20.23 11.79 3.27
CA ARG A 821 -21.31 10.86 2.87
C ARG A 821 -21.87 11.12 1.48
N ARG A 822 -21.85 12.36 0.99
CA ARG A 822 -22.28 12.67 -0.39
C ARG A 822 -21.45 11.93 -1.43
N HIS A 823 -20.19 11.63 -1.11
CA HIS A 823 -19.23 10.95 -1.97
C HIS A 823 -18.76 9.60 -1.39
N GLY A 824 -19.49 9.06 -0.41
CA GLY A 824 -19.18 7.80 0.27
C GLY A 824 -19.80 6.58 -0.42
N ARG A 825 -19.45 5.39 0.09
CA ARG A 825 -19.89 4.08 -0.43
C ARG A 825 -21.40 4.00 -0.64
N ASP A 826 -22.20 4.40 0.35
CA ASP A 826 -23.66 4.30 0.24
C ASP A 826 -24.26 5.23 -0.82
N ALA A 827 -23.69 6.43 -0.98
CA ALA A 827 -24.12 7.35 -2.04
C ALA A 827 -23.79 6.78 -3.42
N LEU A 828 -22.62 6.16 -3.57
CA LEU A 828 -22.26 5.44 -4.79
C LEU A 828 -23.23 4.30 -5.07
N LEU A 829 -23.53 3.44 -4.09
CA LEU A 829 -24.45 2.32 -4.26
C LEU A 829 -25.83 2.81 -4.71
N ARG A 830 -26.37 3.89 -4.10
CA ARG A 830 -27.63 4.50 -4.56
C ARG A 830 -27.53 5.06 -5.97
N ALA A 831 -26.43 5.71 -6.33
CA ALA A 831 -26.22 6.25 -7.67
C ALA A 831 -26.13 5.14 -8.74
N LEU A 832 -25.42 4.06 -8.44
CA LEU A 832 -25.33 2.87 -9.30
C LEU A 832 -26.71 2.24 -9.51
N LEU A 833 -27.48 2.01 -8.43
CA LEU A 833 -28.85 1.47 -8.52
C LEU A 833 -29.82 2.39 -9.27
N SER A 834 -29.54 3.70 -9.28
CA SER A 834 -30.35 4.69 -10.00
C SER A 834 -29.89 4.91 -11.45
N THR A 835 -28.86 4.19 -11.92
CA THR A 835 -28.31 4.37 -13.26
C THR A 835 -29.27 3.81 -14.31
N PRO A 836 -29.80 4.64 -15.24
CA PRO A 836 -30.77 4.17 -16.23
C PRO A 836 -30.21 3.08 -17.14
N GLY A 837 -30.95 1.97 -17.28
CA GLY A 837 -30.60 0.86 -18.18
C GLY A 837 -29.50 -0.07 -17.65
N LEU A 838 -29.04 0.09 -16.41
CA LEU A 838 -28.11 -0.83 -15.77
C LEU A 838 -28.87 -2.04 -15.21
N GLU A 839 -28.67 -3.22 -15.80
CA GLU A 839 -29.24 -4.47 -15.27
C GLU A 839 -28.42 -4.96 -14.07
N ALA A 840 -29.08 -5.19 -12.94
CA ALA A 840 -28.46 -5.63 -11.69
C ALA A 840 -28.68 -7.13 -11.45
N ASP A 841 -28.29 -7.98 -12.41
CA ASP A 841 -28.24 -9.42 -12.19
C ASP A 841 -27.07 -9.81 -11.26
N ASP A 842 -27.04 -11.05 -10.78
CA ASP A 842 -26.02 -11.52 -9.82
C ASP A 842 -24.59 -11.35 -10.36
N ALA A 843 -24.39 -11.55 -11.67
CA ALA A 843 -23.08 -11.41 -12.29
C ALA A 843 -22.62 -9.95 -12.33
N MET A 844 -23.50 -9.02 -12.67
CA MET A 844 -23.23 -7.59 -12.64
C MET A 844 -23.01 -7.10 -11.21
N LEU A 845 -23.83 -7.54 -10.25
CA LEU A 845 -23.67 -7.21 -8.84
C LEU A 845 -22.31 -7.67 -8.30
N GLN A 846 -21.86 -8.88 -8.65
CA GLN A 846 -20.51 -9.35 -8.29
C GLN A 846 -19.40 -8.50 -8.92
N ARG A 847 -19.56 -8.08 -10.19
CA ARG A 847 -18.58 -7.19 -10.85
C ARG A 847 -18.55 -5.82 -10.19
N LEU A 848 -19.70 -5.22 -9.93
CA LEU A 848 -19.81 -3.92 -9.26
C LEU A 848 -19.26 -3.99 -7.84
N ALA A 849 -19.59 -5.02 -7.07
CA ALA A 849 -19.06 -5.23 -5.72
C ALA A 849 -17.52 -5.31 -5.74
N ARG A 850 -16.94 -6.00 -6.72
CA ARG A 850 -15.48 -6.03 -6.91
C ARG A 850 -14.92 -4.64 -7.24
N CYS A 851 -15.57 -3.89 -8.14
CA CYS A 851 -15.13 -2.54 -8.48
C CYS A 851 -15.16 -1.59 -7.27
N VAL A 852 -16.18 -1.69 -6.43
CA VAL A 852 -16.31 -0.90 -5.19
C VAL A 852 -15.27 -1.33 -4.16
N GLY A 853 -15.06 -2.64 -4.00
CA GLY A 853 -14.09 -3.20 -3.06
C GLY A 853 -12.63 -2.91 -3.42
N HIS A 854 -12.34 -2.68 -4.70
CA HIS A 854 -10.99 -2.31 -5.16
C HIS A 854 -10.72 -0.79 -5.14
N ALA A 855 -11.66 0.03 -4.67
CA ALA A 855 -11.39 1.45 -4.50
C ALA A 855 -10.35 1.65 -3.37
N PRO A 856 -9.48 2.67 -3.46
CA PRO A 856 -8.47 2.92 -2.43
C PRO A 856 -9.09 3.10 -1.02
N ASP A 857 -8.68 2.30 -0.05
CA ASP A 857 -9.08 2.41 1.37
C ASP A 857 -7.83 2.56 2.26
N PRO A 858 -7.66 3.69 2.98
CA PRO A 858 -6.52 3.92 3.87
C PRO A 858 -6.49 2.99 5.10
N LEU A 859 -7.59 2.31 5.43
CA LEU A 859 -7.67 1.36 6.53
C LEU A 859 -7.36 -0.09 6.10
N GLN A 860 -7.19 -0.35 4.81
CA GLN A 860 -6.94 -1.70 4.32
C GLN A 860 -5.53 -2.18 4.72
N PRO A 861 -5.40 -3.30 5.44
CA PRO A 861 -4.10 -3.83 5.82
C PRO A 861 -3.33 -4.31 4.59
N ARG A 862 -2.04 -3.94 4.50
CA ARG A 862 -1.12 -4.48 3.49
C ARG A 862 -0.88 -5.95 3.74
N GLN A 863 -0.69 -6.72 2.67
CA GLN A 863 -0.60 -8.18 2.75
C GLN A 863 0.71 -8.72 2.21
N ILE A 864 1.19 -9.80 2.83
CA ILE A 864 2.21 -10.69 2.28
C ILE A 864 1.51 -12.01 1.92
N LEU A 865 1.30 -12.21 0.63
CA LEU A 865 0.68 -13.38 0.01
C LEU A 865 1.76 -14.45 -0.19
N LEU A 866 1.84 -15.42 0.71
CA LEU A 866 2.85 -16.48 0.68
C LEU A 866 2.31 -17.72 -0.02
N ASP A 867 2.85 -18.07 -1.19
CA ASP A 867 2.41 -19.24 -1.95
C ASP A 867 2.78 -20.55 -1.24
N VAL A 868 1.77 -21.35 -0.93
CA VAL A 868 1.84 -22.65 -0.27
C VAL A 868 1.18 -23.76 -1.11
N THR A 869 1.10 -23.59 -2.44
CA THR A 869 0.30 -24.43 -3.33
C THR A 869 0.57 -25.92 -3.19
N ASN A 870 1.82 -26.36 -3.21
CA ASN A 870 2.15 -27.79 -3.09
C ASN A 870 1.94 -28.30 -1.66
N ILE A 871 2.38 -27.55 -0.64
CA ILE A 871 2.24 -28.02 0.75
C ILE A 871 0.78 -28.03 1.23
N ALA A 872 -0.08 -27.21 0.64
CA ALA A 872 -1.51 -27.21 0.93
C ALA A 872 -2.28 -28.33 0.20
N GLN A 873 -1.82 -28.76 -0.99
CA GLN A 873 -2.53 -29.72 -1.85
C GLN A 873 -1.97 -31.15 -1.80
N HIS A 874 -0.66 -31.32 -1.60
CA HIS A 874 0.03 -32.61 -1.77
C HIS A 874 0.85 -33.04 -0.53
N ASP A 875 1.53 -32.11 0.16
CA ASP A 875 2.39 -32.34 1.35
C ASP A 875 3.27 -33.61 1.23
N LEU A 876 4.20 -33.62 0.26
CA LEU A 876 5.08 -34.76 -0.02
C LEU A 876 6.20 -34.95 1.04
N LYS A 877 6.30 -34.03 1.99
CA LYS A 877 7.30 -33.90 3.06
C LYS A 877 8.73 -33.84 2.54
N THR A 878 8.96 -33.03 1.51
CA THR A 878 10.31 -32.82 0.94
C THR A 878 11.14 -31.81 1.75
N GLY A 879 12.44 -31.72 1.46
CA GLY A 879 13.31 -30.71 2.08
C GLY A 879 12.88 -29.27 1.79
N ILE A 880 12.43 -28.98 0.57
CA ILE A 880 11.89 -27.66 0.20
C ILE A 880 10.61 -27.38 0.98
N GLU A 881 9.70 -28.35 1.08
CA GLU A 881 8.45 -28.17 1.82
C GLU A 881 8.69 -27.93 3.33
N ARG A 882 9.76 -28.51 3.91
CA ARG A 882 10.22 -28.17 5.27
C ARG A 882 10.64 -26.70 5.38
N VAL A 883 11.41 -26.20 4.42
CA VAL A 883 11.82 -24.79 4.36
C VAL A 883 10.60 -23.88 4.29
N VAL A 884 9.65 -24.16 3.39
CA VAL A 884 8.44 -23.35 3.22
C VAL A 884 7.62 -23.32 4.51
N ARG A 885 7.44 -24.46 5.17
CA ARG A 885 6.70 -24.55 6.44
C ARG A 885 7.35 -23.71 7.53
N ASN A 886 8.67 -23.78 7.69
CA ASN A 886 9.37 -23.05 8.74
C ASN A 886 9.36 -21.54 8.47
N GLN A 887 9.56 -21.12 7.22
CA GLN A 887 9.39 -19.71 6.84
C GLN A 887 7.97 -19.23 7.11
N LEU A 888 6.96 -20.01 6.72
CA LEU A 888 5.56 -19.66 6.97
C LEU A 888 5.27 -19.54 8.47
N LEU A 889 5.71 -20.50 9.28
CA LEU A 889 5.49 -20.48 10.73
C LEU A 889 6.08 -19.21 11.36
N GLU A 890 7.34 -18.86 11.05
CA GLU A 890 7.97 -17.65 11.56
C GLU A 890 7.29 -16.37 11.08
N LEU A 891 6.94 -16.30 9.79
CA LEU A 891 6.26 -15.12 9.23
C LEU A 891 4.85 -14.95 9.83
N LEU A 892 4.13 -16.03 10.10
CA LEU A 892 2.82 -15.98 10.75
C LEU A 892 2.90 -15.48 12.20
N GLN A 893 4.06 -15.53 12.85
CA GLN A 893 4.29 -14.98 14.21
C GLN A 893 4.63 -13.48 14.22
N LEU A 894 4.81 -12.83 13.07
CA LEU A 894 5.13 -11.42 13.00
C LEU A 894 4.03 -10.57 13.66
N ARG A 895 4.43 -9.68 14.57
CA ARG A 895 3.56 -8.71 15.25
C ARG A 895 3.98 -7.29 14.87
N ALA A 896 3.00 -6.39 14.76
CA ALA A 896 3.21 -4.94 14.68
C ALA A 896 4.07 -4.44 13.49
N THR A 897 3.98 -5.10 12.33
CA THR A 897 4.75 -4.71 11.13
C THR A 897 3.94 -3.86 10.15
N GLY A 898 2.65 -3.63 10.40
CA GLY A 898 1.74 -3.04 9.42
C GLY A 898 1.51 -3.93 8.19
N TRP A 899 1.78 -5.24 8.32
CA TRP A 899 1.58 -6.28 7.31
C TRP A 899 0.79 -7.45 7.90
N ARG A 900 -0.14 -7.99 7.11
CA ARG A 900 -0.81 -9.25 7.39
C ARG A 900 -0.23 -10.35 6.50
N VAL A 901 0.34 -11.39 7.08
CA VAL A 901 0.82 -12.55 6.33
C VAL A 901 -0.37 -13.48 6.05
N GLU A 902 -0.60 -13.75 4.77
CA GLU A 902 -1.71 -14.56 4.27
C GLU A 902 -1.14 -15.67 3.36
N PRO A 903 -1.17 -16.94 3.77
CA PRO A 903 -0.79 -18.01 2.87
C PRO A 903 -1.83 -18.15 1.77
N VAL A 904 -1.41 -18.46 0.54
CA VAL A 904 -2.27 -18.56 -0.64
C VAL A 904 -1.94 -19.82 -1.45
N TYR A 905 -2.90 -20.34 -2.19
CA TYR A 905 -2.68 -21.46 -3.10
C TYR A 905 -3.34 -21.22 -4.45
N LEU A 906 -2.75 -21.73 -5.52
CA LEU A 906 -3.33 -21.66 -6.86
C LEU A 906 -4.43 -22.73 -7.00
N GLY A 907 -5.67 -22.26 -7.19
CA GLY A 907 -6.80 -23.09 -7.59
C GLY A 907 -7.21 -22.84 -9.04
N SER A 908 -8.33 -23.44 -9.43
CA SER A 908 -8.98 -23.19 -10.72
C SER A 908 -10.46 -22.87 -10.49
N ALA A 909 -10.94 -21.80 -11.11
CA ALA A 909 -12.36 -21.43 -11.17
C ALA A 909 -12.73 -21.17 -12.63
N ASP A 910 -13.79 -21.82 -13.12
CA ASP A 910 -14.22 -21.75 -14.52
C ASP A 910 -13.11 -22.03 -15.55
N GLY A 911 -12.13 -22.87 -15.17
CA GLY A 911 -10.99 -23.22 -16.01
C GLY A 911 -9.85 -22.19 -16.03
N GLN A 912 -9.97 -21.08 -15.28
CA GLN A 912 -8.92 -20.07 -15.14
C GLN A 912 -8.16 -20.23 -13.82
N PRO A 913 -6.82 -20.09 -13.84
CA PRO A 913 -6.00 -20.13 -12.62
C PRO A 913 -6.31 -18.93 -11.73
N GLN A 914 -6.55 -19.18 -10.44
CA GLN A 914 -6.89 -18.14 -9.48
C GLN A 914 -6.34 -18.47 -8.10
N TYR A 915 -5.63 -17.53 -7.49
CA TYR A 915 -5.17 -17.67 -6.12
C TYR A 915 -6.33 -17.54 -5.14
N ARG A 916 -6.32 -18.41 -4.12
CA ARG A 916 -7.24 -18.39 -2.99
C ARG A 916 -6.42 -18.32 -1.71
N TYR A 917 -6.96 -17.67 -0.68
CA TYR A 917 -6.34 -17.72 0.65
C TYR A 917 -6.30 -19.16 1.14
N ALA A 918 -5.23 -19.58 1.81
CA ALA A 918 -5.04 -20.94 2.32
C ALA A 918 -5.35 -21.00 3.82
N ARG A 919 -6.49 -20.41 4.25
CA ARG A 919 -6.75 -20.19 5.68
C ARG A 919 -7.01 -21.48 6.43
N ASN A 920 -7.69 -22.42 5.80
CA ASN A 920 -7.90 -23.76 6.37
C ASN A 920 -6.59 -24.55 6.52
N TYR A 921 -5.63 -24.34 5.61
CA TYR A 921 -4.30 -24.95 5.73
C TYR A 921 -3.53 -24.33 6.91
N ALA A 922 -3.45 -23.00 6.98
CA ALA A 922 -2.79 -22.28 8.06
C ALA A 922 -3.36 -22.62 9.44
N ALA A 923 -4.70 -22.71 9.55
CA ALA A 923 -5.35 -23.04 10.79
C ALA A 923 -4.97 -24.44 11.31
N ARG A 924 -4.90 -25.44 10.42
CA ARG A 924 -4.43 -26.80 10.78
C ARG A 924 -2.95 -26.81 11.14
N LEU A 925 -2.13 -26.05 10.42
CA LEU A 925 -0.70 -25.94 10.69
C LEU A 925 -0.43 -25.35 12.08
N LEU A 926 -1.23 -24.37 12.51
CA LEU A 926 -1.09 -23.70 13.81
C LEU A 926 -1.88 -24.35 14.95
N GLY A 927 -2.67 -25.40 14.68
CA GLY A 927 -3.53 -26.06 15.66
C GLY A 927 -4.72 -25.22 16.14
N ILE A 928 -5.27 -24.37 15.28
CA ILE A 928 -6.39 -23.45 15.55
C ILE A 928 -7.58 -23.66 14.58
N ASP A 929 -7.68 -24.81 13.94
CA ASP A 929 -8.73 -25.21 12.99
C ASP A 929 -10.12 -25.35 13.63
N ASN A 930 -10.18 -25.45 14.95
CA ASN A 930 -11.42 -25.32 15.71
C ASN A 930 -11.95 -23.87 15.77
N LEU A 931 -11.08 -22.87 15.58
CA LEU A 931 -11.43 -21.44 15.65
C LEU A 931 -11.68 -20.83 14.27
N LEU A 932 -11.04 -21.35 13.22
CA LEU A 932 -11.12 -20.86 11.85
C LEU A 932 -11.70 -21.95 10.94
N GLN A 933 -12.96 -21.79 10.54
CA GLN A 933 -13.65 -22.69 9.61
C GLN A 933 -14.40 -21.89 8.54
N GLY A 934 -14.35 -22.35 7.30
CA GLY A 934 -15.07 -21.72 6.19
C GLY A 934 -14.48 -22.04 4.83
N ALA A 935 -15.09 -21.51 3.78
CA ALA A 935 -14.51 -21.55 2.45
C ALA A 935 -13.33 -20.60 2.35
N ASP A 936 -12.27 -21.04 1.70
CA ASP A 936 -11.12 -20.21 1.35
C ASP A 936 -11.50 -19.24 0.21
N PRO A 937 -11.57 -17.92 0.45
CA PRO A 937 -12.01 -16.96 -0.57
C PRO A 937 -10.93 -16.73 -1.63
N VAL A 938 -11.34 -16.15 -2.75
CA VAL A 938 -10.44 -15.64 -3.79
C VAL A 938 -9.56 -14.54 -3.21
N VAL A 939 -8.29 -14.52 -3.58
CA VAL A 939 -7.35 -13.45 -3.19
C VAL A 939 -7.75 -12.15 -3.86
N ASP A 940 -7.80 -11.11 -3.05
CA ASP A 940 -7.98 -9.73 -3.47
C ASP A 940 -6.69 -8.97 -3.14
N VAL A 941 -6.24 -8.11 -4.05
CA VAL A 941 -4.93 -7.46 -3.98
C VAL A 941 -5.04 -5.97 -4.20
N GLN A 942 -4.21 -5.22 -3.49
CA GLN A 942 -4.10 -3.77 -3.57
C GLN A 942 -2.68 -3.32 -3.86
N ALA A 943 -2.55 -2.04 -4.20
CA ALA A 943 -1.24 -1.41 -4.34
C ALA A 943 -0.46 -1.52 -3.03
N GLY A 944 0.79 -2.01 -3.12
CA GLY A 944 1.66 -2.22 -1.98
C GLY A 944 1.61 -3.62 -1.37
N ASP A 945 0.73 -4.52 -1.84
CA ASP A 945 0.79 -5.93 -1.44
C ASP A 945 2.04 -6.63 -2.01
N VAL A 946 2.43 -7.73 -1.37
CA VAL A 946 3.60 -8.52 -1.75
C VAL A 946 3.17 -9.96 -2.01
N TYR A 947 3.46 -10.48 -3.19
CA TYR A 947 3.40 -11.91 -3.48
C TYR A 947 4.79 -12.52 -3.36
N TYR A 948 4.90 -13.60 -2.57
CA TYR A 948 6.14 -14.33 -2.33
C TYR A 948 5.92 -15.83 -2.54
N CYS A 949 6.67 -16.43 -3.46
CA CYS A 949 6.59 -17.84 -3.81
C CYS A 949 7.84 -18.61 -3.35
N PRO A 950 7.85 -19.14 -2.12
CA PRO A 950 8.87 -20.06 -1.64
C PRO A 950 8.57 -21.51 -2.04
N ASP A 951 7.33 -21.84 -2.36
CA ASP A 951 6.92 -23.19 -2.73
C ASP A 951 7.29 -23.49 -4.18
N HIS A 952 8.13 -24.50 -4.39
CA HIS A 952 8.62 -24.84 -5.72
C HIS A 952 7.55 -25.55 -6.54
N SER A 953 6.65 -24.78 -7.16
CA SER A 953 5.59 -25.28 -8.04
C SER A 953 5.72 -24.74 -9.49
N PRO A 954 6.66 -25.30 -10.30
CA PRO A 954 6.90 -24.87 -11.68
C PRO A 954 5.65 -24.72 -12.53
N HIS A 955 4.76 -25.73 -12.50
CA HIS A 955 3.56 -25.74 -13.33
C HIS A 955 2.56 -24.67 -12.92
N ALA A 956 2.37 -24.45 -11.61
CA ALA A 956 1.47 -23.42 -11.10
C ALA A 956 1.97 -22.01 -11.48
N ALA A 957 3.26 -21.75 -11.31
CA ALA A 957 3.87 -20.48 -11.68
C ALA A 957 3.75 -20.19 -13.19
N ILE A 958 4.04 -21.18 -14.04
CA ILE A 958 3.90 -21.05 -15.50
C ILE A 958 2.43 -20.83 -15.89
N GLN A 959 1.50 -21.54 -15.25
CA GLN A 959 0.06 -21.40 -15.52
C GLN A 959 -0.45 -20.01 -15.13
N ALA A 960 -0.07 -19.51 -13.96
CA ALA A 960 -0.45 -18.18 -13.48
C ALA A 960 0.17 -17.05 -14.32
N ALA A 961 1.43 -17.19 -14.75
CA ALA A 961 2.06 -16.25 -15.66
C ALA A 961 1.38 -16.26 -17.04
N GLY A 962 1.10 -17.45 -17.59
CA GLY A 962 0.47 -17.63 -18.89
C GLY A 962 -0.96 -17.09 -18.98
N SER A 963 -1.69 -16.98 -17.85
CA SER A 963 -3.00 -16.31 -17.80
C SER A 963 -2.91 -14.79 -17.66
N GLY A 964 -1.70 -14.23 -17.47
CA GLY A 964 -1.47 -12.82 -17.20
C GLY A 964 -1.72 -12.40 -15.75
N LEU A 965 -1.88 -13.33 -14.81
CA LEU A 965 -2.22 -13.03 -13.42
C LEU A 965 -1.15 -12.16 -12.74
N TYR A 966 0.13 -12.53 -12.87
CA TYR A 966 1.24 -11.74 -12.30
C TYR A 966 1.35 -10.36 -12.95
N ALA A 967 1.08 -10.23 -14.25
CA ALA A 967 1.02 -8.94 -14.92
C ALA A 967 -0.12 -8.06 -14.41
N ALA A 968 -1.30 -8.64 -14.17
CA ALA A 968 -2.45 -7.92 -13.62
C ALA A 968 -2.22 -7.47 -12.17
N TRP A 969 -1.52 -8.27 -11.37
CA TRP A 969 -1.14 -7.94 -10.00
C TRP A 969 -0.08 -6.83 -9.95
N ARG A 970 0.98 -6.91 -10.76
CA ARG A 970 1.96 -5.81 -10.86
C ARG A 970 1.36 -4.51 -11.34
N ALA A 971 0.45 -4.58 -12.32
CA ALA A 971 -0.27 -3.39 -12.78
C ALA A 971 -1.00 -2.70 -11.60
N ARG A 972 -1.55 -3.48 -10.65
CA ARG A 972 -2.15 -3.00 -9.39
C ARG A 972 -1.13 -2.55 -8.34
N GLY A 973 0.16 -2.73 -8.56
CA GLY A 973 1.22 -2.33 -7.64
C GLY A 973 1.61 -3.42 -6.63
N VAL A 974 1.28 -4.68 -6.92
CA VAL A 974 1.75 -5.85 -6.14
C VAL A 974 3.16 -6.21 -6.57
N SER A 975 4.07 -6.41 -5.63
CA SER A 975 5.41 -6.94 -5.95
C SER A 975 5.39 -8.47 -6.07
N ILE A 976 6.02 -9.02 -7.11
CA ILE A 976 6.08 -10.46 -7.41
C ILE A 976 7.48 -10.98 -7.10
N ASN A 977 7.60 -11.91 -6.16
CA ASN A 977 8.89 -12.38 -5.63
C ASN A 977 8.95 -13.91 -5.61
N PHE A 978 10.06 -14.51 -6.04
CA PHE A 978 10.24 -15.98 -6.09
C PHE A 978 11.54 -16.43 -5.43
N VAL A 979 11.52 -17.61 -4.82
CA VAL A 979 12.72 -18.29 -4.32
C VAL A 979 13.28 -19.24 -5.37
N ILE A 980 14.61 -19.22 -5.54
CA ILE A 980 15.34 -20.13 -6.41
C ILE A 980 16.25 -21.02 -5.55
N TYR A 981 15.92 -22.30 -5.51
CA TYR A 981 16.65 -23.29 -4.70
C TYR A 981 17.90 -23.83 -5.39
N ASP A 982 17.81 -24.15 -6.69
CA ASP A 982 18.95 -24.61 -7.48
C ASP A 982 18.72 -24.41 -8.98
N LEU A 983 19.82 -24.51 -9.74
CA LEU A 983 19.83 -24.56 -11.21
C LEU A 983 20.30 -25.92 -11.75
N LEU A 984 20.51 -26.89 -10.87
CA LEU A 984 21.06 -28.19 -11.25
C LEU A 984 20.19 -28.95 -12.27
N PRO A 985 18.85 -28.89 -12.26
CA PRO A 985 18.05 -29.54 -13.30
C PRO A 985 18.40 -29.09 -14.72
N VAL A 986 18.82 -27.82 -14.91
CA VAL A 986 19.21 -27.29 -16.23
C VAL A 986 20.71 -27.35 -16.47
N LEU A 987 21.54 -27.23 -15.43
CA LEU A 987 23.00 -27.26 -15.57
C LEU A 987 23.58 -28.68 -15.61
N ARG A 988 22.92 -29.63 -14.94
CA ARG A 988 23.33 -31.03 -14.79
C ARG A 988 22.14 -31.99 -15.02
N PRO A 989 21.47 -31.93 -16.20
CA PRO A 989 20.25 -32.70 -16.48
C PRO A 989 20.44 -34.23 -16.39
N GLU A 990 21.68 -34.71 -16.50
CA GLU A 990 22.02 -36.13 -16.34
C GLU A 990 21.70 -36.69 -14.95
N PHE A 991 21.59 -35.82 -13.93
CA PHE A 991 21.25 -36.24 -12.57
C PHE A 991 19.75 -36.31 -12.30
N PHE A 992 18.90 -35.67 -13.11
CA PHE A 992 17.47 -35.54 -12.84
C PHE A 992 16.64 -36.40 -13.77
N PRO A 993 15.35 -36.67 -13.46
CA PRO A 993 14.46 -37.38 -14.37
C PRO A 993 14.41 -36.75 -15.76
N SER A 994 14.11 -37.56 -16.78
CA SER A 994 13.98 -37.06 -18.16
C SER A 994 12.99 -35.90 -18.22
N HIS A 995 13.33 -34.84 -18.97
CA HIS A 995 12.53 -33.62 -19.14
C HIS A 995 12.43 -32.69 -17.92
N ALA A 996 13.09 -33.00 -16.79
CA ALA A 996 13.15 -32.08 -15.65
C ALA A 996 13.83 -30.75 -16.02
N ASP A 997 14.80 -30.79 -16.93
CA ASP A 997 15.50 -29.64 -17.51
C ASP A 997 14.56 -28.73 -18.31
N LEU A 998 13.61 -29.31 -19.06
CA LEU A 998 12.64 -28.54 -19.84
C LEU A 998 11.66 -27.81 -18.91
N THR A 999 11.10 -28.52 -17.93
CA THR A 999 10.15 -27.94 -16.97
C THR A 999 10.82 -26.89 -16.09
N HIS A 1000 12.00 -27.18 -15.55
CA HIS A 1000 12.74 -26.21 -14.72
C HIS A 1000 13.23 -25.03 -15.53
N GLY A 1001 13.71 -25.25 -16.76
CA GLY A 1001 14.08 -24.18 -17.67
C GLY A 1001 12.91 -23.25 -17.97
N ALA A 1002 11.74 -23.81 -18.29
CA ALA A 1002 10.53 -23.01 -18.52
C ALA A 1002 10.08 -22.25 -17.26
N PHE A 1003 10.23 -22.83 -16.07
CA PHE A 1003 9.96 -22.15 -14.81
C PHE A 1003 10.91 -20.98 -14.58
N LEU A 1004 12.21 -21.21 -14.76
CA LEU A 1004 13.22 -20.17 -14.60
C LEU A 1004 13.05 -19.05 -15.66
N ASP A 1005 12.64 -19.39 -16.89
CA ASP A 1005 12.35 -18.42 -17.96
C ASP A 1005 11.15 -17.56 -17.56
N CYS A 1006 10.10 -18.21 -17.03
CA CYS A 1006 8.89 -17.57 -16.52
C CYS A 1006 9.18 -16.61 -15.35
N VAL A 1007 9.82 -17.08 -14.27
CA VAL A 1007 10.11 -16.23 -13.11
C VAL A 1007 11.17 -15.17 -13.41
N GLY A 1008 12.09 -15.43 -14.35
CA GLY A 1008 13.02 -14.43 -14.87
C GLY A 1008 12.30 -13.26 -15.55
N ALA A 1009 11.22 -13.57 -16.29
CA ALA A 1009 10.39 -12.56 -16.96
C ALA A 1009 9.35 -11.91 -16.04
N GLU A 1010 8.87 -12.59 -14.99
CA GLU A 1010 7.79 -12.09 -14.12
C GLU A 1010 8.29 -11.53 -12.77
N ALA A 1011 9.50 -11.90 -12.36
CA ALA A 1011 10.23 -11.48 -11.16
C ALA A 1011 10.35 -9.97 -10.94
N ASP A 1012 9.85 -9.38 -9.85
CA ASP A 1012 10.44 -8.15 -9.31
C ASP A 1012 11.70 -8.50 -8.48
N ARG A 1013 11.66 -9.62 -7.75
CA ARG A 1013 12.81 -10.15 -7.02
C ARG A 1013 12.97 -11.66 -7.17
N LEU A 1014 14.20 -12.08 -7.42
CA LEU A 1014 14.65 -13.47 -7.38
C LEU A 1014 15.54 -13.66 -6.15
N ILE A 1015 15.07 -14.48 -5.21
CA ILE A 1015 15.72 -14.73 -3.93
C ILE A 1015 16.39 -16.09 -4.00
N CYS A 1016 17.72 -16.11 -4.10
CA CYS A 1016 18.51 -17.33 -4.20
C CYS A 1016 18.92 -17.80 -2.80
N ILE A 1017 18.89 -19.11 -2.56
CA ILE A 1017 19.23 -19.66 -1.23
C ILE A 1017 20.73 -19.59 -0.88
N SER A 1018 21.57 -19.23 -1.85
CA SER A 1018 23.02 -19.04 -1.72
C SER A 1018 23.55 -18.07 -2.77
N ARG A 1019 24.74 -17.51 -2.54
CA ARG A 1019 25.49 -16.72 -3.53
C ARG A 1019 25.85 -17.58 -4.74
N ALA A 1020 26.25 -18.83 -4.52
CA ALA A 1020 26.52 -19.77 -5.62
C ALA A 1020 25.31 -19.91 -6.57
N VAL A 1021 24.10 -20.10 -6.03
CA VAL A 1021 22.87 -20.18 -6.85
C VAL A 1021 22.56 -18.84 -7.52
N GLN A 1022 22.80 -17.72 -6.84
CA GLN A 1022 22.66 -16.39 -7.43
C GLN A 1022 23.59 -16.19 -8.64
N ASP A 1023 24.86 -16.59 -8.53
CA ASP A 1023 25.85 -16.42 -9.60
C ASP A 1023 25.53 -17.33 -10.79
N ASP A 1024 25.11 -18.57 -10.52
CA ASP A 1024 24.62 -19.51 -11.55
C ASP A 1024 23.38 -18.94 -12.26
N LEU A 1025 22.42 -18.38 -11.50
CA LEU A 1025 21.20 -17.80 -12.07
C LEU A 1025 21.50 -16.56 -12.93
N ALA A 1026 22.38 -15.67 -12.45
CA ALA A 1026 22.79 -14.51 -13.22
C ALA A 1026 23.39 -14.92 -14.57
N THR A 1027 24.30 -15.90 -14.55
CA THR A 1027 24.93 -16.46 -15.75
C THR A 1027 23.90 -17.08 -16.70
N TRP A 1028 22.95 -17.84 -16.15
CA TRP A 1028 21.91 -18.50 -16.92
C TRP A 1028 20.95 -17.51 -17.60
N LEU A 1029 20.52 -16.47 -16.88
CA LEU A 1029 19.67 -15.40 -17.42
C LEU A 1029 20.36 -14.61 -18.52
N ASP A 1030 21.64 -14.28 -18.34
CA ASP A 1030 22.44 -13.53 -19.34
C ASP A 1030 22.65 -14.34 -20.63
N GLY A 1031 22.73 -15.67 -20.52
CA GLY A 1031 22.87 -16.57 -21.67
C GLY A 1031 21.58 -16.83 -22.47
N ARG A 1032 20.41 -16.45 -21.94
CA ARG A 1032 19.08 -16.78 -22.52
C ARG A 1032 18.42 -15.62 -23.28
N ASP A 1033 19.04 -14.44 -23.35
CA ASP A 1033 18.45 -13.20 -23.88
C ASP A 1033 17.07 -12.86 -23.26
N ILE A 1034 16.88 -13.28 -21.99
CA ILE A 1034 15.67 -12.93 -21.24
C ILE A 1034 15.83 -11.46 -20.84
N ARG A 1035 14.94 -10.61 -21.36
CA ARG A 1035 14.91 -9.20 -21.01
C ARG A 1035 14.54 -9.04 -19.53
N ARG A 1036 15.55 -8.89 -18.68
CA ARG A 1036 15.35 -8.56 -17.27
C ARG A 1036 14.52 -7.28 -17.14
N ARG A 1037 13.65 -7.23 -16.14
CA ARG A 1037 12.87 -6.03 -15.87
C ARG A 1037 13.77 -4.91 -15.32
N PRO A 1038 13.51 -3.65 -15.68
CA PRO A 1038 14.15 -2.51 -15.02
C PRO A 1038 13.95 -2.58 -13.51
N GLY A 1039 15.03 -2.54 -12.73
CA GLY A 1039 14.96 -2.61 -11.27
C GLY A 1039 14.75 -4.00 -10.67
N GLN A 1040 14.70 -5.08 -11.48
CA GLN A 1040 14.64 -6.45 -10.98
C GLN A 1040 15.85 -6.74 -10.08
N GLN A 1041 15.59 -7.28 -8.88
CA GLN A 1041 16.63 -7.58 -7.90
C GLN A 1041 16.95 -9.07 -7.87
N LEU A 1042 18.24 -9.36 -7.74
CA LEU A 1042 18.77 -10.70 -7.54
C LEU A 1042 19.55 -10.70 -6.22
N THR A 1043 19.04 -11.43 -5.23
CA THR A 1043 19.56 -11.38 -3.85
C THR A 1043 19.74 -12.78 -3.31
N ALA A 1044 20.84 -13.02 -2.59
CA ALA A 1044 21.07 -14.25 -1.85
C ALA A 1044 20.57 -14.11 -0.40
N LEU A 1045 19.83 -15.11 0.08
CA LEU A 1045 19.38 -15.26 1.46
C LEU A 1045 19.60 -16.72 1.89
N HIS A 1046 20.49 -16.94 2.86
CA HIS A 1046 20.75 -18.27 3.41
C HIS A 1046 19.51 -18.81 4.13
N LEU A 1047 19.29 -20.13 4.02
CA LEU A 1047 18.20 -20.80 4.71
C LEU A 1047 18.41 -20.81 6.23
N GLY A 1048 17.29 -20.81 6.96
CA GLY A 1048 17.30 -21.16 8.38
C GLY A 1048 17.69 -22.63 8.57
N ALA A 1049 18.25 -22.98 9.73
CA ALA A 1049 18.73 -24.35 9.98
C ALA A 1049 18.63 -24.82 11.44
N ASP A 1050 17.88 -24.15 12.29
CA ASP A 1050 17.55 -24.65 13.63
C ASP A 1050 16.67 -25.89 13.52
N LEU A 1051 16.99 -26.87 14.36
CA LEU A 1051 16.27 -28.13 14.45
C LEU A 1051 15.07 -27.94 15.38
N GLU A 1052 13.93 -28.54 15.02
CA GLU A 1052 12.72 -28.56 15.85
C GLU A 1052 12.99 -29.35 17.14
N THR A 1053 13.57 -28.71 18.16
CA THR A 1053 13.54 -29.16 19.56
C THR A 1053 14.07 -28.06 20.48
N ASP A 1054 13.13 -27.34 21.12
CA ASP A 1054 13.33 -26.68 22.43
C ASP A 1054 13.50 -27.74 23.54
N ALA A 1055 14.45 -28.65 23.37
CA ALA A 1055 14.95 -29.45 24.47
C ALA A 1055 16.20 -28.74 25.00
N PRO A 1056 16.21 -28.30 26.27
CA PRO A 1056 17.41 -27.69 26.84
C PRO A 1056 18.60 -28.60 26.63
N ALA A 1057 19.78 -28.03 26.39
CA ALA A 1057 21.08 -28.69 26.28
C ALA A 1057 21.38 -29.72 27.40
N ALA A 1058 20.55 -29.79 28.45
CA ALA A 1058 20.49 -30.84 29.45
C ALA A 1058 20.17 -32.26 28.92
N GLN A 1059 19.59 -32.43 27.72
CA GLN A 1059 19.45 -33.77 27.09
C GLN A 1059 20.69 -34.23 26.31
N ALA A 1060 21.68 -33.36 26.09
CA ALA A 1060 22.99 -33.75 25.54
C ALA A 1060 23.81 -34.62 26.52
N ALA A 1061 23.35 -34.79 27.77
CA ALA A 1061 23.94 -35.67 28.78
C ALA A 1061 23.19 -37.02 28.93
N ALA A 1062 22.22 -37.34 28.08
CA ALA A 1062 21.63 -38.68 28.04
C ALA A 1062 22.66 -39.65 27.44
N PRO A 1063 22.99 -40.79 28.11
CA PRO A 1063 23.88 -41.78 27.52
C PRO A 1063 23.26 -42.29 26.22
N VAL A 1064 24.04 -42.31 25.13
CA VAL A 1064 23.69 -42.87 23.81
C VAL A 1064 22.68 -44.01 23.97
N ALA A 1065 21.40 -43.70 23.71
CA ALA A 1065 20.31 -44.55 24.17
C ALA A 1065 20.18 -45.81 23.31
N GLN A 1066 20.26 -46.97 23.98
CA GLN A 1066 19.73 -48.34 23.77
C GLN A 1066 19.46 -48.95 22.37
N ALA A 1067 19.45 -48.20 21.27
CA ALA A 1067 19.28 -48.74 19.92
C ALA A 1067 20.56 -49.50 19.52
N PRO A 1068 20.51 -50.83 19.28
CA PRO A 1068 21.71 -51.63 18.97
C PRO A 1068 22.51 -51.10 17.79
N VAL A 1069 21.85 -50.46 16.82
CA VAL A 1069 22.49 -49.89 15.63
C VAL A 1069 23.35 -48.66 15.93
N VAL A 1070 22.95 -47.79 16.86
CA VAL A 1070 23.73 -46.59 17.22
C VAL A 1070 25.01 -46.99 17.97
N GLN A 1071 24.94 -48.03 18.81
CA GLN A 1071 26.11 -48.60 19.46
C GLN A 1071 27.09 -49.22 18.46
N GLN A 1072 26.59 -49.88 17.41
CA GLN A 1072 27.43 -50.44 16.34
C GLN A 1072 28.09 -49.33 15.49
N ILE A 1073 27.38 -48.22 15.26
CA ILE A 1073 27.93 -47.02 14.61
C ILE A 1073 29.05 -46.43 15.49
N ALA A 1074 28.82 -46.26 16.79
CA ALA A 1074 29.81 -45.68 17.70
C ALA A 1074 31.05 -46.57 17.96
N ALA A 1075 31.00 -47.87 17.60
CA ALA A 1075 32.06 -48.84 17.91
C ALA A 1075 33.39 -48.59 17.15
N ARG A 1076 33.36 -47.81 16.07
CA ARG A 1076 34.53 -47.44 15.26
C ARG A 1076 34.27 -46.12 14.52
N PRO A 1077 35.29 -45.44 13.96
CA PRO A 1077 35.07 -44.18 13.26
C PRO A 1077 34.05 -44.33 12.13
N SER A 1078 32.97 -43.55 12.20
CA SER A 1078 31.83 -43.64 11.28
C SER A 1078 31.69 -42.38 10.43
N PHE A 1079 31.50 -42.57 9.13
CA PHE A 1079 31.26 -41.50 8.16
C PHE A 1079 29.79 -41.49 7.77
N LEU A 1080 29.11 -40.39 8.09
CA LEU A 1080 27.67 -40.22 7.92
C LEU A 1080 27.36 -39.45 6.63
N MET A 1081 26.44 -39.98 5.82
CA MET A 1081 25.80 -39.27 4.72
C MET A 1081 24.32 -39.08 5.07
N VAL A 1082 23.80 -37.85 4.98
CA VAL A 1082 22.39 -37.53 5.29
C VAL A 1082 21.71 -36.92 4.06
N GLY A 1083 20.54 -37.46 3.71
CA GLY A 1083 19.67 -36.94 2.67
C GLY A 1083 19.06 -38.04 1.79
N THR A 1084 18.04 -37.69 1.01
CA THR A 1084 17.42 -38.59 0.02
C THR A 1084 18.47 -39.16 -0.94
N ILE A 1085 18.38 -40.45 -1.25
CA ILE A 1085 19.25 -41.09 -2.22
C ILE A 1085 18.95 -40.55 -3.62
N GLU A 1086 19.88 -39.78 -4.16
CA GLU A 1086 19.80 -39.12 -5.46
C GLU A 1086 21.12 -39.29 -6.24
N PRO A 1087 21.08 -39.25 -7.59
CA PRO A 1087 22.27 -39.48 -8.43
C PRO A 1087 23.47 -38.59 -8.12
N ARG A 1088 23.22 -37.29 -7.85
CA ARG A 1088 24.24 -36.28 -7.60
C ARG A 1088 24.92 -36.36 -6.23
N LYS A 1089 24.43 -37.20 -5.31
CA LYS A 1089 24.89 -37.24 -3.91
C LYS A 1089 26.15 -38.10 -3.68
N GLY A 1090 26.74 -38.62 -4.76
CA GLY A 1090 28.01 -39.36 -4.71
C GLY A 1090 27.95 -40.71 -3.99
N HIS A 1091 26.76 -41.32 -3.81
CA HIS A 1091 26.62 -42.59 -3.09
C HIS A 1091 27.43 -43.73 -3.72
N LEU A 1092 27.47 -43.84 -5.06
CA LEU A 1092 28.25 -44.87 -5.74
C LEU A 1092 29.76 -44.73 -5.46
N GLN A 1093 30.26 -43.49 -5.47
CA GLN A 1093 31.66 -43.19 -5.15
C GLN A 1093 31.97 -43.50 -3.68
N ALA A 1094 31.07 -43.16 -2.76
CA ALA A 1094 31.22 -43.48 -1.34
C ALA A 1094 31.28 -45.00 -1.12
N ILE A 1095 30.36 -45.77 -1.72
CA ILE A 1095 30.39 -47.24 -1.62
C ILE A 1095 31.72 -47.78 -2.15
N GLU A 1096 32.15 -47.34 -3.34
CA GLU A 1096 33.41 -47.78 -3.95
C GLU A 1096 34.64 -47.42 -3.09
N ALA A 1097 34.68 -46.21 -2.52
CA ALA A 1097 35.76 -45.78 -1.64
C ALA A 1097 35.85 -46.63 -0.38
N PHE A 1098 34.71 -46.94 0.24
CA PHE A 1098 34.67 -47.75 1.45
C PHE A 1098 34.95 -49.24 1.18
N GLU A 1099 34.54 -49.78 0.03
CA GLU A 1099 34.99 -51.10 -0.44
C GLU A 1099 36.53 -51.20 -0.48
N ARG A 1100 37.19 -50.16 -1.02
CA ARG A 1100 38.66 -50.09 -1.11
C ARG A 1100 39.31 -49.94 0.26
N LEU A 1101 38.74 -49.10 1.14
CA LEU A 1101 39.22 -48.93 2.52
C LEU A 1101 39.11 -50.24 3.31
N TRP A 1102 37.99 -50.94 3.21
CA TRP A 1102 37.78 -52.23 3.88
C TRP A 1102 38.71 -53.31 3.31
N ALA A 1103 38.94 -53.35 2.00
CA ALA A 1103 39.90 -54.26 1.37
C ALA A 1103 41.35 -53.97 1.81
N ALA A 1104 41.67 -52.70 2.08
CA ALA A 1104 42.96 -52.27 2.63
C ALA A 1104 43.07 -52.46 4.17
N GLY A 1105 42.05 -53.02 4.82
CA GLY A 1105 42.05 -53.30 6.25
C GLY A 1105 41.77 -52.09 7.14
N VAL A 1106 41.26 -50.98 6.59
CA VAL A 1106 40.88 -49.79 7.37
C VAL A 1106 39.55 -50.05 8.10
N ASP A 1107 39.53 -49.89 9.42
CA ASP A 1107 38.36 -50.18 10.26
C ASP A 1107 37.47 -48.95 10.46
N VAL A 1108 36.55 -48.72 9.52
CA VAL A 1108 35.61 -47.59 9.51
C VAL A 1108 34.22 -48.02 9.08
N ASN A 1109 33.20 -47.27 9.49
CA ASN A 1109 31.82 -47.46 9.02
C ASN A 1109 31.43 -46.42 7.96
N LEU A 1110 30.58 -46.83 7.02
CA LEU A 1110 29.79 -45.94 6.17
C LEU A 1110 28.33 -45.99 6.64
N VAL A 1111 27.78 -44.85 7.03
CA VAL A 1111 26.39 -44.71 7.49
C VAL A 1111 25.65 -43.80 6.51
N ILE A 1112 24.55 -44.27 5.94
CA ILE A 1112 23.70 -43.51 5.03
C ILE A 1112 22.33 -43.41 5.67
N VAL A 1113 21.88 -42.18 5.93
CA VAL A 1113 20.52 -41.90 6.40
C VAL A 1113 19.74 -41.22 5.28
N GLY A 1114 18.64 -41.83 4.86
CA GLY A 1114 17.80 -41.26 3.82
C GLY A 1114 16.97 -42.30 3.09
N ARG A 1115 15.84 -41.84 2.53
CA ARG A 1115 14.95 -42.69 1.74
C ARG A 1115 15.40 -42.75 0.28
N GLU A 1116 14.95 -43.80 -0.41
CA GLU A 1116 15.07 -43.95 -1.85
C GLU A 1116 14.33 -42.83 -2.61
N GLY A 1117 15.04 -42.05 -3.44
CA GLY A 1117 14.47 -40.95 -4.22
C GLY A 1117 13.64 -41.39 -5.43
N TRP A 1118 12.68 -40.53 -5.82
CA TRP A 1118 11.79 -40.68 -6.99
C TRP A 1118 11.11 -42.05 -7.13
N LYS A 1119 10.79 -42.70 -6.01
CA LYS A 1119 10.19 -44.04 -5.97
C LYS A 1119 8.94 -44.23 -6.86
N PRO A 1120 8.05 -43.22 -7.04
CA PRO A 1120 6.89 -43.36 -7.93
C PRO A 1120 7.23 -43.39 -9.43
N LEU A 1121 8.41 -42.93 -9.84
CA LEU A 1121 8.79 -42.87 -11.27
C LEU A 1121 9.19 -44.26 -11.81
N PRO A 1122 9.06 -44.51 -13.12
CA PRO A 1122 9.60 -45.71 -13.77
C PRO A 1122 11.11 -45.85 -13.56
N GLN A 1123 11.63 -47.08 -13.47
CA GLN A 1123 13.07 -47.31 -13.20
C GLN A 1123 14.01 -46.58 -14.17
N GLY A 1124 13.66 -46.48 -15.46
CA GLY A 1124 14.47 -45.79 -16.47
C GLY A 1124 14.61 -44.28 -16.27
N GLU A 1125 13.69 -43.66 -15.52
CA GLU A 1125 13.70 -42.22 -15.22
C GLU A 1125 14.42 -41.89 -13.92
N ARG A 1126 14.77 -42.92 -13.13
CA ARG A 1126 15.38 -42.78 -11.80
C ARG A 1126 16.91 -42.78 -11.82
N ARG A 1127 17.50 -42.69 -13.02
CA ARG A 1127 18.95 -42.60 -13.27
C ARG A 1127 19.73 -43.68 -12.50
N THR A 1128 20.68 -43.30 -11.65
CA THR A 1128 21.53 -44.23 -10.89
C THR A 1128 20.90 -44.72 -9.58
N ILE A 1129 19.71 -44.24 -9.17
CA ILE A 1129 19.07 -44.64 -7.91
C ILE A 1129 18.83 -46.16 -7.84
N PRO A 1130 18.28 -46.84 -8.87
CA PRO A 1130 18.10 -48.30 -8.82
C PRO A 1130 19.43 -49.04 -8.61
N GLN A 1131 20.51 -48.58 -9.24
CA GLN A 1131 21.85 -49.14 -9.08
C GLN A 1131 22.39 -48.93 -7.66
N ILE A 1132 22.21 -47.73 -7.09
CA ILE A 1132 22.63 -47.42 -5.71
C ILE A 1132 21.88 -48.33 -4.73
N VAL A 1133 20.56 -48.40 -4.84
CA VAL A 1133 19.71 -49.21 -3.95
C VAL A 1133 20.06 -50.68 -4.04
N GLN A 1134 20.27 -51.20 -5.25
CA GLN A 1134 20.71 -52.58 -5.45
C GLN A 1134 22.05 -52.83 -4.75
N LYS A 1135 23.05 -51.97 -5.01
CA LYS A 1135 24.36 -52.07 -4.36
C LYS A 1135 24.26 -52.06 -2.85
N LEU A 1136 23.46 -51.16 -2.27
CA LEU A 1136 23.30 -51.07 -0.81
C LEU A 1136 22.66 -52.32 -0.22
N ARG A 1137 21.58 -52.84 -0.83
CA ARG A 1137 20.85 -54.03 -0.33
C ARG A 1137 21.63 -55.32 -0.45
N GLU A 1138 22.43 -55.46 -1.50
CA GLU A 1138 23.20 -56.69 -1.80
C GLU A 1138 24.62 -56.66 -1.20
N HIS A 1139 25.02 -55.57 -0.53
CA HIS A 1139 26.40 -55.40 -0.05
C HIS A 1139 26.75 -56.35 1.12
N PRO A 1140 27.89 -57.07 1.09
CA PRO A 1140 28.26 -58.05 2.13
C PRO A 1140 28.55 -57.45 3.52
N GLU A 1141 28.81 -56.14 3.57
CA GLU A 1141 29.05 -55.37 4.81
C GLU A 1141 27.80 -54.69 5.38
N LEU A 1142 26.63 -54.83 4.74
CA LEU A 1142 25.38 -54.27 5.25
C LEU A 1142 25.05 -54.86 6.64
N GLY A 1143 24.80 -53.97 7.61
CA GLY A 1143 24.57 -54.33 9.01
C GLY A 1143 25.83 -54.70 9.80
N LYS A 1144 27.03 -54.57 9.21
CA LYS A 1144 28.32 -54.80 9.87
C LYS A 1144 29.19 -53.54 9.92
N ARG A 1145 29.50 -52.99 8.74
CA ARG A 1145 30.30 -51.78 8.51
C ARG A 1145 29.60 -50.78 7.58
N LEU A 1146 28.59 -51.23 6.84
CA LEU A 1146 27.70 -50.40 6.05
C LEU A 1146 26.32 -50.36 6.73
N PHE A 1147 25.79 -49.17 6.98
CA PHE A 1147 24.46 -48.97 7.55
C PHE A 1147 23.65 -48.08 6.62
N TRP A 1148 22.49 -48.57 6.17
CA TRP A 1148 21.50 -47.74 5.48
C TRP A 1148 20.24 -47.66 6.34
N LEU A 1149 19.96 -46.46 6.86
CA LEU A 1149 18.86 -46.20 7.80
C LEU A 1149 17.75 -45.44 7.08
N GLU A 1150 16.65 -46.13 6.81
CA GLU A 1150 15.50 -45.57 6.09
C GLU A 1150 14.41 -45.11 7.07
N GLY A 1151 13.99 -43.85 6.97
CA GLY A 1151 12.80 -43.34 7.67
C GLY A 1151 12.90 -43.29 9.20
N ILE A 1152 14.13 -43.15 9.73
CA ILE A 1152 14.33 -42.85 11.15
C ILE A 1152 13.76 -41.48 11.51
N ASP A 1153 13.35 -41.30 12.77
CA ASP A 1153 12.89 -40.01 13.29
C ASP A 1153 14.06 -39.07 13.62
N ASP A 1154 13.75 -37.78 13.84
CA ASP A 1154 14.76 -36.75 14.09
C ASP A 1154 15.56 -37.01 15.39
N ALA A 1155 14.91 -37.59 16.41
CA ALA A 1155 15.57 -38.00 17.65
C ALA A 1155 16.64 -39.08 17.38
N THR A 1156 16.32 -40.09 16.57
CA THR A 1156 17.29 -41.12 16.18
C THR A 1156 18.37 -40.54 15.27
N LEU A 1157 18.02 -39.66 14.33
CA LEU A 1157 19.00 -38.98 13.47
C LEU A 1157 19.99 -38.14 14.30
N GLN A 1158 19.53 -37.42 15.32
CA GLN A 1158 20.39 -36.72 16.27
C GLN A 1158 21.39 -37.67 16.94
N GLN A 1159 20.93 -38.84 17.41
CA GLN A 1159 21.84 -39.83 18.00
C GLN A 1159 22.85 -40.38 16.98
N VAL A 1160 22.46 -40.52 15.71
CA VAL A 1160 23.36 -40.93 14.62
C VAL A 1160 24.40 -39.84 14.33
N TYR A 1161 24.03 -38.55 14.33
CA TYR A 1161 25.00 -37.45 14.24
C TYR A 1161 26.02 -37.54 15.39
N LEU A 1162 25.55 -37.66 16.64
CA LEU A 1162 26.42 -37.75 17.82
C LEU A 1162 27.31 -39.00 17.85
N ALA A 1163 26.87 -40.11 17.28
CA ALA A 1163 27.63 -41.35 17.19
C ALA A 1163 28.63 -41.38 16.01
N SER A 1164 28.57 -40.40 15.10
CA SER A 1164 29.40 -40.37 13.89
C SER A 1164 30.68 -39.56 14.10
N ALA A 1165 31.79 -40.03 13.53
CA ALA A 1165 33.08 -39.36 13.63
C ALA A 1165 33.21 -38.20 12.62
N CYS A 1166 32.52 -38.30 11.48
CA CYS A 1166 32.56 -37.31 10.42
C CYS A 1166 31.25 -37.32 9.62
N LEU A 1167 30.77 -36.15 9.21
CA LEU A 1167 29.79 -36.03 8.14
C LEU A 1167 30.53 -36.04 6.79
N LEU A 1168 30.16 -36.95 5.90
CA LEU A 1168 30.67 -37.07 4.56
C LEU A 1168 29.64 -36.52 3.56
N SER A 1169 30.02 -35.52 2.77
CA SER A 1169 29.22 -34.98 1.67
C SER A 1169 30.01 -35.01 0.36
N PRO A 1170 30.00 -36.13 -0.37
CA PRO A 1170 30.74 -36.30 -1.62
C PRO A 1170 29.98 -35.76 -2.83
N SER A 1171 28.93 -34.98 -2.59
CA SER A 1171 27.99 -34.46 -3.60
C SER A 1171 28.70 -33.81 -4.79
N GLU A 1172 28.14 -34.04 -5.98
CA GLU A 1172 28.62 -33.52 -7.27
C GLU A 1172 27.95 -32.19 -7.66
N GLY A 1173 26.92 -31.79 -6.92
CA GLY A 1173 26.22 -30.51 -7.05
C GLY A 1173 25.17 -30.34 -5.95
N GLU A 1174 25.06 -29.14 -5.38
CA GLU A 1174 24.11 -28.77 -4.32
C GLU A 1174 23.67 -27.31 -4.48
N GLY A 1175 22.46 -26.98 -4.00
CA GLY A 1175 21.98 -25.58 -3.93
C GLY A 1175 22.33 -24.85 -2.63
N PHE A 1176 22.57 -25.59 -1.54
CA PHE A 1176 22.92 -25.01 -0.22
C PHE A 1176 23.78 -25.94 0.65
N GLY A 1177 23.19 -27.00 1.19
CA GLY A 1177 23.91 -27.96 2.05
C GLY A 1177 23.48 -27.94 3.51
N LEU A 1178 22.17 -27.93 3.79
CA LEU A 1178 21.58 -28.04 5.14
C LEU A 1178 22.25 -29.11 6.05
N PRO A 1179 22.54 -30.34 5.58
CA PRO A 1179 23.20 -31.35 6.42
C PRO A 1179 24.55 -30.92 6.98
N LEU A 1180 25.30 -30.04 6.31
CA LEU A 1180 26.58 -29.53 6.81
C LEU A 1180 26.35 -28.69 8.07
N ILE A 1181 25.30 -27.86 8.07
CA ILE A 1181 24.94 -27.01 9.21
C ILE A 1181 24.41 -27.89 10.36
N GLU A 1182 23.54 -28.85 10.06
CA GLU A 1182 23.01 -29.81 11.05
C GLU A 1182 24.16 -30.60 11.72
N GLY A 1183 25.09 -31.13 10.93
CA GLY A 1183 26.28 -31.83 11.44
C GLY A 1183 27.16 -30.93 12.30
N ALA A 1184 27.36 -29.67 11.87
CA ALA A 1184 28.14 -28.69 12.61
C ALA A 1184 27.51 -28.31 13.96
N GLN A 1185 26.17 -28.18 14.03
CA GLN A 1185 25.44 -27.92 15.28
C GLN A 1185 25.66 -29.05 16.31
N TYR A 1186 25.78 -30.29 15.86
CA TYR A 1186 26.10 -31.44 16.71
C TYR A 1186 27.61 -31.64 16.96
N GLY A 1187 28.45 -30.73 16.47
CA GLY A 1187 29.89 -30.78 16.65
C GLY A 1187 30.60 -31.83 15.77
N VAL A 1188 29.90 -32.39 14.78
CA VAL A 1188 30.45 -33.41 13.88
C VAL A 1188 31.36 -32.75 12.84
N PRO A 1189 32.65 -33.14 12.75
CA PRO A 1189 33.53 -32.63 11.71
C PRO A 1189 33.03 -32.95 10.29
N LEU A 1190 33.42 -32.12 9.34
CA LEU A 1190 32.90 -32.18 7.97
C LEU A 1190 34.01 -32.60 6.98
N LEU A 1191 33.74 -33.63 6.17
CA LEU A 1191 34.53 -34.01 5.00
C LEU A 1191 33.65 -33.82 3.76
N VAL A 1192 33.92 -32.79 2.97
CA VAL A 1192 33.00 -32.33 1.92
C VAL A 1192 33.73 -32.10 0.60
N ARG A 1193 32.99 -32.24 -0.50
CA ARG A 1193 33.48 -31.88 -1.83
C ARG A 1193 33.88 -30.40 -1.88
N ASP A 1194 34.93 -30.06 -2.61
CA ASP A 1194 35.28 -28.67 -2.95
C ASP A 1194 34.28 -28.03 -3.95
N LEU A 1195 33.05 -27.75 -3.48
CA LEU A 1195 32.00 -27.04 -4.24
C LEU A 1195 31.91 -25.57 -3.80
N PRO A 1196 31.58 -24.63 -4.70
CA PRO A 1196 31.39 -23.21 -4.35
C PRO A 1196 30.42 -23.00 -3.18
N VAL A 1197 29.26 -23.67 -3.21
CA VAL A 1197 28.26 -23.54 -2.15
C VAL A 1197 28.72 -24.13 -0.80
N PHE A 1198 29.53 -25.18 -0.80
CA PHE A 1198 30.09 -25.73 0.44
C PHE A 1198 31.21 -24.86 1.00
N ARG A 1199 31.94 -24.13 0.15
CA ARG A 1199 32.87 -23.08 0.60
C ARG A 1199 32.12 -21.92 1.22
N GLU A 1200 31.00 -21.53 0.61
CA GLU A 1200 30.13 -20.47 1.12
C GLU A 1200 29.54 -20.83 2.50
N VAL A 1201 29.02 -22.05 2.64
CA VAL A 1201 28.33 -22.49 3.86
C VAL A 1201 29.31 -22.88 4.98
N ALA A 1202 30.34 -23.68 4.70
CA ALA A 1202 31.24 -24.20 5.73
C ALA A 1202 32.53 -23.40 5.92
N GLY A 1203 32.94 -22.54 4.97
CA GLY A 1203 34.15 -21.73 5.10
C GLY A 1203 35.41 -22.54 5.42
N ASP A 1204 36.09 -22.22 6.51
CA ASP A 1204 37.28 -22.96 6.98
C ASP A 1204 36.94 -24.09 7.97
N ALA A 1205 35.64 -24.34 8.22
CA ALA A 1205 35.16 -25.28 9.23
C ALA A 1205 35.06 -26.75 8.71
N ALA A 1206 35.40 -26.99 7.44
CA ALA A 1206 35.36 -28.31 6.81
C ALA A 1206 36.69 -28.70 6.17
N HIS A 1207 36.93 -30.02 6.06
CA HIS A 1207 37.99 -30.57 5.23
C HIS A 1207 37.46 -30.80 3.81
N TYR A 1208 38.15 -30.23 2.81
CA TYR A 1208 37.71 -30.25 1.43
C TYR A 1208 38.52 -31.25 0.59
N PHE A 1209 37.83 -32.00 -0.27
CA PHE A 1209 38.49 -32.91 -1.20
C PHE A 1209 38.02 -32.75 -2.65
N ARG A 1210 38.84 -33.22 -3.59
CA ARG A 1210 38.63 -33.18 -5.05
C ARG A 1210 38.70 -34.59 -5.64
N GLY A 1211 38.11 -34.79 -6.82
CA GLY A 1211 38.20 -36.06 -7.60
C GLY A 1211 36.95 -36.95 -7.51
N MET A 1212 36.51 -37.52 -8.63
CA MET A 1212 35.18 -38.13 -8.78
C MET A 1212 35.16 -39.66 -8.66
N ASP A 1213 36.32 -40.29 -8.52
CA ASP A 1213 36.46 -41.75 -8.38
C ASP A 1213 36.62 -42.21 -6.92
N GLY A 1214 36.44 -43.51 -6.66
CA GLY A 1214 36.60 -44.07 -5.33
C GLY A 1214 38.02 -43.96 -4.75
N ASP A 1215 39.08 -43.85 -5.56
CA ASP A 1215 40.47 -43.71 -5.06
C ASP A 1215 40.66 -42.35 -4.40
N ALA A 1216 40.20 -41.29 -5.06
CA ALA A 1216 40.28 -39.93 -4.55
C ALA A 1216 39.56 -39.80 -3.20
N LEU A 1217 38.34 -40.35 -3.08
CA LEU A 1217 37.58 -40.32 -1.84
C LEU A 1217 38.19 -41.23 -0.75
N ALA A 1218 38.69 -42.42 -1.10
CA ALA A 1218 39.40 -43.27 -0.15
C ALA A 1218 40.73 -42.65 0.33
N GLY A 1219 41.40 -41.86 -0.51
CA GLY A 1219 42.53 -41.02 -0.14
C GLY A 1219 42.11 -39.94 0.86
N ALA A 1220 41.09 -39.15 0.53
CA ALA A 1220 40.58 -38.09 1.39
C ALA A 1220 40.10 -38.59 2.76
N VAL A 1221 39.45 -39.76 2.82
CA VAL A 1221 39.05 -40.39 4.09
C VAL A 1221 40.28 -40.78 4.92
N ARG A 1222 41.35 -41.32 4.31
CA ARG A 1222 42.60 -41.64 5.03
C ARG A 1222 43.30 -40.39 5.54
N ASP A 1223 43.38 -39.36 4.73
CA ASP A 1223 43.96 -38.07 5.12
C ASP A 1223 43.17 -37.45 6.28
N TRP A 1224 41.83 -37.48 6.19
CA TRP A 1224 40.96 -37.02 7.27
C TRP A 1224 41.13 -37.87 8.54
N LEU A 1225 41.22 -39.20 8.45
CA LEU A 1225 41.45 -40.08 9.61
C LEU A 1225 42.80 -39.79 10.28
N ALA A 1226 43.85 -39.46 9.51
CA ALA A 1226 45.14 -39.06 10.05
C ALA A 1226 45.04 -37.73 10.82
N LEU A 1227 44.33 -36.74 10.27
CA LEU A 1227 44.04 -35.48 10.96
C LEU A 1227 43.16 -35.69 12.20
N HIS A 1228 42.20 -36.62 12.14
CA HIS A 1228 41.34 -36.97 13.26
C HIS A 1228 42.13 -37.58 14.41
N ALA A 1229 43.00 -38.56 14.11
CA ALA A 1229 43.88 -39.17 15.09
C ALA A 1229 44.88 -38.17 15.72
N ALA A 1230 45.31 -37.16 14.95
CA ALA A 1230 46.18 -36.08 15.44
C ALA A 1230 45.43 -34.95 16.17
N GLY A 1231 44.10 -34.94 16.19
CA GLY A 1231 43.29 -33.85 16.73
C GLY A 1231 43.42 -32.53 15.96
N SER A 1232 43.89 -32.56 14.70
CA SER A 1232 44.19 -31.39 13.88
C SER A 1232 43.23 -31.22 12.69
N HIS A 1233 42.10 -31.93 12.69
CA HIS A 1233 41.05 -31.76 11.70
C HIS A 1233 40.31 -30.43 11.94
N PRO A 1234 39.76 -29.80 10.89
CA PRO A 1234 38.89 -28.64 11.06
C PRO A 1234 37.70 -28.98 11.96
N LEU A 1235 37.49 -28.18 12.99
CA LEU A 1235 36.33 -28.30 13.88
C LEU A 1235 35.21 -27.40 13.36
N PRO A 1236 33.95 -27.84 13.42
CA PRO A 1236 32.80 -27.02 13.04
C PRO A 1236 32.55 -25.85 14.00
N LYS A 1237 33.34 -25.74 15.09
CA LYS A 1237 33.20 -24.75 16.16
C LYS A 1237 33.45 -23.34 15.62
N GLY A 1238 32.37 -22.62 15.34
CA GLY A 1238 32.38 -21.25 14.80
C GLY A 1238 31.78 -21.10 13.40
N MET A 1239 31.29 -22.19 12.79
CA MET A 1239 30.49 -22.12 11.56
C MET A 1239 29.24 -21.26 11.81
N ARG A 1240 29.09 -20.19 11.01
CA ARG A 1240 27.95 -19.28 11.09
C ARG A 1240 26.79 -19.85 10.28
N TRP A 1241 25.59 -19.76 10.82
CA TRP A 1241 24.34 -20.14 10.16
C TRP A 1241 23.22 -19.23 10.67
N MET A 1242 22.10 -19.17 9.94
CA MET A 1242 20.94 -18.37 10.32
C MET A 1242 19.88 -19.26 10.97
N THR A 1243 19.26 -18.77 12.04
CA THR A 1243 17.98 -19.32 12.54
C THR A 1243 16.82 -19.00 11.59
N TRP A 1244 15.71 -19.74 11.69
CA TRP A 1244 14.49 -19.46 10.94
C TRP A 1244 13.93 -18.07 11.28
N ALA A 1245 14.00 -17.65 12.55
CA ALA A 1245 13.61 -16.31 12.97
C ALA A 1245 14.47 -15.20 12.33
N GLU A 1246 15.80 -15.40 12.27
CA GLU A 1246 16.71 -14.48 11.57
C GLU A 1246 16.45 -14.48 10.06
N ASN A 1247 16.22 -15.65 9.46
CA ASN A 1247 15.86 -15.79 8.05
C ASN A 1247 14.56 -15.04 7.73
N ALA A 1248 13.50 -15.22 8.53
CA ALA A 1248 12.21 -14.58 8.33
C ALA A 1248 12.29 -13.06 8.48
N ARG A 1249 13.09 -12.55 9.44
CA ARG A 1249 13.33 -11.10 9.57
C ARG A 1249 14.05 -10.53 8.36
N ALA A 1250 15.15 -11.15 7.93
CA ALA A 1250 15.88 -10.72 6.74
C ALA A 1250 15.03 -10.82 5.46
N LEU A 1251 14.20 -11.86 5.36
CA LEU A 1251 13.23 -12.04 4.27
C LEU A 1251 12.20 -10.90 4.27
N LEU A 1252 11.64 -10.56 5.43
CA LEU A 1252 10.69 -9.45 5.56
C LEU A 1252 11.32 -8.13 5.08
N ASP A 1253 12.57 -7.85 5.46
CA ASP A 1253 13.29 -6.65 5.01
C ASP A 1253 13.48 -6.64 3.48
N ILE A 1254 13.84 -7.79 2.89
CA ILE A 1254 13.97 -7.92 1.43
C ILE A 1254 12.62 -7.66 0.74
N LEU A 1255 11.55 -8.28 1.23
CA LEU A 1255 10.21 -8.20 0.63
C LEU A 1255 9.58 -6.81 0.74
N THR A 1256 9.81 -6.11 1.87
CA THR A 1256 9.15 -4.84 2.18
C THR A 1256 9.97 -3.60 1.82
N SER A 1257 11.26 -3.76 1.50
CA SER A 1257 12.08 -2.67 0.95
C SER A 1257 11.52 -2.12 -0.37
N SER A 1258 11.76 -0.85 -0.70
CA SER A 1258 11.43 -0.35 -2.04
C SER A 1258 12.44 -0.88 -3.06
N PRO A 1259 12.00 -1.33 -4.26
CA PRO A 1259 12.92 -1.71 -5.34
C PRO A 1259 13.81 -0.51 -5.71
N GLY A 1260 15.11 -0.57 -5.37
CA GLY A 1260 16.11 0.45 -5.73
C GLY A 1260 16.74 1.25 -4.58
N THR A 1261 16.27 1.10 -3.33
CA THR A 1261 16.87 1.79 -2.16
C THR A 1261 17.77 0.90 -1.29
N ALA A 1262 17.78 -0.41 -1.53
CA ALA A 1262 18.65 -1.34 -0.80
C ALA A 1262 20.12 -1.17 -1.24
N ARG A 1263 20.92 -0.46 -0.43
CA ARG A 1263 22.36 -0.70 -0.43
C ARG A 1263 22.58 -2.13 0.02
N CYS A 1264 23.32 -2.90 -0.77
CA CYS A 1264 23.89 -4.18 -0.33
C CYS A 1264 24.54 -3.96 1.04
N PRO A 1265 24.30 -4.80 2.06
CA PRO A 1265 24.95 -4.63 3.35
C PRO A 1265 26.45 -4.87 3.18
N GLU A 1266 27.21 -3.81 2.94
CA GLU A 1266 28.63 -3.81 3.22
C GLU A 1266 28.79 -3.99 4.73
N ARG A 1267 29.60 -4.99 5.09
CA ARG A 1267 30.00 -5.41 6.44
C ARG A 1267 30.01 -4.25 7.46
N GLU A 1268 28.92 -4.09 8.21
CA GLU A 1268 28.93 -3.32 9.45
C GLU A 1268 29.47 -4.22 10.57
N GLU A 1269 30.71 -3.93 10.99
CA GLU A 1269 31.25 -4.41 12.26
C GLU A 1269 30.33 -3.92 13.39
N HIS A 1270 29.59 -4.85 14.01
CA HIS A 1270 28.76 -4.61 15.18
C HIS A 1270 29.58 -4.03 16.34
N ALA A 1271 29.40 -2.75 16.63
CA ALA A 1271 29.69 -2.17 17.93
C ALA A 1271 28.54 -2.52 18.89
N ILE A 1272 28.78 -3.52 19.72
CA ILE A 1272 27.91 -3.95 20.82
C ILE A 1272 27.93 -2.87 21.94
N GLY A 1273 26.75 -2.41 22.38
CA GLY A 1273 26.65 -1.53 23.55
C GLY A 1273 25.24 -1.11 24.00
N ARG A 1274 24.47 -2.07 24.53
CA ARG A 1274 23.52 -2.05 25.70
C ARG A 1274 22.71 -0.79 26.08
N PRO A 1275 21.63 -0.98 26.88
CA PRO A 1275 20.43 -1.81 26.73
C PRO A 1275 19.21 -1.01 26.28
#